data_AF-A0A257MJD5-F1
#
_entry.id   AF-A0A257MJD5-F1
#
_cell.length_a   1.000
_cell.length_b   1.000
_cell.length_c   1.000
_cell.angle_alpha   90.00
_cell.angle_beta   90.00
_cell.angle_gamma   90.00
#
_symmetry.space_group_name_H-M   'P 1'
#
loop_
_entity.id
_entity.type
_entity.pdbx_description
1 polymer ?
#
loop_
_entity_poly.entity_id
_entity_poly.type
_entity_poly.pdbx_seq_one_letter_code
_entity_poly.pdbx_strand_id
1 'polypeptide(L)'
;RHLPKGYSKELPHMLRGPLAGYPRIYDIAKELILHTDGRVDAESLKRFVDAYQTITVLNLGELWAVAIVLRLALIENLRRISLRIARARIDRNLAGYWADQVILTAETEPKSMIVVVADLARSDPPMSSAFVAEFSRRLEGQSHVLTVPLIWIEECLSEKGKTIEQMVQEDMQQETADKVSIGNNIGSFRFLESMDWRKFVEGTSVVEKALNLDPVGTYSQMDFATRDRYRHTVERIARFSLLSEEEVALEAVKLSRKSFEAKGGEDRSAHIGFYLIDKGLPELERAAGMSRSLRQSLSGPVHQFPLLCYLGTIMLFTALISAAVLGKAQELGSGGWMLVLSSIFLVICISSPAVGLANWLATVLVSPKPLPRMDFSLGIPQKLRTLVVVPSVLTNPEKVKDLLEGIEVRYLANRDTNLHFGLLTDLVDAGQEVVPEDEHLLLLARQGIEALNKKYHASSFFLFPRQRRWDSEEKIWRGYERKRGILGELNSLLRGGSENSFSIITGDVSILAVIKYVITVDEDTKMPYESARRLVETMAHPLNHPRFDENKQYVAEGYSILHPRLSSGMPDADRSRFVKLFGGEPGIDPYTREVSDVYQDIFGEGSFTGKGIYDVDAFSQTLGGRFPDNLILSHDLLEGSYARAALVSDVQFYEDYPYRYTTDVSRRHRWIRGDWQIASWLLTRVPGPGGLVMDNPITGLSRWKIFDNLRRSLVTPAQILLLFLAWLMMPQPGFWTAVVVGAVLAPSVLACIRVILNKSAELPLKKHLDYAARAIIRYLAQAGLSLAFLPYEAYFSLDAVLRTGWRMLFTHKRLLEWNSSSSSRSSGSSDLAGFYRSMWIAPAAAIAAASYLVFWRPDVQYTVWPLLASWSLAPAIAWWISLPLDPPKANLSQDQTVFLRKLSRRTWKFFETFVGPENNWLPPDNYQENPRSVVANGTSPTNMGLSLLANLAAYDFGYLSAGKLIERTESSLETMKALERFMGHFYNWYDTKSLLPMQPKYISTVDSGNLAGHLLTLQQGLFELPDQKILPEQVFSGLQDTLQIIRDAANEGGEIADKSLGGMQPSEFLVQIDQFWSELLSPPSKLSAAWQLLNRQAGAAALMNGRLGPEADDDLLWWIRAYSRQLRDHLDDLILMAPWAMLPMWMMEHPLSEESLARDSTEQAVSRSELEAELLRLDRIPLLREVPETAGKLMPIIDQISSRIRDDCQTERKWLQELSLKTMDAQRCTGQRIAFIEKLALDCGELAEMRYDLLFDKSRRLLAIGYNVDVL
;
A
#
# COMPACT_ATOMS: atom_id res chain seq x y z
N ARG A 1 -17.54 11.22 -20.74
CA ARG A 1 -16.88 10.76 -19.49
C ARG A 1 -16.56 11.95 -18.58
N HIS A 2 -15.82 12.96 -19.05
CA HIS A 2 -15.46 14.13 -18.22
C HIS A 2 -16.55 15.20 -18.06
N LEU A 3 -17.55 15.25 -18.96
CA LEU A 3 -18.76 16.07 -18.80
C LEU A 3 -20.00 15.16 -18.88
N PRO A 4 -20.56 14.71 -17.75
CA PRO A 4 -21.76 13.87 -17.75
C PRO A 4 -22.94 14.60 -18.40
N LYS A 5 -23.81 13.87 -19.12
CA LYS A 5 -24.99 14.46 -19.77
C LYS A 5 -25.92 15.18 -18.78
N GLY A 6 -26.05 14.66 -17.55
CA GLY A 6 -26.81 15.31 -16.48
C GLY A 6 -26.22 16.68 -16.13
N TYR A 7 -24.93 16.70 -15.79
CA TYR A 7 -24.20 17.93 -15.45
C TYR A 7 -24.23 18.97 -16.58
N SER A 8 -24.01 18.56 -17.83
CA SER A 8 -24.06 19.48 -18.98
C SER A 8 -25.44 20.11 -19.17
N LYS A 9 -26.52 19.40 -18.85
CA LYS A 9 -27.90 19.93 -18.95
C LYS A 9 -28.21 20.93 -17.84
N GLU A 10 -27.52 20.86 -16.71
CA GLU A 10 -27.70 21.77 -15.58
C GLU A 10 -27.00 23.12 -15.80
N LEU A 11 -26.05 23.21 -16.73
CA LEU A 11 -25.35 24.46 -17.04
C LEU A 11 -26.27 25.47 -17.77
N PRO A 12 -26.14 26.78 -17.52
CA PRO A 12 -26.81 27.82 -18.29
C PRO A 12 -26.41 27.77 -19.78
N HIS A 13 -27.41 27.81 -20.67
CA HIS A 13 -27.22 27.75 -22.12
C HIS A 13 -27.40 29.13 -22.77
N MET A 14 -26.66 29.37 -23.85
CA MET A 14 -26.83 30.57 -24.67
C MET A 14 -28.17 30.52 -25.41
N LEU A 15 -28.96 31.59 -25.26
CA LEU A 15 -30.29 31.71 -25.89
C LEU A 15 -30.24 32.28 -27.32
N ARG A 16 -29.15 32.98 -27.69
CA ARG A 16 -28.99 33.70 -28.97
C ARG A 16 -27.54 33.60 -29.45
N GLY A 17 -27.31 33.76 -30.77
CA GLY A 17 -25.98 33.75 -31.38
C GLY A 17 -25.59 32.43 -32.06
N PRO A 18 -24.39 32.34 -32.67
CA PRO A 18 -23.93 31.16 -33.43
C PRO A 18 -23.73 29.90 -32.58
N LEU A 19 -23.66 30.04 -31.26
CA LEU A 19 -23.59 28.94 -30.29
C LEU A 19 -24.87 28.79 -29.46
N ALA A 20 -26.02 29.23 -29.99
CA ALA A 20 -27.31 29.02 -29.32
C ALA A 20 -27.56 27.53 -29.03
N GLY A 21 -27.99 27.21 -27.81
CA GLY A 21 -28.16 25.83 -27.35
C GLY A 21 -26.90 25.13 -26.85
N TYR A 22 -25.74 25.82 -26.82
CA TYR A 22 -24.54 25.35 -26.12
C TYR A 22 -24.41 26.00 -24.73
N PRO A 23 -23.73 25.34 -23.77
CA PRO A 23 -23.41 25.95 -22.48
C PRO A 23 -22.61 27.24 -22.66
N ARG A 24 -23.01 28.29 -21.96
CA ARG A 24 -22.36 29.62 -22.02
C ARG A 24 -20.86 29.55 -21.74
N ILE A 25 -20.45 28.71 -20.80
CA ILE A 25 -19.02 28.53 -20.46
C ILE A 25 -18.17 28.02 -21.64
N TYR A 26 -18.76 27.35 -22.63
CA TYR A 26 -18.05 26.91 -23.84
C TYR A 26 -17.70 28.07 -24.76
N ASP A 27 -18.59 29.07 -24.87
CA ASP A 27 -18.33 30.29 -25.61
C ASP A 27 -17.15 31.06 -24.99
N ILE A 28 -17.17 31.23 -23.66
CA ILE A 28 -16.09 31.86 -22.88
C ILE A 28 -14.74 31.17 -23.13
N ALA A 29 -14.70 29.83 -23.06
CA ALA A 29 -13.47 29.06 -23.27
C ALA A 29 -12.95 29.14 -24.71
N LYS A 30 -13.86 29.14 -25.69
CA LYS A 30 -13.52 29.24 -27.11
C LYS A 30 -12.95 30.63 -27.44
N GLU A 31 -13.58 31.70 -26.98
CA GLU A 31 -13.11 33.07 -27.19
C GLU A 31 -11.74 33.29 -26.54
N LEU A 32 -11.51 32.76 -25.34
CA LEU A 32 -10.19 32.81 -24.70
C LEU A 32 -9.12 32.18 -25.59
N ILE A 33 -9.33 30.96 -26.08
CA ILE A 33 -8.35 30.22 -26.90
C ILE A 33 -8.12 30.91 -28.25
N LEU A 34 -9.17 31.47 -28.85
CA LEU A 34 -9.05 32.23 -30.11
C LEU A 34 -8.18 33.48 -29.93
N HIS A 35 -8.33 34.20 -28.82
CA HIS A 35 -7.57 35.41 -28.55
C HIS A 35 -6.14 35.16 -28.05
N THR A 36 -5.85 33.97 -27.50
CA THR A 36 -4.52 33.64 -26.97
C THR A 36 -3.73 32.63 -27.79
N ASP A 37 -4.22 32.26 -28.98
CA ASP A 37 -3.66 31.18 -29.82
C ASP A 37 -3.36 29.89 -29.03
N GLY A 38 -4.31 29.51 -28.17
CA GLY A 38 -4.21 28.32 -27.33
C GLY A 38 -3.22 28.41 -26.17
N ARG A 39 -2.62 29.57 -25.88
CA ARG A 39 -1.80 29.81 -24.67
C ARG A 39 -2.70 30.21 -23.51
N VAL A 40 -2.78 29.39 -22.47
CA VAL A 40 -3.57 29.66 -21.27
C VAL A 40 -2.67 29.53 -20.05
N ASP A 41 -2.73 30.54 -19.18
CA ASP A 41 -2.08 30.54 -17.87
C ASP A 41 -3.09 30.95 -16.78
N ALA A 42 -2.69 30.81 -15.52
CA ALA A 42 -3.56 31.06 -14.38
C ALA A 42 -4.04 32.52 -14.30
N GLU A 43 -3.17 33.47 -14.62
CA GLU A 43 -3.45 34.89 -14.47
C GLU A 43 -4.35 35.40 -15.59
N SER A 44 -4.05 35.03 -16.84
CA SER A 44 -4.87 35.37 -18.01
C SER A 44 -6.27 34.78 -17.89
N LEU A 45 -6.39 33.51 -17.49
CA LEU A 45 -7.69 32.88 -17.26
C LEU A 45 -8.50 33.57 -16.15
N LYS A 46 -7.86 33.86 -15.01
CA LYS A 46 -8.52 34.53 -13.88
C LYS A 46 -9.01 35.93 -14.27
N ARG A 47 -8.15 36.74 -14.89
CA ARG A 47 -8.51 38.09 -15.34
C ARG A 47 -9.68 38.07 -16.34
N PHE A 48 -9.69 37.10 -17.25
CA PHE A 48 -10.77 36.95 -18.23
C PHE A 48 -12.12 36.62 -17.56
N VAL A 49 -12.11 35.66 -16.63
CA VAL A 49 -13.31 35.28 -15.88
C VAL A 49 -13.78 36.39 -14.95
N ASP A 50 -12.87 37.05 -14.22
CA ASP A 50 -13.21 38.18 -13.36
C ASP A 50 -13.83 39.34 -14.15
N ALA A 51 -13.29 39.66 -15.34
CA ALA A 51 -13.86 40.67 -16.22
C ALA A 51 -15.27 40.29 -16.69
N TYR A 52 -15.50 39.02 -17.07
CA TYR A 52 -16.82 38.54 -17.47
C TYR A 52 -17.85 38.65 -16.34
N GLN A 53 -17.46 38.30 -15.11
CA GLN A 53 -18.32 38.31 -13.93
C GLN A 53 -18.78 39.71 -13.51
N THR A 54 -18.16 40.78 -14.01
CA THR A 54 -18.65 42.16 -13.77
C THR A 54 -20.01 42.44 -14.41
N ILE A 55 -20.37 41.69 -15.46
CA ILE A 55 -21.65 41.84 -16.18
C ILE A 55 -22.64 40.77 -15.73
N THR A 56 -22.19 39.52 -15.60
CA THR A 56 -23.05 38.41 -15.18
C THR A 56 -22.28 37.41 -14.35
N VAL A 57 -22.77 37.14 -13.14
CA VAL A 57 -22.18 36.16 -12.23
C VAL A 57 -22.28 34.75 -12.83
N LEU A 58 -21.20 33.98 -12.70
CA LEU A 58 -21.16 32.57 -13.09
C LEU A 58 -21.58 31.72 -11.89
N ASN A 59 -22.40 30.71 -12.14
CA ASN A 59 -22.77 29.74 -11.10
C ASN A 59 -21.56 28.86 -10.74
N LEU A 60 -21.55 28.30 -9.53
CA LEU A 60 -20.48 27.39 -9.09
C LEU A 60 -20.26 26.22 -10.07
N GLY A 61 -21.34 25.63 -10.59
CA GLY A 61 -21.28 24.58 -11.61
C GLY A 61 -20.61 25.03 -12.93
N GLU A 62 -20.73 26.31 -13.31
CA GLU A 62 -20.02 26.84 -14.48
C GLU A 62 -18.52 26.99 -14.21
N LEU A 63 -18.14 27.50 -13.03
CA LEU A 63 -16.73 27.66 -12.63
C LEU A 63 -16.00 26.30 -12.60
N TRP A 64 -16.65 25.26 -12.07
CA TRP A 64 -16.12 23.89 -12.09
C TRP A 64 -16.03 23.29 -13.50
N ALA A 65 -16.89 23.72 -14.43
CA ALA A 65 -16.87 23.25 -15.81
C ALA A 65 -15.71 23.84 -16.63
N VAL A 66 -15.12 24.97 -16.22
CA VAL A 66 -14.07 25.70 -16.95
C VAL A 66 -12.93 24.78 -17.40
N ALA A 67 -12.41 23.94 -16.50
CA ALA A 67 -11.30 23.03 -16.81
C ALA A 67 -11.62 22.05 -17.95
N ILE A 68 -12.79 21.41 -17.86
CA ILE A 68 -13.24 20.38 -18.81
C ILE A 68 -13.54 21.01 -20.16
N VAL A 69 -14.13 22.20 -20.14
CA VAL A 69 -14.57 22.93 -21.31
C VAL A 69 -13.38 23.58 -22.04
N LEU A 70 -12.39 24.12 -21.31
CA LEU A 70 -11.11 24.54 -21.87
C LEU A 70 -10.37 23.39 -22.52
N ARG A 71 -10.36 22.21 -21.87
CA ARG A 71 -9.76 21.00 -22.46
C ARG A 71 -10.42 20.65 -23.79
N LEU A 72 -11.75 20.69 -23.86
CA LEU A 72 -12.50 20.44 -25.09
C LEU A 72 -12.14 21.47 -26.17
N ALA A 73 -12.08 22.75 -25.81
CA ALA A 73 -11.78 23.81 -26.75
C ALA A 73 -10.32 23.78 -27.26
N LEU A 74 -9.35 23.35 -26.42
CA LEU A 74 -7.96 23.09 -26.85
C LEU A 74 -7.87 21.88 -27.79
N ILE A 75 -8.63 20.80 -27.52
CA ILE A 75 -8.68 19.63 -28.43
C ILE A 75 -9.24 20.05 -29.78
N GLU A 76 -10.28 20.87 -29.79
CA GLU A 76 -10.86 21.38 -31.03
C GLU A 76 -9.88 22.29 -31.79
N ASN A 77 -9.10 23.11 -31.08
CA ASN A 77 -8.03 23.90 -31.67
C ASN A 77 -6.92 23.02 -32.27
N LEU A 78 -6.46 21.98 -31.54
CA LEU A 78 -5.51 20.99 -32.07
C LEU A 78 -6.08 20.24 -33.27
N ARG A 79 -7.36 19.85 -33.26
CA ARG A 79 -8.01 19.21 -34.42
C ARG A 79 -7.92 20.10 -35.65
N ARG A 80 -8.19 21.40 -35.50
CA ARG A 80 -8.08 22.39 -36.59
C ARG A 80 -6.66 22.47 -37.14
N ILE A 81 -5.63 22.52 -36.27
CA ILE A 81 -4.21 22.56 -36.69
C ILE A 81 -3.82 21.24 -37.36
N SER A 82 -4.15 20.09 -36.76
CA SER A 82 -3.84 18.76 -37.28
C SER A 82 -4.46 18.52 -38.66
N LEU A 83 -5.69 18.97 -38.90
CA LEU A 83 -6.31 18.87 -40.23
C LEU A 83 -5.58 19.70 -41.27
N ARG A 84 -5.08 20.89 -40.90
CA ARG A 84 -4.26 21.72 -41.77
C ARG A 84 -2.92 21.04 -42.10
N ILE A 85 -2.22 20.51 -41.10
CA ILE A 85 -0.96 19.77 -41.29
C ILE A 85 -1.18 18.51 -42.12
N ALA A 86 -2.25 17.75 -41.88
CA ALA A 86 -2.58 16.56 -42.65
C ALA A 86 -2.81 16.89 -44.12
N ARG A 87 -3.54 17.99 -44.41
CA ARG A 87 -3.75 18.47 -45.78
C ARG A 87 -2.44 18.90 -46.43
N ALA A 88 -1.60 19.66 -45.71
CA ALA A 88 -0.27 20.03 -46.20
C ALA A 88 0.62 18.80 -46.46
N ARG A 89 0.52 17.74 -45.65
CA ARG A 89 1.27 16.49 -45.87
C ARG A 89 0.78 15.72 -47.09
N ILE A 90 -0.53 15.71 -47.36
CA ILE A 90 -1.08 15.12 -48.60
C ILE A 90 -0.51 15.86 -49.80
N ASP A 91 -0.54 17.20 -49.78
CA ASP A 91 -0.02 18.04 -50.84
C ASP A 91 1.51 17.84 -51.03
N ARG A 92 2.30 17.76 -49.95
CA ARG A 92 3.74 17.45 -50.00
C ARG A 92 4.03 16.05 -50.56
N ASN A 93 3.24 15.04 -50.19
CA ASN A 93 3.40 13.69 -50.73
C ASN A 93 3.09 13.64 -52.23
N LEU A 94 2.06 14.37 -52.68
CA LEU A 94 1.74 14.51 -54.10
C LEU A 94 2.84 15.24 -54.86
N ALA A 95 3.40 16.31 -54.28
CA ALA A 95 4.57 17.00 -54.82
C ALA A 95 5.79 16.06 -54.92
N GLY A 96 6.06 15.28 -53.88
CA GLY A 96 7.13 14.28 -53.87
C GLY A 96 6.96 13.22 -54.96
N TYR A 97 5.76 12.68 -55.13
CA TYR A 97 5.44 11.73 -56.20
C TYR A 97 5.77 12.31 -57.59
N TRP A 98 5.27 13.51 -57.88
CA TRP A 98 5.50 14.14 -59.17
C TRP A 98 6.96 14.57 -59.37
N ALA A 99 7.62 15.06 -58.33
CA ALA A 99 9.04 15.37 -58.38
C ALA A 99 9.88 14.11 -58.68
N ASP A 100 9.57 12.98 -58.05
CA ASP A 100 10.27 11.71 -58.30
C ASP A 100 10.03 11.19 -59.72
N GLN A 101 8.80 11.32 -60.26
CA GLN A 101 8.52 10.99 -61.67
C GLN A 101 9.30 11.88 -62.64
N VAL A 102 9.35 13.18 -62.36
CA VAL A 102 10.07 14.17 -63.17
C VAL A 102 11.58 13.92 -63.12
N ILE A 103 12.16 13.67 -61.94
CA ILE A 103 13.58 13.33 -61.77
C ILE A 103 13.91 12.01 -62.51
N LEU A 104 13.13 10.95 -62.29
CA LEU A 104 13.33 9.66 -62.96
C LEU A 104 13.27 9.79 -64.48
N THR A 105 12.34 10.59 -65.00
CA THR A 105 12.20 10.82 -66.46
C THR A 105 13.37 11.64 -67.00
N ALA A 106 13.89 12.60 -66.24
CA ALA A 106 15.08 13.35 -66.60
C ALA A 106 16.34 12.45 -66.66
N GLU A 107 16.43 11.42 -65.83
CA GLU A 107 17.57 10.50 -65.79
C GLU A 107 17.48 9.39 -66.85
N THR A 108 16.27 8.89 -67.12
CA THR A 108 16.06 7.68 -67.96
C THR A 108 15.62 7.98 -69.39
N GLU A 109 14.71 8.93 -69.61
CA GLU A 109 14.17 9.25 -70.93
C GLU A 109 13.81 10.75 -71.07
N PRO A 110 14.82 11.65 -71.22
CA PRO A 110 14.60 13.10 -71.22
C PRO A 110 13.62 13.60 -72.29
N LYS A 111 13.49 12.88 -73.41
CA LYS A 111 12.56 13.21 -74.51
C LYS A 111 11.09 13.07 -74.09
N SER A 112 10.80 12.28 -73.06
CA SER A 112 9.46 12.05 -72.51
C SER A 112 9.07 13.07 -71.43
N MET A 113 9.94 14.05 -71.11
CA MET A 113 9.69 15.07 -70.08
C MET A 113 8.40 15.87 -70.33
N ILE A 114 8.14 16.22 -71.58
CA ILE A 114 6.93 16.96 -71.97
C ILE A 114 5.67 16.15 -71.67
N VAL A 115 5.73 14.81 -71.80
CA VAL A 115 4.59 13.94 -71.51
C VAL A 115 4.28 13.93 -70.01
N VAL A 116 5.31 13.81 -69.18
CA VAL A 116 5.16 13.79 -67.71
C VAL A 116 4.71 15.14 -67.16
N VAL A 117 5.23 16.26 -67.69
CA VAL A 117 4.73 17.60 -67.34
C VAL A 117 3.29 17.81 -67.83
N ALA A 118 2.92 17.28 -68.99
CA ALA A 118 1.54 17.32 -69.48
C ALA A 118 0.59 16.42 -68.67
N ASP A 119 1.07 15.30 -68.12
CA ASP A 119 0.31 14.44 -67.19
C ASP A 119 0.14 15.13 -65.83
N LEU A 120 1.19 15.78 -65.32
CA LEU A 120 1.14 16.63 -64.13
C LEU A 120 0.09 17.74 -64.30
N ALA A 121 0.14 18.48 -65.41
CA ALA A 121 -0.81 19.55 -65.70
C ALA A 121 -2.25 19.03 -65.83
N ARG A 122 -2.45 17.85 -66.45
CA ARG A 122 -3.77 17.19 -66.53
C ARG A 122 -4.31 16.72 -65.19
N SER A 123 -3.43 16.45 -64.21
CA SER A 123 -3.83 16.02 -62.87
C SER A 123 -4.35 17.15 -61.98
N ASP A 124 -4.22 18.41 -62.41
CA ASP A 124 -4.67 19.63 -61.71
C ASP A 124 -4.24 19.66 -60.22
N PRO A 125 -2.92 19.62 -59.93
CA PRO A 125 -2.45 19.58 -58.56
C PRO A 125 -2.82 20.87 -57.81
N PRO A 126 -3.13 20.79 -56.50
CA PRO A 126 -3.42 21.97 -55.71
C PRO A 126 -2.16 22.84 -55.64
N MET A 127 -2.23 24.05 -56.20
CA MET A 127 -1.18 25.08 -56.09
C MET A 127 -1.14 25.69 -54.67
N SER A 128 -1.05 24.83 -53.65
CA SER A 128 -0.89 25.20 -52.26
C SER A 128 0.59 25.50 -51.96
N SER A 129 0.85 26.30 -50.92
CA SER A 129 2.21 26.62 -50.49
C SER A 129 3.03 25.35 -50.19
N ALA A 130 2.40 24.34 -49.60
CA ALA A 130 3.03 23.05 -49.28
C ALA A 130 3.41 22.21 -50.51
N PHE A 131 2.57 22.20 -51.55
CA PHE A 131 2.88 21.53 -52.82
C PHE A 131 4.05 22.21 -53.53
N VAL A 132 3.94 23.53 -53.72
CA VAL A 132 4.94 24.33 -54.44
C VAL A 132 6.29 24.29 -53.72
N ALA A 133 6.31 24.44 -52.40
CA ALA A 133 7.55 24.43 -51.63
C ALA A 133 8.30 23.09 -51.71
N GLU A 134 7.60 21.95 -51.55
CA GLU A 134 8.24 20.63 -51.64
C GLU A 134 8.66 20.28 -53.07
N PHE A 135 7.84 20.64 -54.07
CA PHE A 135 8.16 20.41 -55.47
C PHE A 135 9.38 21.22 -55.92
N SER A 136 9.40 22.53 -55.63
CA SER A 136 10.55 23.39 -55.95
C SER A 136 11.81 22.97 -55.19
N ARG A 137 11.71 22.66 -53.89
CA ARG A 137 12.84 22.20 -53.07
C ARG A 137 13.51 20.92 -53.61
N ARG A 138 12.75 20.01 -54.24
CA ARG A 138 13.30 18.77 -54.82
C ARG A 138 13.94 18.99 -56.20
N LEU A 139 13.45 19.96 -56.97
CA LEU A 139 13.90 20.22 -58.34
C LEU A 139 14.99 21.30 -58.44
N GLU A 140 15.04 22.23 -57.49
CA GLU A 140 16.09 23.26 -57.40
C GLU A 140 17.48 22.62 -57.23
N GLY A 141 18.45 23.09 -58.02
CA GLY A 141 19.84 22.62 -57.97
C GLY A 141 20.14 21.37 -58.81
N GLN A 142 19.18 20.86 -59.59
CA GLN A 142 19.39 19.73 -60.51
C GLN A 142 19.55 20.17 -61.99
N SER A 143 19.75 19.19 -62.90
CA SER A 143 19.98 19.35 -64.35
C SER A 143 19.05 20.35 -65.05
N HIS A 144 19.54 21.04 -66.10
CA HIS A 144 18.79 22.00 -66.94
C HIS A 144 17.46 21.45 -67.52
N VAL A 145 17.30 20.13 -67.63
CA VAL A 145 16.07 19.49 -68.11
C VAL A 145 14.91 19.67 -67.12
N LEU A 146 15.20 19.88 -65.84
CA LEU A 146 14.22 20.01 -64.76
C LEU A 146 13.67 21.43 -64.59
N THR A 147 14.16 22.38 -65.39
CA THR A 147 13.65 23.76 -65.41
C THR A 147 12.26 23.86 -66.04
N VAL A 148 11.89 22.95 -66.94
CA VAL A 148 10.58 22.96 -67.64
C VAL A 148 9.39 22.82 -66.67
N PRO A 149 9.36 21.84 -65.73
CA PRO A 149 8.32 21.77 -64.70
C PRO A 149 8.26 23.01 -63.78
N LEU A 150 9.40 23.64 -63.48
CA LEU A 150 9.46 24.84 -62.63
C LEU A 150 8.85 26.05 -63.34
N ILE A 151 9.16 26.25 -64.62
CA ILE A 151 8.56 27.30 -65.46
C ILE A 151 7.03 27.15 -65.52
N TRP A 152 6.54 25.91 -65.63
CA TRP A 152 5.10 25.65 -65.65
C TRP A 152 4.41 26.04 -64.33
N ILE A 153 5.00 25.69 -63.18
CA ILE A 153 4.47 26.14 -61.87
C ILE A 153 4.50 27.66 -61.77
N GLU A 154 5.57 28.29 -62.24
CA GLU A 154 5.71 29.75 -62.20
C GLU A 154 4.65 30.45 -63.07
N GLU A 155 4.35 29.89 -64.26
CA GLU A 155 3.26 30.35 -65.11
C GLU A 155 1.90 30.21 -64.40
N CYS A 156 1.60 29.05 -63.80
CA CYS A 156 0.37 28.82 -63.04
C CYS A 156 0.23 29.74 -61.80
N LEU A 157 1.34 30.09 -61.14
CA LEU A 157 1.33 31.03 -60.01
C LEU A 157 1.17 32.48 -60.47
N SER A 158 1.74 32.83 -61.63
CA SER A 158 1.63 34.17 -62.20
C SER A 158 0.18 34.55 -62.53
N GLU A 159 -0.65 33.58 -62.96
CA GLU A 159 -2.09 33.77 -63.17
C GLU A 159 -2.83 34.21 -61.89
N LYS A 160 -2.29 33.85 -60.72
CA LYS A 160 -2.81 34.20 -59.38
C LYS A 160 -2.03 35.34 -58.71
N GLY A 161 -1.09 35.96 -59.42
CA GLY A 161 -0.25 37.06 -58.91
C GLY A 161 0.71 36.65 -57.79
N LYS A 162 1.13 35.38 -57.74
CA LYS A 162 2.09 34.85 -56.75
C LYS A 162 3.38 34.37 -57.42
N THR A 163 4.45 34.26 -56.65
CA THR A 163 5.75 33.71 -57.06
C THR A 163 6.11 32.47 -56.25
N ILE A 164 7.07 31.66 -56.74
CA ILE A 164 7.53 30.46 -56.03
C ILE A 164 8.14 30.84 -54.67
N GLU A 165 8.96 31.89 -54.62
CA GLU A 165 9.60 32.35 -53.38
C GLU A 165 8.57 32.77 -52.32
N GLN A 166 7.50 33.46 -52.73
CA GLN A 166 6.41 33.82 -51.82
C GLN A 166 5.70 32.57 -51.28
N MET A 167 5.48 31.55 -52.11
CA MET A 167 4.83 30.30 -51.68
C MET A 167 5.71 29.50 -50.72
N VAL A 168 7.02 29.46 -50.94
CA VAL A 168 8.00 28.85 -50.02
C VAL A 168 8.02 29.59 -48.68
N GLN A 169 8.04 30.92 -48.71
CA GLN A 169 8.01 31.74 -47.49
C GLN A 169 6.69 31.56 -46.71
N GLU A 170 5.55 31.49 -47.41
CA GLU A 170 4.24 31.20 -46.81
C GLU A 170 4.22 29.82 -46.13
N ASP A 171 4.80 28.77 -46.75
CA ASP A 171 4.88 27.43 -46.14
C ASP A 171 5.76 27.42 -44.88
N MET A 172 6.92 28.07 -44.91
CA MET A 172 7.81 28.18 -43.74
C MET A 172 7.16 28.94 -42.58
N GLN A 173 6.47 30.05 -42.88
CA GLN A 173 5.72 30.81 -41.88
C GLN A 173 4.58 29.99 -41.29
N GLN A 174 3.85 29.25 -42.13
CA GLN A 174 2.76 28.39 -41.68
C GLN A 174 3.27 27.23 -40.80
N GLU A 175 4.37 26.58 -41.18
CA GLU A 175 4.96 25.50 -40.37
C GLU A 175 5.47 26.01 -39.01
N THR A 176 6.07 27.20 -39.00
CA THR A 176 6.53 27.85 -37.76
C THR A 176 5.36 28.21 -36.86
N ALA A 177 4.30 28.82 -37.42
CA ALA A 177 3.09 29.14 -36.68
C ALA A 177 2.44 27.87 -36.12
N ASP A 178 2.32 26.80 -36.91
CA ASP A 178 1.75 25.52 -36.50
C ASP A 178 2.54 24.88 -35.36
N LYS A 179 3.88 24.92 -35.42
CA LYS A 179 4.77 24.46 -34.35
C LYS A 179 4.55 25.24 -33.05
N VAL A 180 4.46 26.57 -33.12
CA VAL A 180 4.22 27.42 -31.94
C VAL A 180 2.83 27.18 -31.36
N SER A 181 1.78 27.15 -32.19
CA SER A 181 0.42 26.89 -31.72
C SER A 181 0.30 25.50 -31.09
N ILE A 182 0.94 24.46 -31.65
CA ILE A 182 1.02 23.13 -31.01
C ILE A 182 1.74 23.23 -29.67
N GLY A 183 2.88 23.91 -29.60
CA GLY A 183 3.61 24.15 -28.36
C GLY A 183 2.74 24.82 -27.29
N ASN A 184 1.99 25.86 -27.66
CA ASN A 184 1.04 26.56 -26.79
C ASN A 184 -0.08 25.64 -26.31
N ASN A 185 -0.71 24.86 -27.20
CA ASN A 185 -1.77 23.93 -26.81
C ASN A 185 -1.25 22.85 -25.85
N ILE A 186 -0.09 22.24 -26.14
CA ILE A 186 0.53 21.23 -25.27
C ILE A 186 0.92 21.85 -23.92
N GLY A 187 1.49 23.05 -23.92
CA GLY A 187 1.76 23.83 -22.70
C GLY A 187 0.49 24.07 -21.89
N SER A 188 -0.61 24.43 -22.55
CA SER A 188 -1.92 24.63 -21.92
C SER A 188 -2.53 23.32 -21.40
N PHE A 189 -2.37 22.18 -22.08
CA PHE A 189 -2.80 20.89 -21.51
C PHE A 189 -2.03 20.55 -20.24
N ARG A 190 -0.71 20.74 -20.23
CA ARG A 190 0.10 20.60 -19.01
C ARG A 190 -0.36 21.57 -17.93
N PHE A 191 -0.66 22.82 -18.29
CA PHE A 191 -1.25 23.79 -17.38
C PHE A 191 -2.58 23.29 -16.81
N LEU A 192 -3.52 22.81 -17.63
CA LEU A 192 -4.82 22.31 -17.17
C LEU A 192 -4.70 21.10 -16.23
N GLU A 193 -3.71 20.25 -16.42
CA GLU A 193 -3.40 19.13 -15.53
C GLU A 193 -2.72 19.56 -14.23
N SER A 194 -1.93 20.64 -14.30
CA SER A 194 -1.20 21.17 -13.16
C SER A 194 -2.02 22.14 -12.30
N MET A 195 -2.94 22.90 -12.87
CA MET A 195 -3.64 23.99 -12.17
C MET A 195 -4.47 23.44 -11.00
N ASP A 196 -4.33 24.05 -9.82
CA ASP A 196 -5.22 23.73 -8.70
C ASP A 196 -6.57 24.42 -8.90
N TRP A 197 -7.47 23.72 -9.60
CA TRP A 197 -8.83 24.19 -9.90
C TRP A 197 -9.63 24.55 -8.65
N ARG A 198 -9.30 23.96 -7.50
CA ARG A 198 -9.92 24.29 -6.21
C ARG A 198 -9.67 25.75 -5.84
N LYS A 199 -8.40 26.16 -5.87
CA LYS A 199 -7.99 27.56 -5.60
C LYS A 199 -8.54 28.52 -6.65
N PHE A 200 -8.62 28.10 -7.92
CA PHE A 200 -9.21 28.91 -8.98
C PHE A 200 -10.69 29.21 -8.71
N VAL A 201 -11.49 28.17 -8.42
CA VAL A 201 -12.92 28.32 -8.13
C VAL A 201 -13.12 29.16 -6.87
N GLU A 202 -12.36 28.92 -5.80
CA GLU A 202 -12.43 29.72 -4.57
C GLU A 202 -12.05 31.19 -4.80
N GLY A 203 -11.03 31.45 -5.61
CA GLY A 203 -10.57 32.80 -5.90
C GLY A 203 -11.50 33.62 -6.78
N THR A 204 -12.40 32.98 -7.54
CA THR A 204 -13.30 33.62 -8.51
C THR A 204 -14.77 33.57 -8.11
N SER A 205 -15.16 32.62 -7.25
CA SER A 205 -16.55 32.42 -6.82
C SER A 205 -17.07 33.57 -5.96
N VAL A 206 -18.23 34.10 -6.34
CA VAL A 206 -18.96 35.10 -5.54
C VAL A 206 -19.57 34.46 -4.29
N VAL A 207 -20.04 33.20 -4.39
CA VAL A 207 -20.54 32.42 -3.25
C VAL A 207 -19.45 32.24 -2.19
N GLU A 208 -18.21 31.93 -2.61
CA GLU A 208 -17.08 31.83 -1.69
C GLU A 208 -16.81 33.16 -0.98
N LYS A 209 -16.85 34.29 -1.70
CA LYS A 209 -16.70 35.63 -1.10
C LYS A 209 -17.82 35.94 -0.09
N ALA A 210 -19.06 35.56 -0.38
CA ALA A 210 -20.19 35.74 0.53
C ALA A 210 -20.04 34.89 1.80
N LEU A 211 -19.69 33.61 1.68
CA LEU A 211 -19.51 32.71 2.83
C LEU A 211 -18.30 33.10 3.71
N ASN A 212 -17.30 33.77 3.14
CA ASN A 212 -16.19 34.37 3.90
C ASN A 212 -16.62 35.52 4.83
N LEU A 213 -17.86 36.02 4.72
CA LEU A 213 -18.45 36.98 5.66
C LEU A 213 -18.99 36.32 6.95
N ASP A 214 -18.65 35.04 7.19
CA ASP A 214 -18.92 34.32 8.44
C ASP A 214 -18.48 35.15 9.65
N PRO A 215 -19.39 35.52 10.57
CA PRO A 215 -19.07 36.42 11.68
C PRO A 215 -18.03 35.85 12.65
N VAL A 216 -17.89 34.53 12.72
CA VAL A 216 -16.87 33.86 13.55
C VAL A 216 -15.52 33.77 12.82
N GLY A 217 -15.50 33.91 11.49
CA GLY A 217 -14.28 33.78 10.67
C GLY A 217 -13.76 32.35 10.51
N THR A 218 -14.53 31.34 10.96
CA THR A 218 -14.17 29.92 10.86
C THR A 218 -14.14 29.46 9.42
N TYR A 219 -15.07 29.95 8.57
CA TYR A 219 -15.22 29.45 7.21
C TYR A 219 -13.92 29.43 6.40
N SER A 220 -13.18 30.54 6.41
CA SER A 220 -11.90 30.70 5.70
C SER A 220 -10.79 29.73 6.16
N GLN A 221 -10.92 29.19 7.37
CA GLN A 221 -9.94 28.29 8.00
C GLN A 221 -10.34 26.81 7.84
N MET A 222 -11.46 26.51 7.18
CA MET A 222 -11.93 25.15 6.97
C MET A 222 -11.21 24.47 5.81
N ASP A 223 -11.13 23.14 5.86
CA ASP A 223 -10.60 22.38 4.73
C ASP A 223 -11.48 22.55 3.49
N PHE A 224 -10.87 22.26 2.33
CA PHE A 224 -11.54 22.41 1.05
C PHE A 224 -12.84 21.58 0.97
N ALA A 225 -12.81 20.33 1.44
CA ALA A 225 -13.97 19.44 1.31
C ALA A 225 -15.16 19.92 2.15
N THR A 226 -14.92 20.46 3.34
CA THR A 226 -15.99 21.05 4.17
C THR A 226 -16.56 22.30 3.50
N ARG A 227 -15.73 23.22 3.01
CA ARG A 227 -16.19 24.41 2.27
C ARG A 227 -16.98 24.03 1.03
N ASP A 228 -16.52 23.04 0.29
CA ASP A 228 -17.18 22.55 -0.92
C ASP A 228 -18.57 21.96 -0.62
N ARG A 229 -18.70 21.21 0.48
CA ARG A 229 -20.01 20.71 0.93
C ARG A 229 -20.97 21.85 1.30
N TYR A 230 -20.46 22.94 1.87
CA TYR A 230 -21.27 24.11 2.21
C TYR A 230 -21.78 24.77 0.91
N ARG A 231 -20.89 24.95 -0.07
CA ARG A 231 -21.21 25.45 -1.41
C ARG A 231 -22.25 24.59 -2.12
N HIS A 232 -22.10 23.26 -2.12
CA HIS A 232 -23.12 22.35 -2.68
C HIS A 232 -24.48 22.44 -1.98
N THR A 233 -24.50 22.77 -0.69
CA THR A 233 -25.77 22.98 0.02
C THR A 233 -26.45 24.28 -0.44
N VAL A 234 -25.67 25.33 -0.68
CA VAL A 234 -26.14 26.59 -1.27
C VAL A 234 -26.70 26.34 -2.69
N GLU A 235 -25.96 25.66 -3.57
CA GLU A 235 -26.42 25.29 -4.91
C GLU A 235 -27.74 24.52 -4.88
N ARG A 236 -27.86 23.56 -3.95
CA ARG A 236 -29.07 22.76 -3.78
C ARG A 236 -30.26 23.61 -3.38
N ILE A 237 -30.10 24.53 -2.43
CA ILE A 237 -31.20 25.39 -1.97
C ILE A 237 -31.59 26.38 -3.08
N ALA A 238 -30.59 27.01 -3.72
CA ALA A 238 -30.80 27.95 -4.83
C ALA A 238 -31.62 27.31 -5.96
N ARG A 239 -31.30 26.06 -6.34
CA ARG A 239 -31.98 25.28 -7.39
C ARG A 239 -33.50 25.14 -7.17
N PHE A 240 -33.96 25.13 -5.92
CA PHE A 240 -35.37 24.95 -5.57
C PHE A 240 -36.00 26.22 -4.98
N SER A 241 -35.29 27.35 -5.06
CA SER A 241 -35.73 28.66 -4.59
C SER A 241 -35.81 29.67 -5.75
N LEU A 242 -36.36 30.85 -5.48
CA LEU A 242 -36.31 31.98 -6.42
C LEU A 242 -35.03 32.82 -6.27
N LEU A 243 -34.20 32.51 -5.27
CA LEU A 243 -32.96 33.21 -4.97
C LEU A 243 -31.80 32.62 -5.75
N SER A 244 -30.84 33.48 -6.11
CA SER A 244 -29.55 33.10 -6.67
C SER A 244 -28.64 32.41 -5.63
N GLU A 245 -27.59 31.74 -6.09
CA GLU A 245 -26.60 31.10 -5.21
C GLU A 245 -25.96 32.09 -4.23
N GLU A 246 -25.68 33.32 -4.67
CA GLU A 246 -25.14 34.39 -3.83
C GLU A 246 -26.13 34.82 -2.73
N GLU A 247 -27.40 35.05 -3.09
CA GLU A 247 -28.44 35.50 -2.15
C GLU A 247 -28.70 34.44 -1.05
N VAL A 248 -28.70 33.16 -1.41
CA VAL A 248 -28.83 32.06 -0.43
C VAL A 248 -27.65 32.05 0.55
N ALA A 249 -26.42 32.26 0.06
CA ALA A 249 -25.24 32.36 0.92
C ALA A 249 -25.33 33.56 1.87
N LEU A 250 -25.80 34.71 1.39
CA LEU A 250 -25.99 35.92 2.22
C LEU A 250 -27.08 35.74 3.28
N GLU A 251 -28.17 35.03 2.99
CA GLU A 251 -29.19 34.71 4.00
C GLU A 251 -28.65 33.78 5.10
N ALA A 252 -27.79 32.81 4.77
CA ALA A 252 -27.09 32.00 5.77
C ALA A 252 -26.19 32.84 6.68
N VAL A 253 -25.44 33.80 6.09
CA VAL A 253 -24.62 34.76 6.84
C VAL A 253 -25.48 35.64 7.75
N LYS A 254 -26.61 36.13 7.27
CA LYS A 254 -27.54 36.97 8.04
C LYS A 254 -28.11 36.26 9.26
N LEU A 255 -28.50 34.98 9.11
CA LEU A 255 -28.95 34.15 10.23
C LEU A 255 -27.84 33.94 11.26
N SER A 256 -26.62 33.61 10.80
CA SER A 256 -25.45 33.43 11.65
C SER A 256 -25.06 34.70 12.42
N ARG A 257 -25.11 35.86 11.76
CA ARG A 257 -24.82 37.17 12.37
C ARG A 257 -25.83 37.52 13.45
N LYS A 258 -27.12 37.30 13.18
CA LYS A 258 -28.18 37.50 14.18
C LYS A 258 -27.94 36.66 15.44
N SER A 259 -27.46 35.42 15.28
CA SER A 259 -27.14 34.57 16.42
C SER A 259 -25.85 34.98 17.12
N PHE A 260 -24.82 35.38 16.37
CA PHE A 260 -23.57 35.92 16.91
C PHE A 260 -23.83 37.14 17.80
N GLU A 261 -24.67 38.08 17.37
CA GLU A 261 -25.06 39.25 18.14
C GLU A 261 -25.89 38.91 19.39
N ALA A 262 -26.73 37.87 19.31
CA ALA A 262 -27.63 37.49 20.41
C ALA A 262 -26.98 36.58 21.47
N LYS A 263 -26.06 35.69 21.08
CA LYS A 263 -25.53 34.61 21.93
C LYS A 263 -24.00 34.60 22.05
N GLY A 264 -23.30 35.44 21.28
CA GLY A 264 -21.84 35.49 21.25
C GLY A 264 -21.20 34.50 20.28
N GLY A 265 -19.90 34.69 20.01
CA GLY A 265 -19.14 33.93 19.01
C GLY A 265 -18.80 32.48 19.39
N GLU A 266 -18.95 32.09 20.66
CA GLU A 266 -18.74 30.69 21.08
C GLU A 266 -19.96 29.79 20.82
N ASP A 267 -21.13 30.37 20.54
CA ASP A 267 -22.32 29.59 20.21
C ASP A 267 -22.19 29.02 18.78
N ARG A 268 -22.48 27.73 18.62
CA ARG A 268 -22.39 27.05 17.31
C ARG A 268 -23.25 27.72 16.23
N SER A 269 -24.39 28.32 16.62
CA SER A 269 -25.31 28.97 15.70
C SER A 269 -24.79 30.33 15.23
N ALA A 270 -23.73 30.85 15.86
CA ALA A 270 -23.02 32.00 15.35
C ALA A 270 -22.20 31.66 14.09
N HIS A 271 -21.84 30.40 13.87
CA HIS A 271 -21.12 29.96 12.68
C HIS A 271 -22.07 29.58 11.55
N ILE A 272 -21.79 30.01 10.32
CA ILE A 272 -22.63 29.74 9.13
C ILE A 272 -22.90 28.25 8.87
N GLY A 273 -21.97 27.36 9.20
CA GLY A 273 -22.12 25.92 9.00
C GLY A 273 -23.31 25.31 9.72
N PHE A 274 -23.73 25.92 10.84
CA PHE A 274 -24.93 25.50 11.56
C PHE A 274 -26.20 25.56 10.71
N TYR A 275 -26.31 26.58 9.85
CA TYR A 275 -27.45 26.79 8.96
C TYR A 275 -27.32 26.06 7.61
N LEU A 276 -26.12 25.58 7.27
CA LEU A 276 -25.88 24.88 6.00
C LEU A 276 -25.94 23.36 6.16
N ILE A 277 -25.34 22.79 7.22
CA ILE A 277 -25.19 21.33 7.33
C ILE A 277 -25.75 20.72 8.62
N ASP A 278 -26.15 21.53 9.60
CA ASP A 278 -26.62 21.09 10.92
C ASP A 278 -28.10 21.51 11.18
N LYS A 279 -28.52 21.57 12.46
CA LYS A 279 -29.91 21.82 12.90
C LYS A 279 -30.52 23.15 12.41
N GLY A 280 -29.72 24.12 11.97
CA GLY A 280 -30.20 25.39 11.42
C GLY A 280 -30.69 25.30 9.96
N LEU A 281 -30.41 24.20 9.25
CA LEU A 281 -30.77 24.03 7.84
C LEU A 281 -32.28 24.24 7.54
N PRO A 282 -33.23 23.70 8.32
CA PRO A 282 -34.65 23.95 8.08
C PRO A 282 -35.08 25.41 8.26
N GLU A 283 -34.31 26.22 8.99
CA GLU A 283 -34.55 27.68 9.10
C GLU A 283 -34.09 28.40 7.83
N LEU A 284 -32.91 28.04 7.30
CA LEU A 284 -32.42 28.57 6.04
C LEU A 284 -33.32 28.19 4.86
N GLU A 285 -33.78 26.94 4.78
CA GLU A 285 -34.72 26.49 3.73
C GLU A 285 -36.01 27.31 3.73
N ARG A 286 -36.51 27.68 4.92
CA ARG A 286 -37.70 28.53 5.08
C ARG A 286 -37.41 29.99 4.71
N ALA A 287 -36.27 30.53 5.14
CA ALA A 287 -35.85 31.89 4.82
C ALA A 287 -35.65 32.08 3.31
N ALA A 288 -35.10 31.07 2.62
CA ALA A 288 -34.90 31.08 1.17
C ALA A 288 -36.17 30.79 0.35
N GLY A 289 -37.31 30.46 0.99
CA GLY A 289 -38.55 30.14 0.27
C GLY A 289 -38.46 28.87 -0.58
N MET A 290 -37.69 27.87 -0.14
CA MET A 290 -37.43 26.66 -0.92
C MET A 290 -38.69 25.81 -1.11
N SER A 291 -39.01 25.45 -2.36
CA SER A 291 -40.11 24.53 -2.67
C SER A 291 -39.75 23.09 -2.29
N ARG A 292 -40.60 22.43 -1.47
CA ARG A 292 -40.38 21.05 -1.01
C ARG A 292 -41.09 20.06 -1.94
N SER A 293 -40.38 19.04 -2.38
CA SER A 293 -40.98 17.91 -3.11
C SER A 293 -41.80 17.00 -2.17
N LEU A 294 -42.78 16.26 -2.71
CA LEU A 294 -43.58 15.28 -1.94
C LEU A 294 -42.70 14.25 -1.22
N ARG A 295 -41.60 13.81 -1.84
CA ARG A 295 -40.63 12.87 -1.26
C ARG A 295 -39.90 13.45 -0.05
N GLN A 296 -39.57 14.76 -0.08
CA GLN A 296 -38.94 15.47 1.03
C GLN A 296 -39.93 15.81 2.16
N SER A 297 -41.22 15.93 1.85
CA SER A 297 -42.25 16.12 2.87
C SER A 297 -42.52 14.83 3.66
N LEU A 298 -42.41 13.66 3.03
CA LEU A 298 -42.59 12.35 3.67
C LEU A 298 -41.40 11.90 4.53
N SER A 299 -40.21 12.49 4.34
CA SER A 299 -39.03 12.19 5.18
C SER A 299 -39.01 12.94 6.52
N GLY A 300 -39.92 13.91 6.72
CA GLY A 300 -40.00 14.70 7.96
C GLY A 300 -40.10 13.87 9.25
N PRO A 301 -41.02 12.89 9.36
CA PRO A 301 -41.15 12.05 10.56
C PRO A 301 -39.92 11.19 10.86
N VAL A 302 -39.22 10.71 9.82
CA VAL A 302 -38.01 9.88 9.96
C VAL A 302 -36.86 10.68 10.57
N HIS A 303 -36.75 11.97 10.26
CA HIS A 303 -35.76 12.86 10.86
C HIS A 303 -36.14 13.37 12.25
N GLN A 304 -37.44 13.44 12.55
CA GLN A 304 -37.92 13.92 13.85
C GLN A 304 -37.86 12.84 14.95
N PHE A 305 -38.11 11.57 14.59
CA PHE A 305 -38.08 10.43 15.52
C PHE A 305 -37.27 9.25 14.96
N PRO A 306 -35.96 9.42 14.68
CA PRO A 306 -35.17 8.42 13.98
C PRO A 306 -35.10 7.08 14.72
N LEU A 307 -35.04 7.11 16.06
CA LEU A 307 -34.95 5.90 16.87
C LEU A 307 -36.24 5.08 16.83
N LEU A 308 -37.40 5.75 16.91
CA LEU A 308 -38.70 5.06 16.85
C LEU A 308 -38.93 4.45 15.46
N CYS A 309 -38.55 5.14 14.39
CA CYS A 309 -38.66 4.59 13.03
C CYS A 309 -37.73 3.40 12.81
N TYR A 310 -36.47 3.49 13.26
CA TYR A 310 -35.48 2.43 13.12
C TYR A 310 -35.85 1.18 13.93
N LEU A 311 -36.12 1.34 15.23
CA LEU A 311 -36.56 0.23 16.08
C LEU A 311 -37.93 -0.31 15.65
N GLY A 312 -38.85 0.56 15.24
CA GLY A 312 -40.16 0.18 14.71
C GLY A 312 -40.05 -0.72 13.50
N THR A 313 -39.09 -0.45 12.60
CA THR A 313 -38.83 -1.28 11.41
C THR A 313 -38.26 -2.64 11.79
N ILE A 314 -37.31 -2.70 12.74
CA ILE A 314 -36.75 -3.95 13.26
C ILE A 314 -37.84 -4.80 13.92
N MET A 315 -38.65 -4.19 14.78
CA MET A 315 -39.75 -4.85 15.49
C MET A 315 -40.82 -5.32 14.51
N LEU A 316 -41.16 -4.52 13.50
CA LEU A 316 -42.12 -4.89 12.46
C LEU A 316 -41.65 -6.11 11.66
N PHE A 317 -40.41 -6.11 11.16
CA PHE A 317 -39.89 -7.27 10.42
C PHE A 317 -39.78 -8.51 11.30
N THR A 318 -39.34 -8.36 12.55
CA THR A 318 -39.27 -9.47 13.50
C THR A 318 -40.66 -10.05 13.74
N ALA A 319 -41.66 -9.20 14.02
CA ALA A 319 -43.03 -9.62 14.28
C ALA A 319 -43.69 -10.26 13.06
N LEU A 320 -43.57 -9.67 11.87
CA LEU A 320 -44.17 -10.20 10.64
C LEU A 320 -43.60 -11.57 10.27
N ILE A 321 -42.27 -11.71 10.30
CA ILE A 321 -41.62 -12.98 9.94
C ILE A 321 -41.92 -14.05 11.01
N SER A 322 -41.82 -13.70 12.30
CA SER A 322 -42.16 -14.65 13.37
C SER A 322 -43.64 -15.05 13.34
N ALA A 323 -44.57 -14.13 13.09
CA ALA A 323 -45.99 -14.43 12.98
C ALA A 323 -46.30 -15.34 11.79
N ALA A 324 -45.67 -15.11 10.64
CA ALA A 324 -45.81 -15.98 9.47
C ALA A 324 -45.31 -17.41 9.75
N VAL A 325 -44.15 -17.54 10.40
CA VAL A 325 -43.59 -18.85 10.79
C VAL A 325 -44.46 -19.55 11.82
N LEU A 326 -44.94 -18.85 12.85
CA LEU A 326 -45.80 -19.41 13.89
C LEU A 326 -47.18 -19.81 13.35
N GLY A 327 -47.78 -19.00 12.48
CA GLY A 327 -49.03 -19.34 11.80
C GLY A 327 -48.88 -20.61 10.98
N LYS A 328 -47.78 -20.75 10.24
CA LYS A 328 -47.49 -21.98 9.49
C LYS A 328 -47.20 -23.18 10.42
N ALA A 329 -46.50 -22.96 11.52
CA ALA A 329 -46.24 -24.01 12.50
C ALA A 329 -47.52 -24.54 13.16
N GLN A 330 -48.51 -23.66 13.40
CA GLN A 330 -49.82 -24.03 13.92
C GLN A 330 -50.63 -24.85 12.91
N GLU A 331 -50.61 -24.48 11.62
CA GLU A 331 -51.20 -25.31 10.54
C GLU A 331 -50.55 -26.70 10.46
N LEU A 332 -49.25 -26.79 10.72
CA LEU A 332 -48.48 -28.03 10.70
C LEU A 332 -48.61 -28.85 12.01
N GLY A 333 -49.52 -28.46 12.91
CA GLY A 333 -49.88 -29.23 14.11
C GLY A 333 -49.07 -28.92 15.36
N SER A 334 -48.23 -27.88 15.38
CA SER A 334 -47.59 -27.42 16.61
C SER A 334 -48.62 -26.68 17.48
N GLY A 335 -48.81 -27.07 18.75
CA GLY A 335 -49.83 -26.49 19.63
C GLY A 335 -49.43 -26.41 21.11
N GLY A 336 -50.15 -25.64 21.91
CA GLY A 336 -49.97 -25.57 23.37
C GLY A 336 -48.69 -24.86 23.83
N TRP A 337 -48.09 -25.34 24.93
CA TRP A 337 -46.89 -24.76 25.54
C TRP A 337 -45.65 -24.80 24.62
N MET A 338 -45.62 -25.75 23.69
CA MET A 338 -44.56 -25.92 22.69
C MET A 338 -44.45 -24.70 21.77
N LEU A 339 -45.59 -24.17 21.30
CA LEU A 339 -45.61 -22.94 20.49
C LEU A 339 -45.12 -21.73 21.29
N VAL A 340 -45.41 -21.66 22.58
CA VAL A 340 -44.95 -20.56 23.45
C VAL A 340 -43.43 -20.62 23.62
N LEU A 341 -42.87 -21.81 23.85
CA LEU A 341 -41.42 -21.96 24.00
C LEU A 341 -40.68 -21.70 22.67
N SER A 342 -41.21 -22.22 21.55
CA SER A 342 -40.66 -21.96 20.22
C SER A 342 -40.75 -20.50 19.82
N SER A 343 -41.78 -19.76 20.23
CA SER A 343 -41.91 -18.33 19.89
C SER A 343 -40.81 -17.49 20.53
N ILE A 344 -40.43 -17.77 21.77
CA ILE A 344 -39.35 -17.07 22.47
C ILE A 344 -38.03 -17.22 21.70
N PHE A 345 -37.64 -18.46 21.38
CA PHE A 345 -36.40 -18.69 20.64
C PHE A 345 -36.47 -18.16 19.20
N LEU A 346 -37.62 -18.31 18.54
CA LEU A 346 -37.84 -17.85 17.18
C LEU A 346 -37.69 -16.32 17.07
N VAL A 347 -38.25 -15.55 18.00
CA VAL A 347 -38.12 -14.08 17.99
C VAL A 347 -36.66 -13.67 18.06
N ILE A 348 -35.86 -14.32 18.92
CA ILE A 348 -34.41 -14.05 19.01
C ILE A 348 -33.72 -14.46 17.70
N CYS A 349 -34.04 -15.62 17.13
CA CYS A 349 -33.46 -16.09 15.87
C CYS A 349 -33.74 -15.14 14.69
N ILE A 350 -34.99 -14.69 14.55
CA ILE A 350 -35.45 -13.83 13.46
C ILE A 350 -35.04 -12.37 13.65
N SER A 351 -34.78 -11.93 14.88
CA SER A 351 -34.29 -10.57 15.13
C SER A 351 -32.96 -10.26 14.41
N SER A 352 -32.10 -11.27 14.19
CA SER A 352 -30.82 -11.10 13.48
C SER A 352 -30.99 -10.69 12.01
N PRO A 353 -31.71 -11.46 11.16
CA PRO A 353 -31.98 -11.04 9.79
C PRO A 353 -32.86 -9.78 9.71
N ALA A 354 -33.74 -9.53 10.68
CA ALA A 354 -34.54 -8.29 10.73
C ALA A 354 -33.67 -7.04 10.91
N VAL A 355 -32.68 -7.07 11.81
CA VAL A 355 -31.69 -6.00 11.97
C VAL A 355 -30.85 -5.86 10.69
N GLY A 356 -30.42 -6.97 10.08
CA GLY A 356 -29.70 -6.96 8.81
C GLY A 356 -30.46 -6.28 7.68
N LEU A 357 -31.77 -6.55 7.56
CA LEU A 357 -32.65 -5.94 6.56
C LEU A 357 -32.88 -4.45 6.84
N ALA A 358 -33.10 -4.07 8.10
CA ALA A 358 -33.24 -2.67 8.49
C ALA A 358 -31.96 -1.86 8.20
N ASN A 359 -30.79 -2.43 8.50
CA ASN A 359 -29.49 -1.81 8.19
C ASN A 359 -29.28 -1.68 6.68
N TRP A 360 -29.62 -2.72 5.91
CA TRP A 360 -29.53 -2.66 4.45
C TRP A 360 -30.43 -1.55 3.88
N LEU A 361 -31.69 -1.47 4.30
CA LEU A 361 -32.60 -0.39 3.91
C LEU A 361 -32.07 0.99 4.30
N ALA A 362 -31.51 1.13 5.50
CA ALA A 362 -30.88 2.38 5.95
C ALA A 362 -29.77 2.83 5.00
N THR A 363 -28.86 1.93 4.61
CA THR A 363 -27.73 2.26 3.71
C THR A 363 -28.17 2.62 2.29
N VAL A 364 -29.39 2.24 1.89
CA VAL A 364 -29.98 2.61 0.58
C VAL A 364 -30.72 3.95 0.67
N LEU A 365 -31.36 4.23 1.81
CA LEU A 365 -32.20 5.40 2.00
C LEU A 365 -31.44 6.64 2.50
N VAL A 366 -30.32 6.44 3.20
CA VAL A 366 -29.53 7.51 3.83
C VAL A 366 -28.14 7.52 3.22
N SER A 367 -27.73 8.69 2.72
CA SER A 367 -26.36 8.90 2.24
C SER A 367 -25.43 9.20 3.41
N PRO A 368 -24.20 8.64 3.42
CA PRO A 368 -23.18 8.99 4.39
C PRO A 368 -22.88 10.47 4.40
N LYS A 369 -22.61 11.03 5.59
CA LYS A 369 -22.27 12.44 5.75
C LYS A 369 -20.93 12.55 6.48
N PRO A 370 -19.87 13.07 5.85
CA PRO A 370 -18.59 13.26 6.53
C PRO A 370 -18.72 14.29 7.64
N LEU A 371 -17.80 14.27 8.61
CA LEU A 371 -17.74 15.32 9.63
C LEU A 371 -16.97 16.54 9.09
N PRO A 372 -17.43 17.77 9.37
CA PRO A 372 -16.73 18.98 8.95
C PRO A 372 -15.39 19.12 9.68
N ARG A 373 -14.38 19.73 9.04
CA ARG A 373 -13.03 19.87 9.60
C ARG A 373 -12.34 21.20 9.25
N MET A 374 -11.37 21.56 10.06
CA MET A 374 -10.47 22.70 9.85
C MET A 374 -9.33 22.35 8.87
N ASP A 375 -8.65 23.33 8.30
CA ASP A 375 -7.42 23.16 7.51
C ASP A 375 -6.18 23.42 8.37
N PHE A 376 -5.44 22.36 8.73
CA PHE A 376 -4.15 22.46 9.41
C PHE A 376 -3.01 21.98 8.51
N SER A 377 -3.12 22.17 7.20
CA SER A 377 -2.09 21.80 6.23
C SER A 377 -0.69 22.38 6.52
N LEU A 378 -0.61 23.51 7.22
CA LEU A 378 0.63 24.16 7.67
C LEU A 378 1.14 23.70 9.06
N GLY A 379 0.36 22.87 9.77
CA GLY A 379 0.70 22.33 11.08
C GLY A 379 -0.39 22.56 12.13
N ILE A 380 -0.38 21.76 13.19
CA ILE A 380 -1.35 21.84 14.28
C ILE A 380 -1.10 23.11 15.11
N PRO A 381 -2.12 23.95 15.40
CA PRO A 381 -1.97 25.12 16.26
C PRO A 381 -1.56 24.76 17.70
N GLN A 382 -0.76 25.61 18.34
CA GLN A 382 -0.27 25.37 19.72
C GLN A 382 -1.39 25.16 20.75
N LYS A 383 -2.54 25.82 20.57
CA LYS A 383 -3.72 25.67 21.45
C LYS A 383 -4.39 24.28 21.34
N LEU A 384 -4.08 23.51 20.31
CA LEU A 384 -4.65 22.19 20.00
C LEU A 384 -3.59 21.08 20.10
N ARG A 385 -2.55 21.30 20.92
CA ARG A 385 -1.51 20.30 21.18
C ARG A 385 -2.12 18.95 21.50
N THR A 386 -1.61 17.93 20.85
CA THR A 386 -2.17 16.59 20.86
C THR A 386 -1.10 15.57 21.25
N LEU A 387 -1.48 14.59 22.08
CA LEU A 387 -0.60 13.49 22.49
C LEU A 387 -1.15 12.17 21.98
N VAL A 388 -0.36 11.46 21.18
CA VAL A 388 -0.63 10.08 20.75
C VAL A 388 -0.09 9.13 21.81
N VAL A 389 -0.93 8.26 22.34
CA VAL A 389 -0.53 7.30 23.39
C VAL A 389 -0.80 5.86 22.98
N VAL A 390 0.14 4.99 23.34
CA VAL A 390 0.05 3.54 23.15
C VAL A 390 0.03 2.84 24.52
N PRO A 391 -1.14 2.39 25.02
CA PRO A 391 -1.22 1.56 26.21
C PRO A 391 -0.63 0.17 25.95
N SER A 392 0.32 -0.26 26.79
CA SER A 392 1.04 -1.53 26.64
C SER A 392 1.44 -2.15 27.98
N VAL A 393 1.76 -3.44 27.97
CA VAL A 393 2.34 -4.16 29.11
C VAL A 393 3.77 -4.59 28.76
N LEU A 394 4.74 -4.24 29.61
CA LEU A 394 6.14 -4.63 29.41
C LEU A 394 6.35 -6.07 29.85
N THR A 395 6.54 -6.98 28.89
CA THR A 395 6.69 -8.42 29.15
C THR A 395 8.13 -8.92 29.06
N ASN A 396 8.88 -8.49 28.04
CA ASN A 396 10.25 -8.95 27.77
C ASN A 396 11.03 -7.88 26.96
N PRO A 397 12.37 -7.98 26.85
CA PRO A 397 13.18 -6.98 26.16
C PRO A 397 12.86 -6.82 24.65
N GLU A 398 12.55 -7.92 23.96
CA GLU A 398 12.15 -7.88 22.54
C GLU A 398 10.90 -7.03 22.34
N LYS A 399 9.90 -7.21 23.21
CA LYS A 399 8.67 -6.44 23.19
C LYS A 399 8.91 -4.94 23.38
N VAL A 400 9.87 -4.55 24.23
CA VAL A 400 10.23 -3.14 24.40
C VAL A 400 10.84 -2.59 23.10
N LYS A 401 11.72 -3.35 22.43
CA LYS A 401 12.28 -2.96 21.13
C LYS A 401 11.18 -2.76 20.08
N ASP A 402 10.21 -3.68 20.00
CA ASP A 402 9.06 -3.57 19.10
C ASP A 402 8.22 -2.32 19.38
N LEU A 403 8.02 -1.96 20.65
CA LEU A 403 7.26 -0.77 21.04
C LEU A 403 7.99 0.52 20.65
N LEU A 404 9.33 0.55 20.79
CA LEU A 404 10.16 1.70 20.41
C LEU A 404 10.20 1.90 18.90
N GLU A 405 10.35 0.83 18.13
CA GLU A 405 10.25 0.88 16.67
C GLU A 405 8.84 1.30 16.24
N GLY A 406 7.81 0.75 16.88
CA GLY A 406 6.41 1.07 16.59
C GLY A 406 6.05 2.54 16.86
N ILE A 407 6.59 3.17 17.90
CA ILE A 407 6.33 4.60 18.17
C ILE A 407 7.14 5.50 17.21
N GLU A 408 8.36 5.10 16.84
CA GLU A 408 9.18 5.79 15.84
C GLU A 408 8.49 5.81 14.47
N VAL A 409 7.96 4.68 14.00
CA VAL A 409 7.19 4.60 12.74
C VAL A 409 5.98 5.52 12.76
N ARG A 410 5.24 5.58 13.89
CA ARG A 410 4.08 6.48 14.04
C ARG A 410 4.48 7.96 13.99
N TYR A 411 5.60 8.32 14.61
CA TYR A 411 6.18 9.66 14.53
C TYR A 411 6.60 10.02 13.10
N LEU A 412 7.32 9.13 12.41
CA LEU A 412 7.74 9.33 11.02
C LEU A 412 6.56 9.53 10.07
N ALA A 413 5.47 8.78 10.27
CA ALA A 413 4.25 8.91 9.48
C ALA A 413 3.47 10.21 9.79
N ASN A 414 3.59 10.78 10.98
CA ASN A 414 2.80 11.93 11.43
C ASN A 414 3.69 12.96 12.13
N ARG A 415 4.59 13.60 11.38
CA ARG A 415 5.48 14.65 11.91
C ARG A 415 4.75 15.99 12.04
N ASP A 416 4.72 16.54 13.26
CA ASP A 416 4.26 17.90 13.55
C ASP A 416 4.91 18.40 14.85
N THR A 417 5.14 19.71 14.96
CA THR A 417 5.73 20.33 16.17
C THR A 417 4.84 20.28 17.40
N ASN A 418 3.52 20.22 17.23
CA ASN A 418 2.53 20.20 18.31
C ASN A 418 1.84 18.83 18.45
N LEU A 419 2.43 17.78 17.86
CA LEU A 419 2.03 16.39 18.02
C LEU A 419 3.13 15.62 18.76
N HIS A 420 2.77 15.06 19.90
CA HIS A 420 3.68 14.32 20.77
C HIS A 420 3.28 12.85 20.83
N PHE A 421 4.20 11.97 21.22
CA PHE A 421 4.02 10.52 21.22
C PHE A 421 4.45 9.94 22.57
N GLY A 422 3.62 9.08 23.17
CA GLY A 422 3.87 8.51 24.50
C GLY A 422 3.59 7.01 24.58
N LEU A 423 4.44 6.28 25.31
CA LEU A 423 4.17 4.92 25.74
C LEU A 423 3.56 4.93 27.15
N LEU A 424 2.35 4.40 27.28
CA LEU A 424 1.67 4.21 28.57
C LEU A 424 1.86 2.75 29.00
N THR A 425 2.75 2.49 29.96
CA THR A 425 3.23 1.13 30.21
C THR A 425 2.85 0.63 31.60
N ASP A 426 2.15 -0.51 31.63
CA ASP A 426 1.94 -1.35 32.81
C ASP A 426 3.01 -2.46 32.90
N LEU A 427 3.20 -3.00 34.11
CA LEU A 427 4.01 -4.20 34.36
C LEU A 427 3.13 -5.46 34.42
N VAL A 428 3.71 -6.64 34.15
CA VAL A 428 3.02 -7.93 34.24
C VAL A 428 2.52 -8.18 35.66
N ASP A 429 1.33 -8.76 35.83
CA ASP A 429 0.77 -9.10 37.15
C ASP A 429 1.73 -9.95 37.99
N ALA A 430 1.87 -9.62 39.28
CA ALA A 430 2.80 -10.29 40.17
C ALA A 430 2.22 -10.50 41.58
N GLY A 431 2.82 -11.42 42.34
CA GLY A 431 2.51 -11.63 43.76
C GLY A 431 3.09 -10.56 44.68
N GLN A 432 4.00 -9.72 44.17
CA GLN A 432 4.67 -8.62 44.88
C GLN A 432 4.54 -7.32 44.07
N GLU A 433 4.68 -6.17 44.73
CA GLU A 433 4.57 -4.86 44.09
C GLU A 433 5.67 -4.61 43.05
N VAL A 434 6.90 -5.00 43.38
CA VAL A 434 8.10 -4.88 42.54
C VAL A 434 8.77 -6.25 42.43
N VAL A 435 9.18 -6.64 41.22
CA VAL A 435 10.00 -7.83 40.94
C VAL A 435 11.33 -7.43 40.28
N PRO A 436 12.42 -8.22 40.43
CA PRO A 436 13.74 -7.85 39.93
C PRO A 436 13.80 -7.55 38.42
N GLU A 437 12.98 -8.24 37.62
CA GLU A 437 12.95 -8.07 36.17
C GLU A 437 12.36 -6.72 35.73
N ASP A 438 11.57 -6.05 36.57
CA ASP A 438 10.89 -4.80 36.22
C ASP A 438 11.89 -3.66 35.94
N GLU A 439 12.93 -3.55 36.76
CA GLU A 439 13.92 -2.48 36.66
C GLU A 439 14.67 -2.52 35.32
N HIS A 440 15.02 -3.74 34.87
CA HIS A 440 15.69 -3.94 33.59
C HIS A 440 14.82 -3.50 32.40
N LEU A 441 13.53 -3.87 32.41
CA LEU A 441 12.59 -3.50 31.33
C LEU A 441 12.32 -2.00 31.31
N LEU A 442 12.13 -1.38 32.48
CA LEU A 442 11.91 0.06 32.61
C LEU A 442 13.13 0.88 32.16
N LEU A 443 14.35 0.43 32.52
CA LEU A 443 15.58 1.08 32.10
C LEU A 443 15.75 1.04 30.57
N LEU A 444 15.49 -0.12 29.95
CA LEU A 444 15.60 -0.29 28.50
C LEU A 444 14.60 0.58 27.74
N ALA A 445 13.35 0.65 28.22
CA ALA A 445 12.33 1.54 27.65
C ALA A 445 12.73 3.02 27.78
N ARG A 446 13.26 3.43 28.94
CA ARG A 446 13.72 4.80 29.19
C ARG A 446 14.87 5.19 28.26
N GLN A 447 15.92 4.37 28.19
CA GLN A 447 17.07 4.62 27.32
C GLN A 447 16.66 4.73 25.84
N GLY A 448 15.71 3.90 25.40
CA GLY A 448 15.17 3.96 24.05
C GLY A 448 14.45 5.28 23.75
N ILE A 449 13.60 5.76 24.66
CA ILE A 449 12.88 7.04 24.49
C ILE A 449 13.85 8.23 24.53
N GLU A 450 14.85 8.22 25.42
CA GLU A 450 15.90 9.23 25.46
C GLU A 450 16.73 9.23 24.15
N ALA A 451 17.05 8.06 23.61
CA ALA A 451 17.75 7.93 22.33
C ALA A 451 16.92 8.47 21.16
N LEU A 452 15.61 8.23 21.12
CA LEU A 452 14.71 8.78 20.11
C LEU A 452 14.62 10.31 20.18
N ASN A 453 14.43 10.88 21.38
CA ASN A 453 14.42 12.33 21.58
C ASN A 453 15.76 12.97 21.15
N LYS A 454 16.89 12.31 21.44
CA LYS A 454 18.23 12.74 20.98
C LYS A 454 18.37 12.67 19.46
N LYS A 455 17.92 11.58 18.83
CA LYS A 455 18.00 11.34 17.38
C LYS A 455 17.26 12.40 16.57
N TYR A 456 16.10 12.86 17.04
CA TYR A 456 15.26 13.80 16.32
C TYR A 456 15.38 15.26 16.78
N HIS A 457 16.25 15.54 17.76
CA HIS A 457 16.40 16.87 18.37
C HIS A 457 15.06 17.51 18.79
N ALA A 458 14.11 16.67 19.22
CA ALA A 458 12.75 17.07 19.52
C ALA A 458 12.31 16.41 20.84
N SER A 459 11.70 17.18 21.74
CA SER A 459 11.06 16.67 22.97
C SER A 459 9.67 16.09 22.66
N SER A 460 9.62 15.15 21.71
CA SER A 460 8.37 14.63 21.15
C SER A 460 7.98 13.27 21.69
N PHE A 461 8.89 12.53 22.34
CA PHE A 461 8.65 11.18 22.86
C PHE A 461 8.58 11.15 24.39
N PHE A 462 7.60 10.41 24.91
CA PHE A 462 7.31 10.29 26.34
C PHE A 462 7.20 8.82 26.79
N LEU A 463 7.61 8.55 28.02
CA LEU A 463 7.36 7.28 28.72
C LEU A 463 6.59 7.56 30.00
N PHE A 464 5.48 6.85 30.19
CA PHE A 464 4.61 6.94 31.37
C PHE A 464 4.52 5.55 32.05
N PRO A 465 5.53 5.18 32.86
CA PRO A 465 5.54 3.91 33.54
C PRO A 465 4.69 3.94 34.81
N ARG A 466 3.75 3.01 34.92
CA ARG A 466 2.87 2.89 36.07
C ARG A 466 3.27 1.71 36.97
N GLN A 467 3.24 1.91 38.29
CA GLN A 467 3.49 0.86 39.27
C GLN A 467 2.25 -0.02 39.49
N ARG A 468 2.48 -1.27 39.94
CA ARG A 468 1.38 -2.16 40.31
C ARG A 468 0.68 -1.64 41.57
N ARG A 469 -0.63 -1.79 41.65
CA ARG A 469 -1.40 -1.57 42.88
C ARG A 469 -1.97 -2.89 43.39
N TRP A 470 -2.09 -2.97 44.72
CA TRP A 470 -2.69 -4.12 45.38
C TRP A 470 -4.18 -4.20 45.05
N ASP A 471 -4.61 -5.32 44.48
CA ASP A 471 -6.01 -5.64 44.30
C ASP A 471 -6.50 -6.55 45.44
N SER A 472 -7.36 -6.02 46.31
CA SER A 472 -7.88 -6.75 47.47
C SER A 472 -8.82 -7.91 47.09
N GLU A 473 -9.48 -7.86 45.94
CA GLU A 473 -10.43 -8.88 45.48
C GLU A 473 -9.71 -10.08 44.87
N GLU A 474 -8.69 -9.81 44.05
CA GLU A 474 -7.88 -10.84 43.37
C GLU A 474 -6.67 -11.31 44.18
N LYS A 475 -6.25 -10.54 45.19
CA LYS A 475 -5.04 -10.78 46.00
C LYS A 475 -3.75 -10.82 45.16
N ILE A 476 -3.65 -9.96 44.15
CA ILE A 476 -2.47 -9.81 43.28
C ILE A 476 -2.12 -8.33 43.11
N TRP A 477 -0.87 -8.06 42.77
CA TRP A 477 -0.41 -6.75 42.35
C TRP A 477 -0.58 -6.63 40.84
N ARG A 478 -1.35 -5.64 40.38
CA ARG A 478 -1.63 -5.42 38.95
C ARG A 478 -1.81 -3.94 38.63
N GLY A 479 -1.80 -3.59 37.34
CA GLY A 479 -2.16 -2.25 36.88
C GLY A 479 -3.64 -1.93 37.17
N TYR A 480 -3.90 -0.84 37.88
CA TYR A 480 -5.25 -0.41 38.25
C TYR A 480 -6.13 -0.21 37.00
N GLU A 481 -7.22 -0.96 36.91
CA GLU A 481 -8.21 -0.94 35.81
C GLU A 481 -7.66 -1.04 34.37
N ARG A 482 -6.45 -1.59 34.21
CA ARG A 482 -5.81 -1.80 32.89
C ARG A 482 -5.84 -0.53 32.04
N LYS A 483 -6.29 -0.66 30.77
CA LYS A 483 -6.37 0.40 29.76
C LYS A 483 -7.24 1.59 30.19
N ARG A 484 -8.37 1.35 30.87
CA ARG A 484 -9.23 2.43 31.37
C ARG A 484 -8.50 3.25 32.44
N GLY A 485 -7.94 2.56 33.43
CA GLY A 485 -7.27 3.23 34.55
C GLY A 485 -6.05 4.01 34.13
N ILE A 486 -5.20 3.47 33.23
CA ILE A 486 -3.97 4.16 32.80
C ILE A 486 -4.30 5.43 31.99
N LEU A 487 -5.38 5.42 31.20
CA LEU A 487 -5.87 6.61 30.49
C LEU A 487 -6.50 7.63 31.45
N GLY A 488 -7.26 7.18 32.45
CA GLY A 488 -7.81 8.06 33.49
C GLY A 488 -6.73 8.75 34.34
N GLU A 489 -5.67 8.03 34.70
CA GLU A 489 -4.53 8.59 35.42
C GLU A 489 -3.70 9.53 34.55
N LEU A 490 -3.52 9.22 33.25
CA LEU A 490 -2.94 10.16 32.30
C LEU A 490 -3.76 11.45 32.24
N ASN A 491 -5.09 11.38 32.09
CA ASN A 491 -5.93 12.58 32.01
C ASN A 491 -5.84 13.43 33.29
N SER A 492 -5.74 12.78 34.45
CA SER A 492 -5.50 13.46 35.73
C SER A 492 -4.14 14.18 35.73
N LEU A 493 -3.09 13.51 35.26
CA LEU A 493 -1.74 14.07 35.10
C LEU A 493 -1.72 15.28 34.16
N LEU A 494 -2.43 15.21 33.03
CA LEU A 494 -2.55 16.31 32.06
C LEU A 494 -3.24 17.57 32.63
N ARG A 495 -3.85 17.49 33.81
CA ARG A 495 -4.50 18.60 34.51
C ARG A 495 -3.90 18.89 35.90
N GLY A 496 -2.69 18.39 36.16
CA GLY A 496 -1.94 18.65 37.40
C GLY A 496 -2.41 17.82 38.60
N GLY A 497 -3.18 16.76 38.39
CA GLY A 497 -3.53 15.77 39.40
C GLY A 497 -2.60 14.54 39.34
N SER A 498 -2.66 13.69 40.38
CA SER A 498 -2.09 12.33 40.36
C SER A 498 -0.60 12.21 39.97
N GLU A 499 0.25 13.16 40.36
CA GLU A 499 1.71 13.10 40.10
C GLU A 499 2.37 11.81 40.61
N ASN A 500 1.79 11.19 41.66
CA ASN A 500 2.30 9.95 42.26
C ASN A 500 1.81 8.65 41.57
N SER A 501 0.97 8.73 40.52
CA SER A 501 0.47 7.54 39.82
C SER A 501 1.50 6.91 38.86
N PHE A 502 2.41 7.73 38.32
CA PHE A 502 3.49 7.28 37.44
C PHE A 502 4.82 7.40 38.18
N SER A 503 5.72 6.42 38.02
CA SER A 503 6.97 6.38 38.80
C SER A 503 7.95 7.47 38.37
N ILE A 504 8.55 7.33 37.18
CA ILE A 504 9.48 8.30 36.60
C ILE A 504 9.07 8.55 35.15
N ILE A 505 8.46 9.71 34.90
CA ILE A 505 8.09 10.13 33.55
C ILE A 505 9.35 10.55 32.81
N THR A 506 9.53 10.03 31.59
CA THR A 506 10.64 10.43 30.70
C THR A 506 10.08 11.36 29.62
N GLY A 507 10.70 12.54 29.43
CA GLY A 507 10.27 13.56 28.46
C GLY A 507 10.09 14.95 29.08
N ASP A 508 9.70 15.95 28.28
CA ASP A 508 9.47 17.34 28.74
C ASP A 508 8.08 17.51 29.35
N VAL A 509 8.01 17.40 30.68
CA VAL A 509 6.77 17.45 31.46
C VAL A 509 6.05 18.81 31.35
N SER A 510 6.76 19.89 31.01
CA SER A 510 6.17 21.24 30.94
C SER A 510 5.05 21.37 29.90
N ILE A 511 5.08 20.50 28.89
CA ILE A 511 4.10 20.50 27.78
C ILE A 511 2.78 19.84 28.20
N LEU A 512 2.79 18.97 29.21
CA LEU A 512 1.66 18.08 29.51
C LEU A 512 0.38 18.84 29.90
N ALA A 513 0.51 19.91 30.69
CA ALA A 513 -0.64 20.71 31.13
C ALA A 513 -1.39 21.42 29.99
N VAL A 514 -0.74 21.59 28.83
CA VAL A 514 -1.28 22.33 27.66
C VAL A 514 -1.90 21.38 26.63
N ILE A 515 -1.81 20.06 26.82
CA ILE A 515 -2.40 19.08 25.91
C ILE A 515 -3.93 19.22 25.93
N LYS A 516 -4.52 19.44 24.75
CA LYS A 516 -5.96 19.58 24.55
C LYS A 516 -6.61 18.25 24.16
N TYR A 517 -5.96 17.49 23.28
CA TYR A 517 -6.47 16.22 22.77
C TYR A 517 -5.52 15.06 23.02
N VAL A 518 -6.06 13.87 23.20
CA VAL A 518 -5.30 12.61 23.26
C VAL A 518 -5.80 11.66 22.18
N ILE A 519 -4.86 11.06 21.44
CA ILE A 519 -5.13 9.99 20.48
C ILE A 519 -4.69 8.67 21.12
N THR A 520 -5.62 7.77 21.42
CA THR A 520 -5.30 6.43 21.93
C THR A 520 -5.32 5.40 20.80
N VAL A 521 -4.28 4.57 20.73
CA VAL A 521 -4.15 3.47 19.76
C VAL A 521 -3.64 2.20 20.45
N ASP A 522 -4.02 1.03 19.94
CA ASP A 522 -3.46 -0.24 20.43
C ASP A 522 -2.09 -0.49 19.80
N GLU A 523 -1.32 -1.41 20.39
CA GLU A 523 0.02 -1.79 19.94
C GLU A 523 0.06 -2.22 18.46
N ASP A 524 -0.95 -2.96 18.01
CA ASP A 524 -1.12 -3.51 16.66
C ASP A 524 -1.80 -2.54 15.68
N THR A 525 -2.20 -1.36 16.14
CA THR A 525 -2.87 -0.36 15.30
C THR A 525 -1.84 0.49 14.57
N LYS A 526 -1.82 0.40 13.24
CA LYS A 526 -0.98 1.22 12.37
C LYS A 526 -1.71 2.51 12.00
N MET A 527 -1.02 3.63 12.16
CA MET A 527 -1.52 4.97 11.89
C MET A 527 -0.91 5.50 10.58
N PRO A 528 -1.68 5.61 9.49
CA PRO A 528 -1.17 6.06 8.20
C PRO A 528 -0.74 7.53 8.22
N TYR A 529 -0.09 7.94 7.13
CA TYR A 529 0.38 9.32 6.92
C TYR A 529 -0.74 10.36 7.13
N GLU A 530 -0.44 11.41 7.91
CA GLU A 530 -1.32 12.55 8.25
C GLU A 530 -2.64 12.23 8.96
N SER A 531 -2.91 10.98 9.31
CA SER A 531 -4.19 10.59 9.92
C SER A 531 -4.41 11.22 11.30
N ALA A 532 -3.36 11.42 12.10
CA ALA A 532 -3.45 12.13 13.37
C ALA A 532 -3.89 13.58 13.18
N ARG A 533 -3.28 14.29 12.22
CA ARG A 533 -3.62 15.68 11.92
C ARG A 533 -5.07 15.83 11.47
N ARG A 534 -5.56 14.93 10.62
CA ARG A 534 -6.97 14.93 10.16
C ARG A 534 -7.97 14.71 11.29
N LEU A 535 -7.64 13.89 12.29
CA LEU A 535 -8.46 13.73 13.48
C LEU A 535 -8.54 15.03 14.29
N VAL A 536 -7.41 15.73 14.46
CA VAL A 536 -7.35 17.03 15.14
C VAL A 536 -8.11 18.11 14.36
N GLU A 537 -7.93 18.18 13.03
CA GLU A 537 -8.68 19.06 12.12
C GLU A 537 -10.20 18.89 12.27
N THR A 538 -10.65 17.64 12.36
CA THR A 538 -12.08 17.31 12.53
C THR A 538 -12.56 17.73 13.92
N MET A 539 -11.81 17.40 14.98
CA MET A 539 -12.22 17.72 16.35
C MET A 539 -12.26 19.22 16.65
N ALA A 540 -11.40 20.00 16.00
CA ALA A 540 -11.30 21.45 16.17
C ALA A 540 -12.42 22.25 15.50
N HIS A 541 -13.25 21.62 14.66
CA HIS A 541 -14.34 22.32 13.99
C HIS A 541 -15.45 22.69 14.99
N PRO A 542 -15.99 23.93 14.99
CA PRO A 542 -16.95 24.39 16.01
C PRO A 542 -18.20 23.52 16.16
N LEU A 543 -18.70 22.94 15.07
CA LEU A 543 -19.86 22.03 15.10
C LEU A 543 -19.57 20.68 15.80
N ASN A 544 -18.30 20.31 15.94
CA ASN A 544 -17.88 19.08 16.59
C ASN A 544 -17.50 19.30 18.07
N HIS A 545 -17.37 20.55 18.54
CA HIS A 545 -17.01 20.84 19.92
C HIS A 545 -18.05 20.29 20.92
N PRO A 546 -17.61 19.53 21.94
CA PRO A 546 -18.52 18.93 22.90
C PRO A 546 -19.20 19.99 23.77
N ARG A 547 -20.52 19.88 23.94
CA ARG A 547 -21.31 20.65 24.89
C ARG A 547 -21.92 19.73 25.94
N PHE A 548 -21.42 19.85 27.17
CA PHE A 548 -21.91 19.12 28.32
C PHE A 548 -23.24 19.72 28.82
N ASP A 549 -24.26 18.87 29.01
CA ASP A 549 -25.54 19.25 29.60
C ASP A 549 -25.48 18.96 31.11
N GLU A 550 -25.41 20.01 31.95
CA GLU A 550 -25.33 19.85 33.41
C GLU A 550 -26.57 19.20 34.02
N ASN A 551 -27.75 19.30 33.40
CA ASN A 551 -28.95 18.67 33.96
C ASN A 551 -28.95 17.16 33.68
N LYS A 552 -28.45 16.77 32.50
CA LYS A 552 -28.48 15.37 32.07
C LYS A 552 -27.16 14.63 32.27
N GLN A 553 -26.09 15.36 32.59
CA GLN A 553 -24.77 14.84 32.91
C GLN A 553 -24.13 14.01 31.78
N TYR A 554 -24.37 14.41 30.52
CA TYR A 554 -23.74 13.82 29.32
C TYR A 554 -23.53 14.89 28.23
N VAL A 555 -22.75 14.57 27.19
CA VAL A 555 -22.54 15.48 26.05
C VAL A 555 -23.74 15.44 25.10
N ALA A 556 -24.55 16.50 25.11
CA ALA A 556 -25.76 16.57 24.28
C ALA A 556 -25.44 16.91 22.82
N GLU A 557 -24.45 17.77 22.58
CA GLU A 557 -24.14 18.35 21.27
C GLU A 557 -22.62 18.32 21.01
N GLY A 558 -22.22 18.20 19.74
CA GLY A 558 -20.84 17.89 19.37
C GLY A 558 -20.39 16.52 19.87
N TYR A 559 -19.07 16.33 19.95
CA TYR A 559 -18.42 15.03 20.18
C TYR A 559 -17.23 15.17 21.10
N SER A 560 -17.16 14.36 22.16
CA SER A 560 -15.95 14.29 22.99
C SER A 560 -14.96 13.25 22.49
N ILE A 561 -15.41 12.33 21.62
CA ILE A 561 -14.59 11.26 21.06
C ILE A 561 -14.85 11.18 19.56
N LEU A 562 -13.80 11.18 18.75
CA LEU A 562 -13.87 10.83 17.34
C LEU A 562 -13.04 9.57 17.09
N HIS A 563 -13.66 8.54 16.54
CA HIS A 563 -12.95 7.31 16.20
C HIS A 563 -12.80 7.19 14.67
N PRO A 564 -11.62 6.78 14.18
CA PRO A 564 -11.39 6.55 12.76
C PRO A 564 -12.05 5.24 12.31
N ARG A 565 -12.16 5.08 11.00
CA ARG A 565 -12.48 3.79 10.39
C ARG A 565 -11.35 2.81 10.64
N LEU A 566 -11.69 1.65 11.19
CA LEU A 566 -10.77 0.52 11.32
C LEU A 566 -10.89 -0.37 10.09
N SER A 567 -9.79 -0.56 9.37
CA SER A 567 -9.68 -1.46 8.23
C SER A 567 -8.67 -2.56 8.54
N SER A 568 -8.85 -3.73 7.96
CA SER A 568 -7.81 -4.76 7.97
C SER A 568 -6.61 -4.25 7.18
N GLY A 569 -5.41 -4.30 7.78
CA GLY A 569 -4.17 -4.00 7.07
C GLY A 569 -3.95 -4.94 5.87
N MET A 570 -2.99 -4.61 4.99
CA MET A 570 -2.51 -5.62 4.04
C MET A 570 -1.94 -6.78 4.87
N PRO A 571 -2.52 -7.99 4.77
CA PRO A 571 -1.94 -9.13 5.45
C PRO A 571 -0.53 -9.31 4.89
N ASP A 572 0.47 -9.47 5.76
CA ASP A 572 1.70 -10.14 5.34
C ASP A 572 1.25 -11.41 4.62
N ALA A 573 1.58 -11.50 3.33
CA ALA A 573 0.87 -12.31 2.35
C ALA A 573 0.28 -13.62 2.91
N ASP A 574 -1.06 -13.74 2.87
CA ASP A 574 -1.80 -15.00 2.94
C ASP A 574 -1.60 -15.91 4.18
N ARG A 575 -1.46 -15.38 5.39
CA ARG A 575 -1.23 -16.19 6.60
C ARG A 575 -2.22 -17.33 6.92
N SER A 576 -3.48 -17.37 6.45
CA SER A 576 -4.36 -18.55 6.56
C SER A 576 -5.63 -18.45 5.70
N ARG A 577 -6.34 -19.57 5.46
CA ARG A 577 -7.66 -19.55 4.78
C ARG A 577 -8.72 -18.82 5.60
N PHE A 578 -8.61 -18.87 6.93
CA PHE A 578 -9.50 -18.16 7.85
C PHE A 578 -9.43 -16.65 7.61
N VAL A 579 -8.23 -16.07 7.47
CA VAL A 579 -8.07 -14.64 7.15
C VAL A 579 -8.63 -14.32 5.76
N LYS A 580 -8.43 -15.18 4.75
CA LYS A 580 -9.03 -14.96 3.41
C LYS A 580 -10.57 -14.95 3.42
N LEU A 581 -11.17 -15.74 4.30
CA LEU A 581 -12.62 -15.82 4.44
C LEU A 581 -13.19 -14.70 5.32
N PHE A 582 -12.58 -14.39 6.47
CA PHE A 582 -13.15 -13.50 7.48
C PHE A 582 -12.44 -12.13 7.62
N GLY A 583 -11.19 -12.00 7.16
CA GLY A 583 -10.35 -10.82 7.34
C GLY A 583 -10.70 -9.60 6.49
N GLY A 584 -11.83 -9.59 5.78
CA GLY A 584 -12.26 -8.49 4.91
C GLY A 584 -11.51 -8.42 3.57
N GLU A 585 -11.74 -7.36 2.79
CA GLU A 585 -10.93 -7.06 1.62
C GLU A 585 -9.71 -6.22 2.05
N PRO A 586 -8.47 -6.70 1.82
CA PRO A 586 -7.27 -5.93 2.16
C PRO A 586 -7.05 -4.80 1.16
N GLY A 587 -6.63 -3.63 1.65
CA GLY A 587 -6.23 -2.49 0.83
C GLY A 587 -7.08 -1.22 1.03
N ILE A 588 -6.73 -0.18 0.27
CA ILE A 588 -7.49 1.08 0.18
C ILE A 588 -8.50 0.90 -0.94
N ASP A 589 -9.80 1.04 -0.67
CA ASP A 589 -10.78 1.23 -1.74
C ASP A 589 -10.53 2.62 -2.35
N PRO A 590 -10.03 2.72 -3.59
CA PRO A 590 -9.70 4.00 -4.19
C PRO A 590 -10.95 4.77 -4.66
N TYR A 591 -12.12 4.14 -4.66
CA TYR A 591 -13.37 4.66 -5.20
C TYR A 591 -14.38 5.05 -4.13
N THR A 592 -14.40 4.38 -2.97
CA THR A 592 -15.22 4.78 -1.80
C THR A 592 -14.35 5.31 -0.66
N ARG A 593 -14.20 6.63 -0.61
CA ARG A 593 -13.53 7.30 0.54
C ARG A 593 -14.40 7.27 1.80
N GLU A 594 -15.72 7.19 1.64
CA GLU A 594 -16.68 7.19 2.75
C GLU A 594 -17.44 5.85 2.79
N VAL A 595 -17.47 5.23 3.96
CA VAL A 595 -18.29 4.03 4.21
C VAL A 595 -19.46 4.39 5.10
N SER A 596 -20.63 3.89 4.73
CA SER A 596 -21.86 4.07 5.49
C SER A 596 -21.80 3.32 6.80
N ASP A 597 -22.05 4.03 7.90
CA ASP A 597 -22.31 3.47 9.21
C ASP A 597 -23.72 3.91 9.64
N VAL A 598 -24.60 2.94 9.87
CA VAL A 598 -26.03 3.21 10.15
C VAL A 598 -26.21 4.13 11.36
N TYR A 599 -25.35 4.00 12.38
CA TYR A 599 -25.47 4.80 13.59
C TYR A 599 -25.00 6.24 13.35
N GLN A 600 -23.86 6.42 12.67
CA GLN A 600 -23.37 7.75 12.28
C GLN A 600 -24.30 8.44 11.28
N ASP A 601 -24.79 7.73 10.27
CA ASP A 601 -25.55 8.31 9.16
C ASP A 601 -26.98 8.72 9.56
N ILE A 602 -27.65 7.93 10.41
CA ILE A 602 -29.01 8.22 10.89
C ILE A 602 -29.00 9.14 12.11
N PHE A 603 -28.13 8.86 13.09
CA PHE A 603 -28.20 9.48 14.41
C PHE A 603 -27.07 10.49 14.68
N GLY A 604 -26.05 10.51 13.83
CA GLY A 604 -24.86 11.32 14.06
C GLY A 604 -24.01 10.82 15.23
N GLU A 605 -24.10 9.54 15.62
CA GLU A 605 -23.37 8.95 16.75
C GLU A 605 -22.73 7.60 16.39
N GLY A 606 -21.40 7.52 16.44
CA GLY A 606 -20.63 6.30 16.22
C GLY A 606 -20.63 5.35 17.43
N SER A 607 -19.94 4.21 17.28
CA SER A 607 -19.71 3.26 18.38
C SER A 607 -18.21 3.22 18.67
N PHE A 608 -17.81 3.76 19.81
CA PHE A 608 -16.40 3.83 20.18
C PHE A 608 -15.81 2.43 20.39
N THR A 609 -14.63 2.20 19.80
CA THR A 609 -13.92 0.91 19.79
C THR A 609 -12.60 0.95 20.57
N GLY A 610 -12.42 1.94 21.44
CA GLY A 610 -11.23 2.09 22.27
C GLY A 610 -10.03 2.75 21.56
N LYS A 611 -10.25 3.27 20.34
CA LYS A 611 -9.24 3.88 19.48
C LYS A 611 -9.77 5.16 18.86
N GLY A 612 -8.96 6.20 18.84
CA GLY A 612 -9.35 7.51 18.30
C GLY A 612 -8.87 8.67 19.13
N ILE A 613 -9.34 9.86 18.77
CA ILE A 613 -9.03 11.13 19.43
C ILE A 613 -10.14 11.51 20.42
N TYR A 614 -9.78 12.08 21.56
CA TYR A 614 -10.75 12.64 22.51
C TYR A 614 -10.27 13.96 23.13
N ASP A 615 -11.24 14.78 23.57
CA ASP A 615 -11.01 16.03 24.29
C ASP A 615 -10.85 15.71 25.78
N VAL A 616 -9.68 16.03 26.33
CA VAL A 616 -9.29 15.64 27.68
C VAL A 616 -10.27 16.19 28.72
N ASP A 617 -10.75 17.42 28.54
CA ASP A 617 -11.64 18.09 29.50
C ASP A 617 -13.03 17.48 29.43
N ALA A 618 -13.60 17.36 28.22
CA ALA A 618 -14.93 16.81 28.04
C ALA A 618 -15.01 15.32 28.41
N PHE A 619 -13.96 14.55 28.10
CA PHE A 619 -13.84 13.14 28.47
C PHE A 619 -13.76 12.97 29.99
N SER A 620 -12.91 13.77 30.66
CA SER A 620 -12.77 13.72 32.12
C SER A 620 -14.03 14.19 32.85
N GLN A 621 -14.68 15.25 32.36
CA GLN A 621 -15.94 15.77 32.92
C GLN A 621 -17.09 14.75 32.81
N THR A 622 -17.14 13.99 31.72
CA THR A 622 -18.23 13.01 31.48
C THR A 622 -18.03 11.70 32.23
N LEU A 623 -16.79 11.19 32.31
CA LEU A 623 -16.50 9.86 32.86
C LEU A 623 -15.95 9.87 34.28
N GLY A 624 -15.42 11.00 34.74
CA GLY A 624 -14.83 11.16 36.07
C GLY A 624 -15.80 10.76 37.18
N GLY A 625 -15.42 9.77 37.99
CA GLY A 625 -16.22 9.31 39.14
C GLY A 625 -17.59 8.73 38.76
N ARG A 626 -17.74 8.10 37.59
CA ARG A 626 -19.02 7.49 37.16
C ARG A 626 -19.10 5.98 37.25
N PHE A 627 -17.96 5.31 37.09
CA PHE A 627 -17.96 3.86 36.99
C PHE A 627 -17.54 3.22 38.31
N PRO A 628 -18.08 2.03 38.63
CA PRO A 628 -17.55 1.22 39.71
C PRO A 628 -16.15 0.71 39.37
N ASP A 629 -15.33 0.59 40.41
CA ASP A 629 -13.99 0.01 40.30
C ASP A 629 -14.06 -1.49 39.96
N ASN A 630 -13.12 -1.98 39.17
CA ASN A 630 -12.90 -3.41 38.89
C ASN A 630 -14.07 -4.20 38.26
N LEU A 631 -15.12 -3.53 37.77
CA LEU A 631 -16.29 -4.20 37.17
C LEU A 631 -16.22 -4.33 35.64
N ILE A 632 -15.74 -3.30 34.95
CA ILE A 632 -16.01 -3.10 33.51
C ILE A 632 -14.85 -3.59 32.64
N LEU A 633 -15.01 -4.75 31.99
CA LEU A 633 -14.02 -5.30 31.05
C LEU A 633 -14.07 -4.61 29.68
N SER A 634 -15.27 -4.32 29.16
CA SER A 634 -15.49 -3.62 27.87
C SER A 634 -15.96 -2.19 28.13
N HIS A 635 -15.01 -1.28 28.35
CA HIS A 635 -15.28 0.13 28.67
C HIS A 635 -15.65 0.96 27.43
N ASP A 636 -15.08 0.63 26.26
CA ASP A 636 -15.19 1.41 25.02
C ASP A 636 -16.62 1.85 24.68
N LEU A 637 -17.58 0.91 24.67
CA LEU A 637 -18.97 1.22 24.31
C LEU A 637 -19.63 2.17 25.33
N LEU A 638 -19.35 2.00 26.62
CA LEU A 638 -19.89 2.87 27.66
C LEU A 638 -19.26 4.26 27.62
N GLU A 639 -17.95 4.35 27.46
CA GLU A 639 -17.26 5.64 27.33
C GLU A 639 -17.82 6.43 26.14
N GLY A 640 -18.00 5.77 24.99
CA GLY A 640 -18.63 6.38 23.82
C GLY A 640 -20.10 6.77 24.03
N SER A 641 -20.82 6.08 24.93
CA SER A 641 -22.23 6.38 25.26
C SER A 641 -22.39 7.59 26.19
N TYR A 642 -21.43 7.82 27.10
CA TYR A 642 -21.43 8.96 28.02
C TYR A 642 -20.79 10.21 27.38
N ALA A 643 -19.64 10.03 26.75
CA ALA A 643 -18.84 11.12 26.17
C ALA A 643 -19.31 11.51 24.76
N ARG A 644 -20.20 10.71 24.15
CA ARG A 644 -20.74 10.85 22.78
C ARG A 644 -19.65 10.77 21.72
N ALA A 645 -19.56 9.60 21.08
CA ALA A 645 -18.60 9.31 20.02
C ALA A 645 -19.16 9.53 18.61
N ALA A 646 -18.29 9.91 17.66
CA ALA A 646 -18.61 9.92 16.23
C ALA A 646 -17.55 9.20 15.38
N LEU A 647 -18.00 8.63 14.27
CA LEU A 647 -17.13 7.98 13.29
C LEU A 647 -16.60 9.00 12.27
N VAL A 648 -15.28 9.04 12.09
CA VAL A 648 -14.62 9.76 11.00
C VAL A 648 -14.39 8.78 9.85
N SER A 649 -15.37 8.71 8.93
CA SER A 649 -15.46 7.65 7.92
C SER A 649 -14.34 7.65 6.87
N ASP A 650 -13.68 8.79 6.66
CA ASP A 650 -12.65 9.02 5.65
C ASP A 650 -11.21 9.00 6.20
N VAL A 651 -11.05 8.87 7.52
CA VAL A 651 -9.74 8.63 8.17
C VAL A 651 -9.65 7.16 8.56
N GLN A 652 -8.62 6.47 8.07
CA GLN A 652 -8.46 5.03 8.24
C GLN A 652 -7.26 4.70 9.12
N PHE A 653 -7.44 3.78 10.07
CA PHE A 653 -6.38 3.07 10.78
C PHE A 653 -6.38 1.60 10.36
N TYR A 654 -5.22 0.95 10.42
CA TYR A 654 -5.09 -0.46 10.08
C TYR A 654 -4.85 -1.33 11.30
N GLU A 655 -5.56 -2.46 11.36
CA GLU A 655 -5.36 -3.52 12.36
C GLU A 655 -5.14 -4.86 11.69
N ASP A 656 -4.41 -5.72 12.38
CA ASP A 656 -4.24 -7.11 11.97
C ASP A 656 -5.48 -7.93 12.36
N TYR A 657 -6.00 -8.73 11.43
CA TYR A 657 -7.07 -9.68 11.71
C TYR A 657 -6.50 -10.97 12.36
N PRO A 658 -7.19 -11.61 13.33
CA PRO A 658 -6.75 -12.87 13.91
C PRO A 658 -6.49 -13.96 12.85
N TYR A 659 -5.32 -14.63 12.92
CA TYR A 659 -4.91 -15.62 11.92
C TYR A 659 -5.52 -17.02 12.14
N ARG A 660 -5.97 -17.33 13.36
CA ARG A 660 -6.62 -18.60 13.74
C ARG A 660 -8.03 -18.36 14.27
N TYR A 661 -8.91 -19.34 14.04
CA TYR A 661 -10.27 -19.33 14.59
C TYR A 661 -10.30 -19.29 16.12
N THR A 662 -9.42 -20.01 16.80
CA THR A 662 -9.37 -20.05 18.28
C THR A 662 -8.98 -18.70 18.91
N THR A 663 -8.13 -17.93 18.24
CA THR A 663 -7.76 -16.57 18.66
C THR A 663 -8.95 -15.61 18.49
N ASP A 664 -9.71 -15.74 17.40
CA ASP A 664 -10.96 -14.98 17.19
C ASP A 664 -12.02 -15.32 18.26
N VAL A 665 -12.22 -16.61 18.54
CA VAL A 665 -13.15 -17.08 19.58
C VAL A 665 -12.80 -16.53 20.95
N SER A 666 -11.50 -16.52 21.31
CA SER A 666 -11.04 -15.95 22.58
C SER A 666 -11.34 -14.44 22.67
N ARG A 667 -11.21 -13.71 21.55
CA ARG A 667 -11.57 -12.28 21.45
C ARG A 667 -13.07 -12.08 21.60
N ARG A 668 -13.91 -12.86 20.89
CA ARG A 668 -15.38 -12.79 20.98
C ARG A 668 -15.90 -13.17 22.36
N HIS A 669 -15.35 -14.20 23.00
CA HIS A 669 -15.71 -14.62 24.36
C HIS A 669 -15.49 -13.47 25.35
N ARG A 670 -14.33 -12.80 25.28
CA ARG A 670 -14.03 -11.61 26.10
C ARG A 670 -15.04 -10.49 25.87
N TRP A 671 -15.39 -10.20 24.61
CA TRP A 671 -16.37 -9.17 24.28
C TRP A 671 -17.75 -9.47 24.86
N ILE A 672 -18.24 -10.71 24.70
CA ILE A 672 -19.52 -11.14 25.27
C ILE A 672 -19.49 -10.98 26.80
N ARG A 673 -18.42 -11.40 27.48
CA ARG A 673 -18.30 -11.19 28.94
C ARG A 673 -18.42 -9.72 29.32
N GLY A 674 -17.71 -8.84 28.62
CA GLY A 674 -17.78 -7.40 28.88
C GLY A 674 -19.15 -6.78 28.57
N ASP A 675 -19.83 -7.23 27.50
CA ASP A 675 -21.19 -6.78 27.18
C ASP A 675 -22.19 -7.15 28.30
N TRP A 676 -22.09 -8.37 28.83
CA TRP A 676 -22.95 -8.81 29.94
C TRP A 676 -22.62 -8.13 31.27
N GLN A 677 -21.38 -7.67 31.48
CA GLN A 677 -21.02 -6.87 32.66
C GLN A 677 -21.72 -5.51 32.70
N ILE A 678 -22.00 -4.93 31.53
CA ILE A 678 -22.64 -3.62 31.41
C ILE A 678 -24.16 -3.71 31.23
N ALA A 679 -24.76 -4.91 31.38
CA ALA A 679 -26.19 -5.11 31.18
C ALA A 679 -27.08 -4.25 32.11
N SER A 680 -26.59 -3.87 33.29
CA SER A 680 -27.29 -2.97 34.22
C SER A 680 -27.53 -1.57 33.64
N TRP A 681 -26.75 -1.13 32.65
CA TRP A 681 -26.96 0.14 31.93
C TRP A 681 -28.18 0.14 30.99
N LEU A 682 -28.93 -0.97 30.90
CA LEU A 682 -30.27 -0.97 30.31
C LEU A 682 -31.35 -0.41 31.24
N LEU A 683 -31.09 -0.42 32.56
CA LEU A 683 -32.05 0.01 33.58
C LEU A 683 -32.03 1.54 33.75
N THR A 684 -33.01 2.06 34.48
CA THR A 684 -33.08 3.50 34.82
C THR A 684 -32.04 3.92 35.85
N ARG A 685 -31.51 2.97 36.63
CA ARG A 685 -30.47 3.18 37.64
C ARG A 685 -29.29 2.26 37.40
N VAL A 686 -28.08 2.78 37.60
CA VAL A 686 -26.79 2.12 37.30
C VAL A 686 -25.86 2.14 38.51
N PRO A 687 -24.95 1.16 38.61
CA PRO A 687 -23.92 1.18 39.64
C PRO A 687 -22.91 2.31 39.36
N GLY A 688 -22.58 3.07 40.39
CA GLY A 688 -21.56 4.12 40.42
C GLY A 688 -20.38 3.75 41.33
N PRO A 689 -19.45 4.67 41.58
CA PRO A 689 -18.28 4.43 42.41
C PRO A 689 -18.65 4.04 43.84
N GLY A 690 -17.83 3.20 44.47
CA GLY A 690 -18.02 2.79 45.87
C GLY A 690 -19.34 2.04 46.14
N GLY A 691 -20.01 1.50 45.12
CA GLY A 691 -21.28 0.79 45.24
C GLY A 691 -22.52 1.70 45.32
N LEU A 692 -22.36 3.00 45.09
CA LEU A 692 -23.49 3.92 44.99
C LEU A 692 -24.38 3.58 43.78
N VAL A 693 -25.68 3.87 43.88
CA VAL A 693 -26.61 3.73 42.75
C VAL A 693 -26.95 5.12 42.21
N MET A 694 -26.74 5.32 40.92
CA MET A 694 -26.96 6.59 40.23
C MET A 694 -28.04 6.45 39.17
N ASP A 695 -28.68 7.56 38.80
CA ASP A 695 -29.57 7.58 37.64
C ASP A 695 -28.78 7.39 36.35
N ASN A 696 -29.36 6.68 35.39
CA ASN A 696 -28.69 6.33 34.14
C ASN A 696 -28.80 7.48 33.11
N PRO A 697 -27.70 8.20 32.81
CA PRO A 697 -27.74 9.37 31.93
C PRO A 697 -27.73 9.01 30.43
N ILE A 698 -27.50 7.75 30.06
CA ILE A 698 -27.31 7.38 28.66
C ILE A 698 -28.62 7.42 27.87
N THR A 699 -28.50 7.76 26.59
CA THR A 699 -29.61 7.91 25.65
C THR A 699 -30.30 6.59 25.31
N GLY A 700 -31.54 6.66 24.81
CA GLY A 700 -32.26 5.48 24.31
C GLY A 700 -31.53 4.73 23.19
N LEU A 701 -30.78 5.44 22.35
CA LEU A 701 -29.93 4.84 21.32
C LEU A 701 -28.78 4.04 21.95
N SER A 702 -28.13 4.59 22.98
CA SER A 702 -27.05 3.90 23.70
C SER A 702 -27.55 2.64 24.39
N ARG A 703 -28.74 2.69 25.00
CA ARG A 703 -29.40 1.49 25.56
C ARG A 703 -29.70 0.45 24.50
N TRP A 704 -30.13 0.87 23.30
CA TRP A 704 -30.31 -0.05 22.17
C TRP A 704 -28.98 -0.70 21.75
N LYS A 705 -27.88 0.05 21.66
CA LYS A 705 -26.54 -0.50 21.31
C LYS A 705 -26.14 -1.62 22.29
N ILE A 706 -26.33 -1.40 23.60
CA ILE A 706 -26.07 -2.42 24.64
C ILE A 706 -27.02 -3.62 24.48
N PHE A 707 -28.32 -3.36 24.31
CA PHE A 707 -29.32 -4.42 24.15
C PHE A 707 -29.04 -5.28 22.91
N ASP A 708 -28.66 -4.67 21.79
CA ASP A 708 -28.35 -5.39 20.56
C ASP A 708 -27.12 -6.30 20.72
N ASN A 709 -26.08 -5.86 21.46
CA ASN A 709 -24.94 -6.72 21.78
C ASN A 709 -25.36 -7.94 22.63
N LEU A 710 -26.17 -7.73 23.67
CA LEU A 710 -26.71 -8.82 24.49
C LEU A 710 -27.56 -9.78 23.65
N ARG A 711 -28.50 -9.25 22.86
CA ARG A 711 -29.34 -10.02 21.93
C ARG A 711 -28.50 -10.84 20.98
N ARG A 712 -27.47 -10.24 20.36
CA ARG A 712 -26.57 -10.90 19.40
C ARG A 712 -25.85 -12.10 20.02
N SER A 713 -25.42 -11.99 21.27
CA SER A 713 -24.80 -13.11 22.01
C SER A 713 -25.76 -14.28 22.27
N LEU A 714 -27.07 -14.04 22.25
CA LEU A 714 -28.12 -15.06 22.47
C LEU A 714 -28.65 -15.69 21.18
N VAL A 715 -28.30 -15.17 20.00
CA VAL A 715 -28.79 -15.67 18.71
C VAL A 715 -28.38 -17.11 18.46
N THR A 716 -27.09 -17.45 18.57
CA THR A 716 -26.61 -18.83 18.35
C THR A 716 -27.10 -19.82 19.41
N PRO A 717 -27.15 -19.47 20.73
CA PRO A 717 -27.89 -20.25 21.72
C PRO A 717 -29.35 -20.53 21.35
N ALA A 718 -30.11 -19.50 20.96
CA ALA A 718 -31.52 -19.65 20.61
C ALA A 718 -31.72 -20.53 19.37
N GLN A 719 -30.82 -20.45 18.39
CA GLN A 719 -30.85 -21.30 17.19
C GLN A 719 -30.64 -22.78 17.54
N ILE A 720 -29.64 -23.11 18.36
CA ILE A 720 -29.38 -24.49 18.81
C ILE A 720 -30.54 -25.02 19.65
N LEU A 721 -31.06 -24.22 20.58
CA LEU A 721 -32.19 -24.61 21.42
C LEU A 721 -33.45 -24.85 20.58
N LEU A 722 -33.71 -24.01 19.58
CA LEU A 722 -34.83 -24.19 18.65
C LEU A 722 -34.66 -25.45 17.79
N LEU A 723 -33.43 -25.76 17.32
CA LEU A 723 -33.13 -27.00 16.60
C LEU A 723 -33.35 -28.24 17.47
N PHE A 724 -32.84 -28.25 18.71
CA PHE A 724 -33.06 -29.38 19.61
C PHE A 724 -34.53 -29.52 20.00
N LEU A 725 -35.22 -28.43 20.32
CA LEU A 725 -36.66 -28.48 20.59
C LEU A 725 -37.43 -29.04 19.38
N ALA A 726 -37.05 -28.63 18.17
CA ALA A 726 -37.64 -29.13 16.94
C ALA A 726 -37.42 -30.64 16.75
N TRP A 727 -36.19 -31.11 16.89
CA TRP A 727 -35.81 -32.50 16.63
C TRP A 727 -36.33 -33.46 17.70
N LEU A 728 -36.36 -33.03 18.96
CA LEU A 728 -36.72 -33.87 20.10
C LEU A 728 -38.24 -34.00 20.28
N MET A 729 -39.00 -32.92 20.03
CA MET A 729 -40.38 -32.81 20.51
C MET A 729 -41.41 -32.29 19.49
N MET A 730 -41.01 -31.56 18.44
CA MET A 730 -41.97 -30.88 17.55
C MET A 730 -42.44 -31.76 16.38
N PRO A 731 -43.67 -31.52 15.88
CA PRO A 731 -44.10 -32.05 14.59
C PRO A 731 -43.35 -31.36 13.44
N GLN A 732 -43.09 -32.10 12.36
CA GLN A 732 -42.43 -31.59 11.15
C GLN A 732 -41.06 -30.90 11.41
N PRO A 733 -40.07 -31.59 11.99
CA PRO A 733 -38.75 -31.02 12.33
C PRO A 733 -37.99 -30.44 11.14
N GLY A 734 -38.26 -30.91 9.91
CA GLY A 734 -37.70 -30.34 8.69
C GLY A 734 -38.07 -28.88 8.47
N PHE A 735 -39.30 -28.48 8.82
CA PHE A 735 -39.75 -27.08 8.71
C PHE A 735 -38.92 -26.17 9.62
N TRP A 736 -38.79 -26.51 10.90
CA TRP A 736 -38.03 -25.72 11.86
C TRP A 736 -36.53 -25.70 11.55
N THR A 737 -35.99 -26.80 11.04
CA THR A 737 -34.61 -26.87 10.53
C THR A 737 -34.41 -25.89 9.38
N ALA A 738 -35.34 -25.85 8.42
CA ALA A 738 -35.31 -24.90 7.30
C ALA A 738 -35.43 -23.45 7.76
N VAL A 739 -36.24 -23.15 8.79
CA VAL A 739 -36.35 -21.80 9.38
C VAL A 739 -35.02 -21.34 9.97
N VAL A 740 -34.35 -22.18 10.77
CA VAL A 740 -33.05 -21.82 11.38
C VAL A 740 -31.97 -21.66 10.31
N VAL A 741 -31.88 -22.60 9.36
CA VAL A 741 -30.93 -22.51 8.24
C VAL A 741 -31.20 -21.24 7.41
N GLY A 742 -32.47 -20.95 7.10
CA GLY A 742 -32.87 -19.73 6.39
C GLY A 742 -32.47 -18.45 7.15
N ALA A 743 -32.65 -18.43 8.48
CA ALA A 743 -32.26 -17.29 9.30
C ALA A 743 -30.74 -17.06 9.34
N VAL A 744 -29.93 -18.13 9.34
CA VAL A 744 -28.45 -18.04 9.27
C VAL A 744 -27.97 -17.63 7.88
N LEU A 745 -28.62 -18.11 6.81
CA LEU A 745 -28.26 -17.77 5.43
C LEU A 745 -28.72 -16.38 4.99
N ALA A 746 -29.78 -15.83 5.60
CA ALA A 746 -30.40 -14.58 5.17
C ALA A 746 -29.43 -13.38 5.03
N PRO A 747 -28.51 -13.09 5.98
CA PRO A 747 -27.52 -12.03 5.81
C PRO A 747 -26.61 -12.22 4.59
N SER A 748 -26.13 -13.45 4.35
CA SER A 748 -25.30 -13.77 3.19
C SER A 748 -26.07 -13.64 1.88
N VAL A 749 -27.34 -14.02 1.85
CA VAL A 749 -28.20 -13.82 0.67
C VAL A 749 -28.39 -12.34 0.37
N LEU A 750 -28.63 -11.50 1.39
CA LEU A 750 -28.72 -10.04 1.22
C LEU A 750 -27.40 -9.45 0.69
N ALA A 751 -26.25 -9.93 1.19
CA ALA A 751 -24.94 -9.52 0.70
C ALA A 751 -24.71 -9.92 -0.78
N CYS A 752 -25.11 -11.13 -1.16
CA CYS A 752 -25.06 -11.59 -2.56
C CYS A 752 -25.94 -10.71 -3.47
N ILE A 753 -27.17 -10.42 -3.07
CA ILE A 753 -28.08 -9.53 -3.81
C ILE A 753 -27.43 -8.16 -3.98
N ARG A 754 -26.85 -7.59 -2.92
CA ARG A 754 -26.18 -6.29 -2.96
C ARG A 754 -25.03 -6.28 -3.96
N VAL A 755 -24.15 -7.29 -3.95
CA VAL A 755 -23.00 -7.34 -4.87
C VAL A 755 -23.45 -7.51 -6.32
N ILE A 756 -24.52 -8.27 -6.58
CA ILE A 756 -25.06 -8.43 -7.93
C ILE A 756 -25.66 -7.11 -8.44
N LEU A 757 -26.48 -6.44 -7.61
CA LEU A 757 -27.21 -5.22 -7.99
C LEU A 757 -26.29 -3.99 -8.06
N ASN A 758 -25.27 -3.90 -7.21
CA ASN A 758 -24.47 -2.69 -7.06
C ASN A 758 -23.24 -2.70 -7.98
N LYS A 759 -23.47 -2.73 -9.29
CA LYS A 759 -22.41 -2.64 -10.31
C LYS A 759 -21.91 -1.20 -10.44
N SER A 760 -20.61 -0.98 -10.23
CA SER A 760 -19.98 0.31 -10.55
C SER A 760 -20.10 0.63 -12.04
N ALA A 761 -20.47 1.88 -12.37
CA ALA A 761 -20.67 2.33 -13.74
C ALA A 761 -19.39 2.22 -14.61
N GLU A 762 -18.21 2.24 -13.97
CA GLU A 762 -16.92 2.19 -14.66
C GLU A 762 -16.39 0.76 -14.90
N LEU A 763 -16.93 -0.26 -14.21
CA LEU A 763 -16.44 -1.63 -14.35
C LEU A 763 -17.08 -2.37 -15.55
N PRO A 764 -16.27 -3.01 -16.42
CA PRO A 764 -16.79 -3.93 -17.42
C PRO A 764 -17.60 -5.06 -16.78
N LEU A 765 -18.70 -5.47 -17.41
CA LEU A 765 -19.60 -6.49 -16.86
C LEU A 765 -18.87 -7.80 -16.54
N LYS A 766 -17.93 -8.24 -17.40
CA LYS A 766 -17.13 -9.46 -17.17
C LYS A 766 -16.33 -9.39 -15.87
N LYS A 767 -15.70 -8.24 -15.58
CA LYS A 767 -14.94 -8.03 -14.34
C LYS A 767 -15.85 -7.93 -13.12
N HIS A 768 -17.03 -7.29 -13.27
CA HIS A 768 -18.05 -7.26 -12.21
C HIS A 768 -18.56 -8.66 -11.87
N LEU A 769 -18.86 -9.49 -12.86
CA LEU A 769 -19.34 -10.86 -12.65
C LEU A 769 -18.27 -11.75 -12.00
N ASP A 770 -17.00 -11.62 -12.39
CA ASP A 770 -15.89 -12.34 -11.77
C ASP A 770 -15.64 -11.91 -10.32
N TYR A 771 -15.72 -10.61 -10.03
CA TYR A 771 -15.72 -10.10 -8.66
C TYR A 771 -16.91 -10.63 -7.86
N ALA A 772 -18.12 -10.53 -8.42
CA ALA A 772 -19.35 -10.99 -7.79
C ALA A 772 -19.33 -12.48 -7.48
N ALA A 773 -18.86 -13.31 -8.42
CA ALA A 773 -18.73 -14.76 -8.21
C ALA A 773 -17.80 -15.08 -7.02
N ARG A 774 -16.63 -14.43 -6.95
CA ARG A 774 -15.69 -14.60 -5.83
C ARG A 774 -16.27 -14.11 -4.49
N ALA A 775 -16.99 -13.00 -4.49
CA ALA A 775 -17.67 -12.49 -3.30
C ALA A 775 -18.80 -13.42 -2.84
N ILE A 776 -19.63 -13.91 -3.76
CA ILE A 776 -20.72 -14.86 -3.48
C ILE A 776 -20.17 -16.14 -2.87
N ILE A 777 -19.11 -16.73 -3.45
CA ILE A 777 -18.46 -17.92 -2.90
C ILE A 777 -18.00 -17.66 -1.46
N ARG A 778 -17.42 -16.48 -1.20
CA ARG A 778 -16.98 -16.09 0.15
C ARG A 778 -18.15 -15.99 1.13
N TYR A 779 -19.23 -15.28 0.77
CA TYR A 779 -20.40 -15.12 1.65
C TYR A 779 -21.11 -16.44 1.94
N LEU A 780 -21.19 -17.34 0.95
CA LEU A 780 -21.76 -18.68 1.13
C LEU A 780 -20.86 -19.58 1.97
N ALA A 781 -19.53 -19.51 1.77
CA ALA A 781 -18.57 -20.25 2.59
C ALA A 781 -18.63 -19.79 4.06
N GLN A 782 -18.68 -18.48 4.32
CA GLN A 782 -18.89 -17.94 5.67
C GLN A 782 -20.19 -18.46 6.30
N ALA A 783 -21.30 -18.47 5.55
CA ALA A 783 -22.58 -18.95 6.06
C ALA A 783 -22.55 -20.46 6.38
N GLY A 784 -21.90 -21.26 5.53
CA GLY A 784 -21.68 -22.68 5.77
C GLY A 784 -20.82 -22.95 7.01
N LEU A 785 -19.77 -22.16 7.24
CA LEU A 785 -18.95 -22.24 8.45
C LEU A 785 -19.73 -21.84 9.70
N SER A 786 -20.57 -20.80 9.64
CA SER A 786 -21.45 -20.41 10.75
C SER A 786 -22.42 -21.54 11.14
N LEU A 787 -22.94 -22.30 10.17
CA LEU A 787 -23.78 -23.47 10.43
C LEU A 787 -22.98 -24.64 11.05
N ALA A 788 -21.77 -24.91 10.55
CA ALA A 788 -20.91 -25.97 11.06
C ALA A 788 -20.44 -25.69 12.50
N PHE A 789 -20.11 -24.44 12.80
CA PHE A 789 -19.60 -24.03 14.11
C PHE A 789 -20.70 -23.70 15.13
N LEU A 790 -21.97 -23.76 14.72
CA LEU A 790 -23.11 -23.34 15.52
C LEU A 790 -23.15 -23.90 16.96
N PRO A 791 -22.90 -25.21 17.23
CA PRO A 791 -22.91 -25.73 18.61
C PRO A 791 -21.77 -25.16 19.46
N TYR A 792 -20.60 -24.96 18.85
CA TYR A 792 -19.45 -24.39 19.53
C TYR A 792 -19.66 -22.90 19.82
N GLU A 793 -20.22 -22.16 18.85
CA GLU A 793 -20.58 -20.76 19.03
C GLU A 793 -21.62 -20.55 20.13
N ALA A 794 -22.65 -21.40 20.17
CA ALA A 794 -23.62 -21.40 21.25
C ALA A 794 -22.92 -21.68 22.59
N TYR A 795 -22.09 -22.71 22.67
CA TYR A 795 -21.39 -23.09 23.90
C TYR A 795 -20.54 -21.98 24.49
N PHE A 796 -19.62 -21.38 23.71
CA PHE A 796 -18.74 -20.35 24.28
C PHE A 796 -19.52 -19.06 24.59
N SER A 797 -20.60 -18.77 23.85
CA SER A 797 -21.46 -17.62 24.14
C SER A 797 -22.22 -17.84 25.45
N LEU A 798 -22.82 -19.02 25.65
CA LEU A 798 -23.46 -19.42 26.91
C LEU A 798 -22.47 -19.45 28.08
N ASP A 799 -21.27 -20.01 27.89
CA ASP A 799 -20.22 -19.98 28.93
C ASP A 799 -19.88 -18.54 29.31
N ALA A 800 -19.68 -17.64 28.34
CA ALA A 800 -19.41 -16.24 28.62
C ALA A 800 -20.54 -15.58 29.41
N VAL A 801 -21.81 -15.81 29.03
CA VAL A 801 -22.99 -15.27 29.73
C VAL A 801 -23.07 -15.81 31.16
N LEU A 802 -23.09 -17.14 31.32
CA LEU A 802 -23.28 -17.80 32.61
C LEU A 802 -22.11 -17.53 33.56
N ARG A 803 -20.88 -17.58 33.06
CA ARG A 803 -19.67 -17.27 33.84
C ARG A 803 -19.68 -15.82 34.31
N THR A 804 -20.10 -14.88 33.46
CA THR A 804 -20.21 -13.47 33.84
C THR A 804 -21.29 -13.26 34.89
N GLY A 805 -22.48 -13.84 34.69
CA GLY A 805 -23.56 -13.79 35.68
C GLY A 805 -23.13 -14.37 37.03
N TRP A 806 -22.45 -15.52 37.03
CA TRP A 806 -21.92 -16.13 38.24
C TRP A 806 -20.88 -15.24 38.93
N ARG A 807 -19.96 -14.64 38.16
CA ARG A 807 -18.94 -13.73 38.70
C ARG A 807 -19.52 -12.44 39.25
N MET A 808 -20.55 -11.89 38.63
CA MET A 808 -21.17 -10.64 39.08
C MET A 808 -22.14 -10.82 40.25
N LEU A 809 -22.84 -11.96 40.34
CA LEU A 809 -23.88 -12.17 41.35
C LEU A 809 -23.36 -12.89 42.60
N PHE A 810 -22.30 -13.70 42.48
CA PHE A 810 -21.85 -14.56 43.57
C PHE A 810 -20.37 -14.38 43.94
N THR A 811 -19.44 -14.45 42.98
CA THR A 811 -18.00 -14.54 43.34
C THR A 811 -17.29 -13.19 43.46
N HIS A 812 -17.71 -12.18 42.70
CA HIS A 812 -17.04 -10.88 42.53
C HIS A 812 -15.54 -11.00 42.25
N LYS A 813 -15.13 -12.08 41.55
CA LYS A 813 -13.72 -12.39 41.23
C LYS A 813 -13.53 -12.63 39.74
N ARG A 814 -12.34 -12.29 39.26
CA ARG A 814 -11.84 -12.36 37.88
C ARG A 814 -12.69 -11.58 36.89
N LEU A 815 -13.20 -10.43 37.31
CA LEU A 815 -14.04 -9.57 36.47
C LEU A 815 -13.23 -8.91 35.34
N LEU A 816 -11.98 -8.55 35.61
CA LEU A 816 -11.05 -7.95 34.64
C LEU A 816 -10.07 -8.96 34.01
N GLU A 817 -10.38 -10.25 34.02
CA GLU A 817 -9.51 -11.30 33.46
C GLU A 817 -9.27 -11.05 31.96
N TRP A 818 -8.05 -10.64 31.65
CA TRP A 818 -7.58 -10.22 30.32
C TRP A 818 -6.34 -11.03 29.93
N ASN A 819 -6.42 -11.75 28.82
CA ASN A 819 -5.25 -12.32 28.16
C ASN A 819 -4.90 -11.40 26.98
N SER A 820 -3.66 -10.88 26.93
CA SER A 820 -3.22 -10.01 25.84
C SER A 820 -3.20 -10.76 24.51
N SER A 821 -3.47 -10.06 23.40
CA SER A 821 -3.39 -10.64 22.05
C SER A 821 -1.98 -11.16 21.73
N SER A 822 -0.93 -10.54 22.27
CA SER A 822 0.47 -10.97 22.13
C SER A 822 0.77 -12.29 22.85
N SER A 823 0.26 -12.50 24.07
CA SER A 823 0.42 -13.75 24.82
C SER A 823 -0.34 -14.93 24.18
N SER A 824 -1.40 -14.65 23.42
CA SER A 824 -2.17 -15.67 22.69
C SER A 824 -1.49 -16.23 21.43
N ARG A 825 -0.42 -15.59 20.91
CA ARG A 825 0.37 -16.13 19.78
C ARG A 825 1.14 -17.40 20.16
N SER A 826 1.46 -17.58 21.45
CA SER A 826 2.36 -18.64 21.95
C SER A 826 1.67 -19.84 22.60
N SER A 827 0.39 -19.72 22.99
CA SER A 827 -0.23 -20.58 24.00
C SER A 827 -1.27 -21.59 23.49
N GLY A 828 -1.61 -21.59 22.20
CA GLY A 828 -2.56 -22.54 21.61
C GLY A 828 -1.87 -23.66 20.82
N SER A 829 -2.10 -24.92 21.21
CA SER A 829 -1.66 -26.10 20.44
C SER A 829 -2.15 -25.98 18.99
N SER A 830 -1.23 -26.02 18.03
CA SER A 830 -1.51 -25.95 16.58
C SER A 830 -2.16 -27.21 16.01
N ASP A 831 -2.23 -28.27 16.80
CA ASP A 831 -2.49 -29.61 16.31
C ASP A 831 -3.98 -29.92 16.29
N LEU A 832 -4.39 -30.82 15.40
CA LEU A 832 -5.78 -31.24 15.22
C LEU A 832 -6.44 -31.71 16.54
N ALA A 833 -5.68 -32.44 17.37
CA ALA A 833 -6.14 -32.89 18.69
C ALA A 833 -6.47 -31.71 19.63
N GLY A 834 -5.73 -30.61 19.53
CA GLY A 834 -5.99 -29.37 20.26
C GLY A 834 -7.34 -28.76 19.88
N PHE A 835 -7.67 -28.74 18.58
CA PHE A 835 -8.97 -28.28 18.11
C PHE A 835 -10.11 -29.17 18.60
N TYR A 836 -9.98 -30.51 18.56
CA TYR A 836 -10.98 -31.42 19.10
C TYR A 836 -11.17 -31.27 20.62
N ARG A 837 -10.11 -30.98 21.38
CA ARG A 837 -10.22 -30.67 22.82
C ARG A 837 -10.94 -29.34 23.05
N SER A 838 -10.61 -28.30 22.29
CA SER A 838 -11.21 -26.97 22.45
C SER A 838 -12.68 -26.90 22.01
N MET A 839 -13.04 -27.63 20.94
CA MET A 839 -14.36 -27.62 20.30
C MET A 839 -15.16 -28.91 20.57
N TRP A 840 -14.82 -29.67 21.62
CA TRP A 840 -15.38 -31.00 21.92
C TRP A 840 -16.92 -31.05 21.94
N ILE A 841 -17.55 -29.94 22.31
CA ILE A 841 -19.01 -29.83 22.43
C ILE A 841 -19.73 -30.03 21.09
N ALA A 842 -19.11 -29.66 19.96
CA ALA A 842 -19.71 -29.81 18.65
C ALA A 842 -19.89 -31.29 18.24
N PRO A 843 -18.85 -32.14 18.24
CA PRO A 843 -19.03 -33.57 18.00
C PRO A 843 -19.84 -34.26 19.10
N ALA A 844 -19.70 -33.86 20.37
CA ALA A 844 -20.50 -34.45 21.45
C ALA A 844 -22.01 -34.19 21.27
N ALA A 845 -22.40 -32.95 20.94
CA ALA A 845 -23.77 -32.60 20.61
C ALA A 845 -24.30 -33.37 19.39
N ALA A 846 -23.46 -33.54 18.37
CA ALA A 846 -23.81 -34.29 17.17
C ALA A 846 -24.10 -35.77 17.48
N ILE A 847 -23.22 -36.43 18.24
CA ILE A 847 -23.36 -37.84 18.63
C ILE A 847 -24.57 -38.04 19.54
N ALA A 848 -24.79 -37.16 20.51
CA ALA A 848 -25.93 -37.24 21.42
C ALA A 848 -27.27 -37.10 20.66
N ALA A 849 -27.37 -36.10 19.78
CA ALA A 849 -28.56 -35.89 18.96
C ALA A 849 -28.77 -37.04 17.97
N ALA A 850 -27.72 -37.52 17.28
CA ALA A 850 -27.81 -38.67 16.39
C ALA A 850 -28.31 -39.92 17.11
N SER A 851 -27.73 -40.22 18.29
CA SER A 851 -28.13 -41.38 19.10
C SER A 851 -29.60 -41.29 19.48
N TYR A 852 -30.06 -40.14 19.99
CA TYR A 852 -31.47 -39.95 20.31
C TYR A 852 -32.38 -40.14 19.09
N LEU A 853 -32.05 -39.53 17.95
CA LEU A 853 -32.86 -39.60 16.74
C LEU A 853 -32.98 -41.04 16.21
N VAL A 854 -31.91 -41.82 16.25
CA VAL A 854 -31.92 -43.23 15.81
C VAL A 854 -32.86 -44.08 16.68
N PHE A 855 -32.88 -43.87 18.00
CA PHE A 855 -33.70 -44.68 18.91
C PHE A 855 -35.15 -44.21 19.03
N TRP A 856 -35.42 -42.90 18.94
CA TRP A 856 -36.72 -42.33 19.31
C TRP A 856 -37.47 -41.64 18.16
N ARG A 857 -36.76 -41.17 17.12
CA ARG A 857 -37.32 -40.38 15.99
C ARG A 857 -36.64 -40.71 14.64
N PRO A 858 -36.68 -41.97 14.18
CA PRO A 858 -35.98 -42.39 12.96
C PRO A 858 -36.55 -41.74 11.69
N ASP A 859 -37.77 -41.20 11.75
CA ASP A 859 -38.43 -40.42 10.71
C ASP A 859 -37.69 -39.11 10.36
N VAL A 860 -36.84 -38.61 11.26
CA VAL A 860 -36.18 -37.29 11.17
C VAL A 860 -34.72 -37.39 10.71
N GLN A 861 -34.15 -38.60 10.75
CA GLN A 861 -32.70 -38.82 10.65
C GLN A 861 -32.08 -38.25 9.35
N TYR A 862 -32.76 -38.41 8.20
CA TYR A 862 -32.23 -37.99 6.90
C TYR A 862 -32.23 -36.47 6.73
N THR A 863 -33.17 -35.77 7.36
CA THR A 863 -33.29 -34.31 7.27
C THR A 863 -32.21 -33.60 8.08
N VAL A 864 -31.76 -34.22 9.17
CA VAL A 864 -30.86 -33.59 10.15
C VAL A 864 -29.40 -34.04 9.97
N TRP A 865 -29.16 -35.16 9.26
CA TRP A 865 -27.82 -35.72 9.10
C TRP A 865 -26.76 -34.74 8.56
N PRO A 866 -27.04 -33.91 7.53
CA PRO A 866 -26.06 -32.96 7.01
C PRO A 866 -25.53 -32.00 8.09
N LEU A 867 -26.39 -31.54 9.00
CA LEU A 867 -26.00 -30.65 10.10
C LEU A 867 -25.14 -31.39 11.13
N LEU A 868 -25.57 -32.57 11.60
CA LEU A 868 -24.79 -33.31 12.60
C LEU A 868 -23.43 -33.79 12.06
N ALA A 869 -23.34 -34.13 10.76
CA ALA A 869 -22.09 -34.43 10.09
C ALA A 869 -21.17 -33.19 10.07
N SER A 870 -21.71 -32.02 9.74
CA SER A 870 -20.95 -30.77 9.78
C SER A 870 -20.45 -30.42 11.19
N TRP A 871 -21.25 -30.66 12.23
CA TRP A 871 -20.87 -30.43 13.62
C TRP A 871 -19.79 -31.39 14.10
N SER A 872 -19.80 -32.63 13.62
CA SER A 872 -18.76 -33.62 13.91
C SER A 872 -17.43 -33.26 13.26
N LEU A 873 -17.48 -32.67 12.05
CA LEU A 873 -16.31 -32.21 11.29
C LEU A 873 -15.85 -30.80 11.66
N ALA A 874 -16.62 -30.04 12.45
CA ALA A 874 -16.34 -28.65 12.80
C ALA A 874 -14.92 -28.42 13.34
N PRO A 875 -14.37 -29.23 14.28
CA PRO A 875 -13.00 -29.04 14.76
C PRO A 875 -11.95 -29.23 13.66
N ALA A 876 -12.15 -30.21 12.76
CA ALA A 876 -11.24 -30.45 11.64
C ALA A 876 -11.30 -29.33 10.59
N ILE A 877 -12.49 -28.80 10.31
CA ILE A 877 -12.67 -27.65 9.43
C ILE A 877 -11.99 -26.41 10.02
N ALA A 878 -12.21 -26.14 11.31
CA ALA A 878 -11.61 -25.01 12.03
C ALA A 878 -10.06 -25.09 12.06
N TRP A 879 -9.51 -26.29 12.23
CA TRP A 879 -8.07 -26.53 12.11
C TRP A 879 -7.57 -26.25 10.69
N TRP A 880 -8.19 -26.85 9.66
CA TRP A 880 -7.76 -26.72 8.27
C TRP A 880 -7.81 -25.28 7.73
N ILE A 881 -8.80 -24.48 8.15
CA ILE A 881 -8.86 -23.06 7.77
C ILE A 881 -7.84 -22.20 8.52
N SER A 882 -7.41 -22.64 9.71
CA SER A 882 -6.46 -21.92 10.58
C SER A 882 -4.99 -22.24 10.28
N LEU A 883 -4.71 -23.19 9.38
CA LEU A 883 -3.35 -23.53 8.96
C LEU A 883 -2.71 -22.39 8.17
N PRO A 884 -1.40 -22.15 8.36
CA PRO A 884 -0.67 -21.21 7.54
C PRO A 884 -0.70 -21.65 6.07
N LEU A 885 -0.94 -20.71 5.16
CA LEU A 885 -0.72 -20.96 3.74
C LEU A 885 0.71 -20.58 3.43
N ASP A 886 1.41 -21.47 2.72
CA ASP A 886 2.66 -21.07 2.09
C ASP A 886 2.34 -20.05 1.00
N PRO A 887 3.14 -18.97 0.88
CA PRO A 887 3.02 -18.08 -0.27
C PRO A 887 3.18 -18.93 -1.54
N PRO A 888 2.35 -18.73 -2.57
CA PRO A 888 2.41 -19.52 -3.79
C PRO A 888 3.80 -19.38 -4.41
N LYS A 889 4.64 -20.39 -4.22
CA LYS A 889 5.92 -20.50 -4.92
C LYS A 889 5.63 -20.94 -6.35
N ALA A 890 6.24 -20.28 -7.32
CA ALA A 890 6.16 -20.74 -8.71
C ALA A 890 6.84 -22.10 -8.81
N ASN A 891 6.07 -23.17 -8.96
CA ASN A 891 6.59 -24.51 -9.24
C ASN A 891 6.94 -24.57 -10.73
N LEU A 892 8.13 -24.09 -11.08
CA LEU A 892 8.65 -24.17 -12.45
C LEU A 892 9.01 -25.61 -12.78
N SER A 893 8.65 -26.08 -13.97
CA SER A 893 9.18 -27.35 -14.47
C SER A 893 10.68 -27.24 -14.74
N GLN A 894 11.38 -28.38 -14.87
CA GLN A 894 12.79 -28.39 -15.23
C GLN A 894 13.03 -27.68 -16.57
N ASP A 895 12.18 -27.91 -17.57
CA ASP A 895 12.26 -27.24 -18.88
C ASP A 895 12.05 -25.73 -18.78
N GLN A 896 11.10 -25.28 -17.95
CA GLN A 896 10.89 -23.85 -17.70
C GLN A 896 12.09 -23.22 -16.99
N THR A 897 12.69 -23.94 -16.05
CA THR A 897 13.89 -23.49 -15.35
C THR A 897 15.07 -23.35 -16.31
N VAL A 898 15.33 -24.36 -17.14
CA VAL A 898 16.37 -24.33 -18.18
C VAL A 898 16.11 -23.20 -19.17
N PHE A 899 14.88 -23.03 -19.64
CA PHE A 899 14.50 -21.93 -20.53
C PHE A 899 14.80 -20.56 -19.90
N LEU A 900 14.38 -20.34 -18.65
CA LEU A 900 14.58 -19.07 -17.95
C LEU A 900 16.05 -18.79 -17.66
N ARG A 901 16.86 -19.81 -17.34
CA ARG A 901 18.31 -19.67 -17.13
C ARG A 901 19.04 -19.34 -18.43
N LYS A 902 18.72 -20.02 -19.54
CA LYS A 902 19.24 -19.66 -20.87
C LYS A 902 18.85 -18.23 -21.26
N LEU A 903 17.61 -17.84 -21.00
CA LEU A 903 17.13 -16.48 -21.25
C LEU A 903 17.85 -15.45 -20.38
N SER A 904 18.12 -15.74 -19.10
CA SER A 904 18.85 -14.83 -18.22
C SER A 904 20.30 -14.65 -18.67
N ARG A 905 20.99 -15.74 -19.06
CA ARG A 905 22.36 -15.68 -19.61
C ARG A 905 22.40 -14.92 -20.94
N ARG A 906 21.42 -15.12 -21.84
CA ARG A 906 21.29 -14.33 -23.09
C ARG A 906 20.96 -12.86 -22.83
N THR A 907 20.14 -12.56 -21.82
CA THR A 907 19.86 -11.18 -21.41
C THR A 907 21.13 -10.52 -20.86
N TRP A 908 21.91 -11.25 -20.06
CA TRP A 908 23.16 -10.75 -19.51
C TRP A 908 24.19 -10.37 -20.60
N LYS A 909 24.22 -11.06 -21.75
CA LYS A 909 25.07 -10.71 -22.90
C LYS A 909 24.95 -9.23 -23.28
N PHE A 910 23.78 -8.61 -23.13
CA PHE A 910 23.59 -7.17 -23.35
C PHE A 910 24.50 -6.33 -22.44
N PHE A 911 24.43 -6.55 -21.12
CA PHE A 911 25.24 -5.80 -20.15
C PHE A 911 26.73 -6.13 -20.27
N GLU A 912 27.07 -7.38 -20.56
CA GLU A 912 28.45 -7.81 -20.78
C GLU A 912 29.08 -7.13 -22.02
N THR A 913 28.28 -6.88 -23.06
CA THR A 913 28.75 -6.30 -24.33
C THR A 913 28.76 -4.77 -24.29
N PHE A 914 27.69 -4.14 -23.80
CA PHE A 914 27.52 -2.69 -23.93
C PHE A 914 27.94 -1.89 -22.69
N VAL A 915 28.00 -2.52 -21.51
CA VAL A 915 28.47 -1.88 -20.27
C VAL A 915 29.93 -2.25 -20.04
N GLY A 916 30.79 -1.62 -20.82
CA GLY A 916 32.25 -1.79 -20.77
C GLY A 916 32.97 -0.45 -20.87
N PRO A 917 34.32 -0.48 -20.95
CA PRO A 917 35.14 0.73 -21.01
C PRO A 917 34.78 1.69 -22.14
N GLU A 918 34.34 1.19 -23.30
CA GLU A 918 33.98 2.01 -24.48
C GLU A 918 32.81 2.97 -24.22
N ASN A 919 31.94 2.65 -23.26
CA ASN A 919 30.78 3.45 -22.86
C ASN A 919 30.91 3.90 -21.39
N ASN A 920 32.15 4.03 -20.88
CA ASN A 920 32.45 4.42 -19.50
C ASN A 920 31.71 3.60 -18.44
N TRP A 921 31.46 2.31 -18.70
CA TRP A 921 30.70 1.42 -17.82
C TRP A 921 29.27 1.87 -17.53
N LEU A 922 28.66 2.61 -18.46
CA LEU A 922 27.24 3.00 -18.42
C LEU A 922 26.43 2.25 -19.50
N PRO A 923 25.17 1.88 -19.21
CA PRO A 923 24.32 1.17 -20.17
C PRO A 923 23.71 2.12 -21.20
N PRO A 924 23.69 1.76 -22.50
CA PRO A 924 22.93 2.51 -23.50
C PRO A 924 21.42 2.31 -23.28
N ASP A 925 20.62 3.27 -23.76
CA ASP A 925 19.17 3.25 -23.63
C ASP A 925 18.52 2.23 -24.55
N ASN A 926 19.03 2.14 -25.78
CA ASN A 926 18.55 1.17 -26.74
C ASN A 926 19.67 0.61 -27.63
N TYR A 927 19.43 -0.60 -28.10
CA TYR A 927 20.18 -1.25 -29.14
C TYR A 927 19.19 -1.75 -30.20
N GLN A 928 19.34 -1.28 -31.43
CA GLN A 928 18.57 -1.75 -32.55
C GLN A 928 19.44 -2.69 -33.39
N GLU A 929 19.01 -3.95 -33.52
CA GLU A 929 19.73 -4.95 -34.29
C GLU A 929 19.34 -4.93 -35.78
N ASN A 930 18.04 -4.80 -36.08
CA ASN A 930 17.48 -4.81 -37.44
C ASN A 930 16.83 -3.47 -37.80
N PRO A 931 17.00 -2.93 -39.04
CA PRO A 931 17.74 -3.49 -40.17
C PRO A 931 19.24 -3.16 -40.16
N ARG A 932 19.72 -2.33 -39.22
CA ARG A 932 21.14 -2.01 -39.02
C ARG A 932 21.42 -1.94 -37.53
N SER A 933 22.59 -2.46 -37.13
CA SER A 933 23.11 -2.37 -35.76
C SER A 933 23.40 -0.91 -35.39
N VAL A 934 22.60 -0.35 -34.48
CA VAL A 934 22.75 1.01 -33.97
C VAL A 934 22.56 1.03 -32.46
N VAL A 935 23.52 1.63 -31.76
CA VAL A 935 23.46 1.88 -30.31
C VAL A 935 23.07 3.35 -30.09
N ALA A 936 22.01 3.61 -29.34
CA ALA A 936 21.77 4.95 -28.82
C ALA A 936 22.57 5.16 -27.54
N ASN A 937 23.60 6.00 -27.62
CA ASN A 937 24.51 6.28 -26.51
C ASN A 937 23.87 7.11 -25.37
N GLY A 938 22.55 7.28 -25.34
CA GLY A 938 21.88 7.93 -24.21
C GLY A 938 21.79 6.97 -23.02
N THR A 939 21.90 7.45 -21.78
CA THR A 939 21.61 6.67 -20.57
C THR A 939 20.81 7.48 -19.56
N SER A 940 19.99 6.79 -18.77
CA SER A 940 19.11 7.38 -17.76
C SER A 940 19.47 6.88 -16.35
N PRO A 941 19.04 7.59 -15.28
CA PRO A 941 19.26 7.14 -13.90
C PRO A 941 18.67 5.76 -13.61
N THR A 942 17.50 5.45 -14.17
CA THR A 942 16.90 4.11 -14.05
C THR A 942 17.78 3.05 -14.73
N ASN A 943 18.29 3.31 -15.94
CA ASN A 943 19.12 2.36 -16.67
C ASN A 943 20.43 2.09 -15.92
N MET A 944 21.07 3.15 -15.39
CA MET A 944 22.28 3.01 -14.54
C MET A 944 22.02 2.09 -13.34
N GLY A 945 20.93 2.32 -12.60
CA GLY A 945 20.56 1.48 -11.46
C GLY A 945 20.23 0.03 -11.83
N LEU A 946 19.52 -0.19 -12.95
CA LEU A 946 19.23 -1.54 -13.45
C LEU A 946 20.50 -2.29 -13.87
N SER A 947 21.47 -1.61 -14.48
CA SER A 947 22.75 -2.22 -14.84
C SER A 947 23.56 -2.65 -13.62
N LEU A 948 23.54 -1.83 -12.55
CA LEU A 948 24.17 -2.16 -11.28
C LEU A 948 23.55 -3.42 -10.64
N LEU A 949 22.21 -3.50 -10.60
CA LEU A 949 21.53 -4.71 -10.12
C LEU A 949 21.69 -5.90 -11.06
N ALA A 950 21.84 -5.69 -12.36
CA ALA A 950 22.16 -6.75 -13.31
C ALA A 950 23.54 -7.36 -13.02
N ASN A 951 24.54 -6.55 -12.61
CA ASN A 951 25.83 -7.08 -12.17
C ASN A 951 25.65 -8.01 -10.95
N LEU A 952 24.87 -7.58 -9.94
CA LEU A 952 24.60 -8.38 -8.74
C LEU A 952 23.85 -9.68 -9.09
N ALA A 953 22.82 -9.60 -9.92
CA ALA A 953 22.09 -10.79 -10.38
C ALA A 953 22.98 -11.74 -11.19
N ALA A 954 23.89 -11.22 -12.01
CA ALA A 954 24.85 -12.04 -12.74
C ALA A 954 25.81 -12.79 -11.80
N TYR A 955 26.21 -12.18 -10.69
CA TYR A 955 26.94 -12.87 -9.64
C TYR A 955 26.09 -13.97 -8.98
N ASP A 956 24.82 -13.70 -8.64
CA ASP A 956 23.90 -14.70 -8.05
C ASP A 956 23.65 -15.91 -8.98
N PHE A 957 23.66 -15.68 -10.31
CA PHE A 957 23.56 -16.75 -11.30
C PHE A 957 24.89 -17.48 -11.57
N GLY A 958 26.03 -16.99 -11.04
CA GLY A 958 27.36 -17.54 -11.28
C GLY A 958 28.00 -17.12 -12.61
N TYR A 959 27.43 -16.11 -13.28
CA TYR A 959 27.93 -15.54 -14.54
C TYR A 959 29.15 -14.64 -14.34
N LEU A 960 29.26 -14.00 -13.17
CA LEU A 960 30.41 -13.18 -12.75
C LEU A 960 31.04 -13.75 -11.49
N SER A 961 32.37 -13.61 -11.36
CA SER A 961 33.06 -13.80 -10.07
C SER A 961 32.84 -12.59 -9.16
N ALA A 962 33.07 -12.75 -7.85
CA ALA A 962 32.94 -11.65 -6.90
C ALA A 962 33.90 -10.49 -7.26
N GLY A 963 35.12 -10.82 -7.70
CA GLY A 963 36.08 -9.83 -8.20
C GLY A 963 35.53 -9.00 -9.36
N LYS A 964 34.91 -9.65 -10.37
CA LYS A 964 34.33 -8.94 -11.53
C LYS A 964 33.08 -8.15 -11.20
N LEU A 965 32.26 -8.61 -10.26
CA LEU A 965 31.15 -7.82 -9.71
C LEU A 965 31.66 -6.51 -9.12
N ILE A 966 32.69 -6.59 -8.27
CA ILE A 966 33.30 -5.45 -7.60
C ILE A 966 33.90 -4.48 -8.61
N GLU A 967 34.72 -4.95 -9.54
CA GLU A 967 35.37 -4.13 -10.58
C GLU A 967 34.35 -3.35 -11.42
N ARG A 968 33.29 -4.04 -11.89
CA ARG A 968 32.23 -3.42 -12.71
C ARG A 968 31.42 -2.41 -11.90
N THR A 969 31.11 -2.74 -10.65
CA THR A 969 30.34 -1.88 -9.75
C THR A 969 31.13 -0.62 -9.39
N GLU A 970 32.40 -0.77 -9.01
CA GLU A 970 33.31 0.35 -8.76
C GLU A 970 33.38 1.26 -9.98
N SER A 971 33.68 0.70 -11.16
CA SER A 971 33.85 1.49 -12.37
C SER A 971 32.58 2.28 -12.75
N SER A 972 31.40 1.65 -12.63
CA SER A 972 30.12 2.35 -12.86
C SER A 972 29.87 3.44 -11.82
N LEU A 973 30.10 3.18 -10.53
CA LEU A 973 29.89 4.17 -9.46
C LEU A 973 30.88 5.35 -9.55
N GLU A 974 32.14 5.10 -9.93
CA GLU A 974 33.12 6.15 -10.19
C GLU A 974 32.70 7.04 -11.36
N THR A 975 32.26 6.46 -12.48
CA THR A 975 31.70 7.24 -13.59
C THR A 975 30.49 8.05 -13.13
N MET A 976 29.56 7.45 -12.38
CA MET A 976 28.38 8.14 -11.86
C MET A 976 28.74 9.30 -10.94
N LYS A 977 29.76 9.16 -10.10
CA LYS A 977 30.27 10.24 -9.24
C LYS A 977 30.80 11.43 -10.06
N ALA A 978 31.39 11.17 -11.23
CA ALA A 978 31.93 12.17 -12.15
C ALA A 978 30.86 12.90 -12.99
N LEU A 979 29.64 12.35 -13.11
CA LEU A 979 28.57 12.99 -13.86
C LEU A 979 28.11 14.31 -13.21
N GLU A 980 27.81 15.30 -14.06
CA GLU A 980 27.19 16.55 -13.62
C GLU A 980 25.82 16.26 -13.00
N ARG A 981 25.56 16.78 -11.80
CA ARG A 981 24.32 16.56 -11.03
C ARG A 981 23.76 17.89 -10.54
N PHE A 982 22.46 17.93 -10.31
CA PHE A 982 21.79 19.09 -9.75
C PHE A 982 21.14 18.74 -8.42
N MET A 983 21.63 19.33 -7.32
CA MET A 983 21.12 19.09 -5.95
C MET A 983 21.07 17.59 -5.56
N GLY A 984 22.06 16.82 -6.01
CA GLY A 984 22.13 15.36 -5.80
C GLY A 984 21.40 14.53 -6.86
N HIS A 985 20.54 15.13 -7.67
CA HIS A 985 19.83 14.43 -8.75
C HIS A 985 20.66 14.30 -10.02
N PHE A 986 20.54 13.16 -10.68
CA PHE A 986 21.03 12.93 -12.03
C PHE A 986 20.04 13.48 -13.06
N TYR A 987 20.56 13.99 -14.19
CA TYR A 987 19.75 14.37 -15.34
C TYR A 987 19.20 13.12 -16.05
N ASN A 988 18.14 13.32 -16.83
CA ASN A 988 17.41 12.23 -17.45
C ASN A 988 18.21 11.50 -18.54
N TRP A 989 19.12 12.22 -19.20
CA TRP A 989 19.89 11.72 -20.33
C TRP A 989 21.33 12.21 -20.25
N TYR A 990 22.27 11.26 -20.28
CA TYR A 990 23.68 11.50 -20.51
C TYR A 990 24.14 10.75 -21.75
N ASP A 991 25.07 11.32 -22.50
CA ASP A 991 25.78 10.57 -23.53
C ASP A 991 26.86 9.69 -22.87
N THR A 992 26.80 8.38 -23.07
CA THR A 992 27.65 7.39 -22.39
C THR A 992 29.12 7.50 -22.78
N LYS A 993 29.46 8.16 -23.90
CA LYS A 993 30.85 8.31 -24.36
C LYS A 993 31.48 9.59 -23.85
N SER A 994 30.79 10.72 -24.01
CA SER A 994 31.26 12.06 -23.61
C SER A 994 30.97 12.40 -22.16
N LEU A 995 30.06 11.68 -21.49
CA LEU A 995 29.57 11.95 -20.13
C LEU A 995 28.83 13.29 -19.97
N LEU A 996 28.53 13.96 -21.09
CA LEU A 996 27.82 15.23 -21.08
C LEU A 996 26.30 15.02 -20.96
N PRO A 997 25.61 15.85 -20.15
CA PRO A 997 24.15 15.85 -20.14
C PRO A 997 23.59 16.22 -21.52
N MET A 998 22.61 15.45 -22.00
CA MET A 998 21.92 15.73 -23.25
C MET A 998 20.84 16.80 -23.05
N GLN A 999 20.62 17.64 -24.07
CA GLN A 999 19.63 18.72 -24.03
C GLN A 999 18.21 18.20 -24.35
N PRO A 1000 17.16 18.68 -23.66
CA PRO A 1000 17.18 19.62 -22.52
C PRO A 1000 17.62 18.96 -21.20
N LYS A 1001 18.28 19.72 -20.33
CA LYS A 1001 18.68 19.26 -18.97
C LYS A 1001 17.44 19.09 -18.10
N TYR A 1002 16.98 17.86 -17.95
CA TYR A 1002 15.75 17.52 -17.24
C TYR A 1002 16.02 16.58 -16.07
N ILE A 1003 15.35 16.78 -14.94
CA ILE A 1003 15.39 15.87 -13.78
C ILE A 1003 14.05 15.16 -13.68
N SER A 1004 14.07 13.84 -13.55
CA SER A 1004 12.88 13.00 -13.37
C SER A 1004 12.80 12.48 -11.95
N THR A 1005 11.66 12.72 -11.29
CA THR A 1005 11.40 12.16 -9.96
C THR A 1005 11.37 10.63 -10.00
N VAL A 1006 10.77 10.08 -11.06
CA VAL A 1006 10.58 8.63 -11.21
C VAL A 1006 11.94 7.95 -11.35
N ASP A 1007 12.80 8.49 -12.22
CA ASP A 1007 14.13 7.90 -12.43
C ASP A 1007 15.04 8.06 -11.22
N SER A 1008 14.96 9.21 -10.53
CA SER A 1008 15.66 9.41 -9.24
C SER A 1008 15.21 8.38 -8.20
N GLY A 1009 13.89 8.15 -8.07
CA GLY A 1009 13.33 7.20 -7.11
C GLY A 1009 13.69 5.75 -7.43
N ASN A 1010 13.62 5.36 -8.71
CA ASN A 1010 14.07 4.04 -9.16
C ASN A 1010 15.55 3.83 -8.85
N LEU A 1011 16.41 4.80 -9.19
CA LEU A 1011 17.83 4.72 -8.92
C LEU A 1011 18.12 4.58 -7.42
N ALA A 1012 17.48 5.38 -6.56
CA ALA A 1012 17.63 5.27 -5.11
C ALA A 1012 17.24 3.86 -4.60
N GLY A 1013 16.11 3.31 -5.07
CA GLY A 1013 15.70 1.95 -4.74
C GLY A 1013 16.69 0.88 -5.21
N HIS A 1014 17.27 1.06 -6.40
CA HIS A 1014 18.29 0.15 -6.94
C HIS A 1014 19.59 0.22 -6.14
N LEU A 1015 20.07 1.41 -5.79
CA LEU A 1015 21.29 1.61 -4.99
C LEU A 1015 21.14 1.03 -3.58
N LEU A 1016 20.00 1.21 -2.93
CA LEU A 1016 19.73 0.62 -1.61
C LEU A 1016 19.65 -0.92 -1.68
N THR A 1017 19.08 -1.47 -2.76
CA THR A 1017 19.09 -2.92 -3.00
C THR A 1017 20.51 -3.44 -3.21
N LEU A 1018 21.31 -2.77 -4.05
CA LEU A 1018 22.71 -3.12 -4.27
C LEU A 1018 23.51 -3.03 -2.97
N GLN A 1019 23.29 -2.00 -2.16
CA GLN A 1019 23.94 -1.84 -0.86
C GLN A 1019 23.73 -3.06 0.04
N GLN A 1020 22.50 -3.59 0.12
CA GLN A 1020 22.24 -4.81 0.89
C GLN A 1020 22.93 -6.03 0.28
N GLY A 1021 22.89 -6.19 -1.04
CA GLY A 1021 23.62 -7.27 -1.72
C GLY A 1021 25.13 -7.22 -1.47
N LEU A 1022 25.72 -6.02 -1.41
CA LEU A 1022 27.13 -5.83 -1.05
C LEU A 1022 27.40 -6.21 0.41
N PHE A 1023 26.53 -5.83 1.35
CA PHE A 1023 26.68 -6.24 2.76
C PHE A 1023 26.57 -7.75 2.98
N GLU A 1024 25.88 -8.48 2.10
CA GLU A 1024 25.79 -9.93 2.16
C GLU A 1024 27.07 -10.64 1.66
N LEU A 1025 27.85 -10.03 0.75
CA LEU A 1025 29.02 -10.67 0.12
C LEU A 1025 30.07 -11.22 1.11
N PRO A 1026 30.45 -10.52 2.20
CA PRO A 1026 31.40 -11.05 3.19
C PRO A 1026 30.93 -12.34 3.88
N ASP A 1027 29.61 -12.55 3.96
CA ASP A 1027 28.96 -13.72 4.55
C ASP A 1027 28.71 -14.85 3.55
N GLN A 1028 29.20 -14.73 2.31
CA GLN A 1028 29.11 -15.78 1.28
C GLN A 1028 30.42 -16.57 1.11
N LYS A 1029 30.30 -17.79 0.58
CA LYS A 1029 31.45 -18.64 0.23
C LYS A 1029 32.31 -17.99 -0.85
N ILE A 1030 33.63 -18.11 -0.75
CA ILE A 1030 34.56 -17.60 -1.79
C ILE A 1030 34.36 -18.25 -3.17
N LEU A 1031 33.75 -19.44 -3.20
CA LEU A 1031 33.33 -20.12 -4.43
C LEU A 1031 31.92 -20.71 -4.21
N PRO A 1032 30.85 -19.98 -4.57
CA PRO A 1032 29.48 -20.46 -4.45
C PRO A 1032 29.18 -21.60 -5.43
N GLU A 1033 28.25 -22.49 -5.08
CA GLU A 1033 27.84 -23.61 -5.94
C GLU A 1033 27.16 -23.13 -7.25
N GLN A 1034 26.57 -21.94 -7.21
CA GLN A 1034 25.92 -21.27 -8.35
C GLN A 1034 26.88 -21.04 -9.51
N VAL A 1035 28.19 -20.93 -9.26
CA VAL A 1035 29.22 -20.81 -10.30
C VAL A 1035 29.15 -21.97 -11.30
N PHE A 1036 28.99 -23.20 -10.80
CA PHE A 1036 28.91 -24.38 -11.66
C PHE A 1036 27.61 -24.41 -12.47
N SER A 1037 26.49 -23.97 -11.88
CA SER A 1037 25.23 -23.81 -12.61
C SER A 1037 25.29 -22.69 -13.66
N GLY A 1038 26.01 -21.61 -13.40
CA GLY A 1038 26.21 -20.53 -14.37
C GLY A 1038 27.10 -20.95 -15.55
N LEU A 1039 28.12 -21.78 -15.29
CA LEU A 1039 28.97 -22.38 -16.34
C LEU A 1039 28.16 -23.35 -17.21
N GLN A 1040 27.30 -24.15 -16.57
CA GLN A 1040 26.31 -24.98 -17.24
C GLN A 1040 25.45 -24.14 -18.20
N ASP A 1041 24.79 -23.08 -17.74
CA ASP A 1041 23.92 -22.26 -18.59
C ASP A 1041 24.62 -21.78 -19.87
N THR A 1042 25.89 -21.38 -19.77
CA THR A 1042 26.70 -20.99 -20.93
C THR A 1042 26.97 -22.17 -21.88
N LEU A 1043 27.33 -23.35 -21.37
CA LEU A 1043 27.53 -24.57 -22.19
C LEU A 1043 26.26 -25.02 -22.90
N GLN A 1044 25.10 -24.89 -22.26
CA GLN A 1044 23.81 -25.18 -22.86
C GLN A 1044 23.52 -24.27 -24.05
N ILE A 1045 23.85 -22.97 -23.95
CA ILE A 1045 23.70 -22.04 -25.08
C ILE A 1045 24.69 -22.35 -26.19
N ILE A 1046 25.94 -22.72 -25.87
CA ILE A 1046 26.93 -23.18 -26.86
C ILE A 1046 26.39 -24.40 -27.63
N ARG A 1047 25.78 -25.35 -26.90
CA ARG A 1047 25.17 -26.54 -27.50
C ARG A 1047 23.98 -26.19 -28.41
N ASP A 1048 23.11 -25.27 -28.00
CA ASP A 1048 21.99 -24.81 -28.83
C ASP A 1048 22.48 -24.11 -30.11
N ALA A 1049 23.44 -23.18 -29.97
CA ALA A 1049 24.03 -22.45 -31.10
C ALA A 1049 24.74 -23.38 -32.09
N ALA A 1050 25.42 -24.43 -31.60
CA ALA A 1050 26.06 -25.44 -32.45
C ALA A 1050 25.05 -26.32 -33.22
N ASN A 1051 23.84 -26.55 -32.68
CA ASN A 1051 22.81 -27.39 -33.30
C ASN A 1051 21.92 -26.63 -34.30
N GLU A 1052 21.70 -25.32 -34.11
CA GLU A 1052 20.89 -24.49 -35.01
C GLU A 1052 21.56 -24.29 -36.40
N GLY A 1053 22.89 -24.39 -36.49
CA GLY A 1053 23.69 -24.17 -37.69
C GLY A 1053 23.82 -25.36 -38.66
N GLY A 1054 22.84 -26.27 -38.75
CA GLY A 1054 22.91 -27.63 -39.33
C GLY A 1054 23.57 -27.88 -40.71
N GLU A 1055 23.91 -26.86 -41.51
CA GLU A 1055 24.74 -26.97 -42.73
C GLU A 1055 26.04 -26.12 -42.70
N ILE A 1056 26.15 -25.16 -41.78
CA ILE A 1056 27.25 -24.18 -41.64
C ILE A 1056 28.28 -24.60 -40.57
N ALA A 1057 27.91 -25.52 -39.66
CA ALA A 1057 28.79 -26.03 -38.60
C ALA A 1057 30.03 -26.78 -39.13
N ASP A 1058 29.97 -27.39 -40.32
CA ASP A 1058 31.04 -28.25 -40.85
C ASP A 1058 32.29 -27.48 -41.32
N LYS A 1059 32.13 -26.20 -41.69
CA LYS A 1059 33.24 -25.31 -42.09
C LYS A 1059 33.80 -24.46 -40.94
N SER A 1060 32.99 -24.19 -39.93
CA SER A 1060 33.31 -23.30 -38.81
C SER A 1060 34.21 -23.93 -37.74
N LEU A 1061 34.25 -25.26 -37.65
CA LEU A 1061 34.97 -26.00 -36.60
C LEU A 1061 36.46 -26.28 -36.90
N GLY A 1062 37.05 -25.65 -37.92
CA GLY A 1062 38.51 -25.67 -38.14
C GLY A 1062 39.11 -27.08 -38.32
N GLY A 1063 38.34 -28.04 -38.83
CA GLY A 1063 38.76 -29.44 -39.03
C GLY A 1063 38.40 -30.41 -37.89
N MET A 1064 37.75 -29.95 -36.81
CA MET A 1064 37.13 -30.81 -35.80
C MET A 1064 35.77 -31.31 -36.30
N GLN A 1065 35.49 -32.61 -36.20
CA GLN A 1065 34.18 -33.14 -36.56
C GLN A 1065 33.12 -32.58 -35.59
N PRO A 1066 31.92 -32.16 -36.05
CA PRO A 1066 30.85 -31.66 -35.17
C PRO A 1066 30.50 -32.59 -34.01
N SER A 1067 30.65 -33.91 -34.22
CA SER A 1067 30.48 -34.93 -33.18
C SER A 1067 31.54 -34.85 -32.08
N GLU A 1068 32.80 -34.57 -32.39
CA GLU A 1068 33.89 -34.44 -31.40
C GLU A 1068 33.72 -33.18 -30.55
N PHE A 1069 33.29 -32.08 -31.16
CA PHE A 1069 33.01 -30.82 -30.46
C PHE A 1069 31.86 -30.98 -29.45
N LEU A 1070 30.73 -31.56 -29.88
CA LEU A 1070 29.59 -31.80 -29.00
C LEU A 1070 29.92 -32.80 -27.87
N VAL A 1071 30.72 -33.84 -28.15
CA VAL A 1071 31.21 -34.76 -27.11
C VAL A 1071 32.04 -34.03 -26.05
N GLN A 1072 32.89 -33.09 -26.46
CA GLN A 1072 33.69 -32.30 -25.53
C GLN A 1072 32.83 -31.36 -24.68
N ILE A 1073 31.81 -30.71 -25.26
CA ILE A 1073 30.86 -29.86 -24.53
C ILE A 1073 30.01 -30.69 -23.55
N ASP A 1074 29.54 -31.86 -23.96
CA ASP A 1074 28.80 -32.78 -23.09
C ASP A 1074 29.68 -33.33 -21.96
N GLN A 1075 30.98 -33.55 -22.21
CA GLN A 1075 31.94 -33.90 -21.16
C GLN A 1075 32.07 -32.77 -20.14
N PHE A 1076 32.30 -31.52 -20.58
CA PHE A 1076 32.38 -30.37 -19.66
C PHE A 1076 31.11 -30.22 -18.83
N TRP A 1077 29.95 -30.34 -19.49
CA TRP A 1077 28.65 -30.29 -18.81
C TRP A 1077 28.54 -31.38 -17.73
N SER A 1078 28.93 -32.62 -18.05
CA SER A 1078 28.84 -33.76 -17.13
C SER A 1078 29.72 -33.59 -15.89
N GLU A 1079 30.91 -33.01 -16.03
CA GLU A 1079 31.82 -32.74 -14.93
C GLU A 1079 31.28 -31.67 -13.97
N LEU A 1080 30.43 -30.76 -14.46
CA LEU A 1080 29.81 -29.69 -13.65
C LEU A 1080 28.53 -30.15 -12.93
N LEU A 1081 27.96 -31.32 -13.25
CA LEU A 1081 26.75 -31.85 -12.61
C LEU A 1081 26.95 -32.16 -11.12
N SER A 1082 28.19 -32.39 -10.69
CA SER A 1082 28.55 -32.66 -9.30
C SER A 1082 29.59 -31.65 -8.84
N PRO A 1083 29.17 -30.49 -8.29
CA PRO A 1083 30.06 -29.47 -7.78
C PRO A 1083 31.07 -30.05 -6.77
N PRO A 1084 32.37 -29.77 -6.90
CA PRO A 1084 33.37 -30.21 -5.94
C PRO A 1084 33.14 -29.55 -4.57
N SER A 1085 33.06 -30.38 -3.52
CA SER A 1085 32.91 -29.91 -2.13
C SER A 1085 34.21 -29.45 -1.48
N LYS A 1086 35.35 -29.76 -2.14
CA LYS A 1086 36.70 -29.43 -1.71
C LYS A 1086 37.31 -28.35 -2.60
N LEU A 1087 38.05 -27.44 -1.99
CA LEU A 1087 38.68 -26.31 -2.65
C LEU A 1087 39.73 -26.74 -3.67
N SER A 1088 40.59 -27.71 -3.32
CA SER A 1088 41.60 -28.29 -4.22
C SER A 1088 40.98 -28.94 -5.46
N ALA A 1089 39.89 -29.70 -5.28
CA ALA A 1089 39.15 -30.32 -6.37
C ALA A 1089 38.47 -29.28 -7.28
N ALA A 1090 37.94 -28.20 -6.69
CA ALA A 1090 37.37 -27.09 -7.44
C ALA A 1090 38.41 -26.38 -8.31
N TRP A 1091 39.59 -26.08 -7.74
CA TRP A 1091 40.70 -25.49 -8.49
C TRP A 1091 41.16 -26.39 -9.64
N GLN A 1092 41.34 -27.70 -9.40
CA GLN A 1092 41.75 -28.65 -10.44
C GLN A 1092 40.74 -28.72 -11.60
N LEU A 1093 39.44 -28.77 -11.28
CA LEU A 1093 38.37 -28.83 -12.27
C LEU A 1093 38.34 -27.55 -13.13
N LEU A 1094 38.29 -26.38 -12.49
CA LEU A 1094 38.25 -25.09 -13.19
C LEU A 1094 39.50 -24.86 -14.03
N ASN A 1095 40.69 -25.17 -13.51
CA ASN A 1095 41.95 -25.03 -14.23
C ASN A 1095 42.03 -25.95 -15.45
N ARG A 1096 41.60 -27.21 -15.32
CA ARG A 1096 41.55 -28.17 -16.43
C ARG A 1096 40.59 -27.72 -17.53
N GLN A 1097 39.36 -27.34 -17.16
CA GLN A 1097 38.38 -26.88 -18.15
C GLN A 1097 38.78 -25.54 -18.78
N ALA A 1098 39.38 -24.62 -18.02
CA ALA A 1098 39.89 -23.34 -18.56
C ALA A 1098 40.98 -23.58 -19.62
N GLY A 1099 41.91 -24.49 -19.37
CA GLY A 1099 42.93 -24.90 -20.34
C GLY A 1099 42.31 -25.54 -21.59
N ALA A 1100 41.35 -26.45 -21.42
CA ALA A 1100 40.69 -27.13 -22.52
C ALA A 1100 39.81 -26.18 -23.37
N ALA A 1101 39.09 -25.25 -22.74
CA ALA A 1101 38.30 -24.21 -23.41
C ALA A 1101 39.18 -23.22 -24.19
N ALA A 1102 40.35 -22.85 -23.65
CA ALA A 1102 41.31 -21.99 -24.35
C ALA A 1102 41.87 -22.67 -25.60
N LEU A 1103 42.19 -23.97 -25.53
CA LEU A 1103 42.60 -24.77 -26.69
C LEU A 1103 41.48 -24.90 -27.73
N MET A 1104 40.23 -25.07 -27.29
CA MET A 1104 39.06 -25.11 -28.17
C MET A 1104 38.88 -23.79 -28.91
N ASN A 1105 38.95 -22.65 -28.22
CA ASN A 1105 38.88 -21.32 -28.83
C ASN A 1105 40.01 -21.09 -29.86
N GLY A 1106 41.20 -21.62 -29.62
CA GLY A 1106 42.35 -21.51 -30.55
C GLY A 1106 42.25 -22.38 -31.81
N ARG A 1107 41.33 -23.36 -31.85
CA ARG A 1107 41.12 -24.26 -33.01
C ARG A 1107 40.05 -23.78 -33.98
N LEU A 1108 39.23 -22.80 -33.60
CA LEU A 1108 38.15 -22.29 -34.43
C LEU A 1108 38.70 -21.33 -35.51
N GLY A 1109 38.28 -21.53 -36.76
CA GLY A 1109 38.75 -20.75 -37.90
C GLY A 1109 38.07 -19.36 -38.02
N PRO A 1110 38.58 -18.47 -38.89
CA PRO A 1110 37.99 -17.15 -39.14
C PRO A 1110 36.61 -17.20 -39.85
N GLU A 1111 36.19 -18.35 -40.36
CA GLU A 1111 34.86 -18.57 -40.97
C GLU A 1111 33.80 -19.09 -39.97
N ALA A 1112 34.09 -19.08 -38.67
CA ALA A 1112 33.14 -19.55 -37.67
C ALA A 1112 31.99 -18.56 -37.42
N ASP A 1113 30.81 -19.10 -37.09
CA ASP A 1113 29.63 -18.29 -36.74
C ASP A 1113 29.96 -17.35 -35.58
N ASP A 1114 29.73 -16.05 -35.77
CA ASP A 1114 30.06 -15.00 -34.84
C ASP A 1114 29.37 -15.18 -33.48
N ASP A 1115 28.14 -15.73 -33.45
CA ASP A 1115 27.44 -15.95 -32.18
C ASP A 1115 28.03 -17.15 -31.41
N LEU A 1116 28.32 -18.26 -32.09
CA LEU A 1116 28.96 -19.44 -31.49
C LEU A 1116 30.36 -19.10 -30.94
N LEU A 1117 31.16 -18.37 -31.72
CA LEU A 1117 32.47 -17.87 -31.27
C LEU A 1117 32.36 -17.01 -30.02
N TRP A 1118 31.36 -16.12 -29.96
CA TRP A 1118 31.15 -15.26 -28.81
C TRP A 1118 30.88 -16.07 -27.54
N TRP A 1119 30.00 -17.08 -27.61
CA TRP A 1119 29.65 -17.91 -26.45
C TRP A 1119 30.81 -18.78 -25.95
N ILE A 1120 31.64 -19.32 -26.84
CA ILE A 1120 32.84 -20.08 -26.46
C ILE A 1120 33.86 -19.18 -25.76
N ARG A 1121 34.06 -17.96 -26.27
CA ARG A 1121 34.92 -16.95 -25.61
C ARG A 1121 34.36 -16.54 -24.27
N ALA A 1122 33.04 -16.35 -24.17
CA ALA A 1122 32.37 -16.01 -22.91
C ALA A 1122 32.56 -17.11 -21.87
N TYR A 1123 32.44 -18.39 -22.25
CA TYR A 1123 32.72 -19.53 -21.37
C TYR A 1123 34.17 -19.55 -20.88
N SER A 1124 35.12 -19.35 -21.79
CA SER A 1124 36.54 -19.29 -21.43
C SER A 1124 36.87 -18.12 -20.49
N ARG A 1125 36.26 -16.94 -20.70
CA ARG A 1125 36.39 -15.79 -19.79
C ARG A 1125 35.79 -16.10 -18.42
N GLN A 1126 34.56 -16.61 -18.37
CA GLN A 1126 33.87 -16.96 -17.13
C GLN A 1126 34.69 -17.95 -16.27
N LEU A 1127 35.25 -18.99 -16.89
CA LEU A 1127 36.13 -19.94 -16.20
C LEU A 1127 37.40 -19.27 -15.63
N ARG A 1128 38.06 -18.43 -16.43
CA ARG A 1128 39.27 -17.73 -16.02
C ARG A 1128 38.99 -16.74 -14.90
N ASP A 1129 37.92 -15.96 -15.00
CA ASP A 1129 37.53 -14.98 -13.99
C ASP A 1129 37.24 -15.64 -12.64
N HIS A 1130 36.58 -16.80 -12.61
CA HIS A 1130 36.35 -17.56 -11.37
C HIS A 1130 37.62 -18.22 -10.84
N LEU A 1131 38.49 -18.71 -11.73
CA LEU A 1131 39.77 -19.31 -11.34
C LEU A 1131 40.73 -18.29 -10.74
N ASP A 1132 40.84 -17.11 -11.36
CA ASP A 1132 41.70 -16.02 -10.90
C ASP A 1132 41.21 -15.49 -9.55
N ASP A 1133 39.89 -15.37 -9.37
CA ASP A 1133 39.28 -14.95 -8.10
C ASP A 1133 39.53 -15.99 -6.98
N LEU A 1134 39.40 -17.27 -7.30
CA LEU A 1134 39.71 -18.38 -6.39
C LEU A 1134 41.18 -18.36 -5.96
N ILE A 1135 42.11 -18.16 -6.90
CA ILE A 1135 43.55 -18.09 -6.63
C ILE A 1135 43.87 -16.87 -5.76
N LEU A 1136 43.18 -15.75 -5.95
CA LEU A 1136 43.40 -14.55 -5.15
C LEU A 1136 42.90 -14.70 -3.71
N MET A 1137 41.73 -15.33 -3.51
CA MET A 1137 41.12 -15.50 -2.18
C MET A 1137 41.68 -16.69 -1.41
N ALA A 1138 42.08 -17.75 -2.09
CA ALA A 1138 42.62 -18.97 -1.50
C ALA A 1138 43.81 -19.55 -2.31
N PRO A 1139 44.94 -18.82 -2.37
CA PRO A 1139 46.12 -19.20 -3.14
C PRO A 1139 46.75 -20.52 -2.66
N TRP A 1140 46.45 -20.98 -1.43
CA TRP A 1140 46.89 -22.29 -0.93
C TRP A 1140 46.22 -23.47 -1.65
N ALA A 1141 45.11 -23.26 -2.35
CA ALA A 1141 44.45 -24.31 -3.15
C ALA A 1141 45.35 -24.88 -4.26
N MET A 1142 46.40 -24.13 -4.65
CA MET A 1142 47.41 -24.54 -5.62
C MET A 1142 48.50 -25.44 -5.03
N LEU A 1143 48.63 -25.50 -3.70
CA LEU A 1143 49.68 -26.29 -3.07
C LEU A 1143 49.33 -27.78 -3.16
N PRO A 1144 50.29 -28.66 -3.51
CA PRO A 1144 50.08 -30.08 -3.37
C PRO A 1144 49.81 -30.39 -1.89
N MET A 1145 48.83 -31.26 -1.62
CA MET A 1145 48.49 -31.71 -0.26
C MET A 1145 49.52 -32.76 0.22
N TRP A 1146 50.77 -32.34 0.24
CA TRP A 1146 51.95 -33.16 0.48
C TRP A 1146 51.88 -33.92 1.82
N MET A 1147 51.33 -33.29 2.87
CA MET A 1147 51.09 -33.95 4.17
C MET A 1147 50.01 -35.05 4.14
N MET A 1148 49.06 -35.02 3.19
CA MET A 1148 48.07 -36.10 3.03
C MET A 1148 48.57 -37.25 2.15
N GLU A 1149 49.46 -36.97 1.19
CA GLU A 1149 50.07 -37.98 0.31
C GLU A 1149 51.24 -38.72 0.98
N HIS A 1150 51.85 -38.12 2.00
CA HIS A 1150 52.88 -38.73 2.85
C HIS A 1150 52.47 -38.71 4.34
N PRO A 1151 51.47 -39.52 4.75
CA PRO A 1151 51.17 -39.68 6.16
C PRO A 1151 52.41 -40.22 6.88
N LEU A 1152 52.86 -39.53 7.93
CA LEU A 1152 54.03 -39.92 8.71
C LEU A 1152 53.83 -41.32 9.29
N SER A 1153 54.81 -42.21 9.11
CA SER A 1153 54.78 -43.55 9.71
C SER A 1153 54.81 -43.46 11.25
N GLU A 1154 54.10 -44.37 11.93
CA GLU A 1154 54.01 -44.46 13.41
C GLU A 1154 55.39 -44.46 14.10
N GLU A 1155 56.46 -44.87 13.43
CA GLU A 1155 57.83 -44.87 13.97
C GLU A 1155 58.43 -43.46 14.18
N SER A 1156 57.94 -42.44 13.47
CA SER A 1156 58.38 -41.04 13.66
C SER A 1156 57.71 -40.36 14.86
N LEU A 1157 56.48 -40.76 15.20
CA LEU A 1157 55.69 -40.26 16.34
C LEU A 1157 56.23 -40.72 17.71
N ALA A 1158 56.96 -41.84 17.75
CA ALA A 1158 57.52 -42.38 19.00
C ALA A 1158 58.71 -41.58 19.55
N ARG A 1159 59.20 -40.56 18.83
CA ARG A 1159 60.37 -39.73 19.22
C ARG A 1159 60.08 -38.24 19.38
N ASP A 1160 58.84 -37.80 19.09
CA ASP A 1160 58.41 -36.43 19.28
C ASP A 1160 57.89 -36.22 20.72
N SER A 1161 58.17 -35.06 21.30
CA SER A 1161 57.62 -34.66 22.60
C SER A 1161 56.08 -34.57 22.54
N THR A 1162 55.37 -34.83 23.65
CA THR A 1162 53.89 -34.80 23.71
C THR A 1162 53.27 -33.51 23.17
N GLU A 1163 53.98 -32.38 23.27
CA GLU A 1163 53.55 -31.09 22.67
C GLU A 1163 53.64 -31.07 21.14
N GLN A 1164 54.62 -31.74 20.53
CA GLN A 1164 54.80 -31.76 19.06
C GLN A 1164 53.72 -32.58 18.36
N ALA A 1165 53.31 -33.70 18.96
CA ALA A 1165 52.22 -34.52 18.44
C ALA A 1165 50.88 -33.76 18.45
N VAL A 1166 50.64 -32.94 19.48
CA VAL A 1166 49.43 -32.10 19.60
C VAL A 1166 49.43 -31.00 18.55
N SER A 1167 50.49 -30.19 18.43
CA SER A 1167 50.56 -29.11 17.43
C SER A 1167 50.50 -29.63 15.98
N ARG A 1168 51.06 -30.83 15.71
CA ARG A 1168 50.97 -31.48 14.39
C ARG A 1168 49.57 -32.00 14.08
N SER A 1169 48.87 -32.56 15.07
CA SER A 1169 47.46 -32.97 14.93
C SER A 1169 46.53 -31.76 14.75
N GLU A 1170 46.79 -30.65 15.44
CA GLU A 1170 46.10 -29.38 15.25
C GLU A 1170 46.33 -28.81 13.84
N LEU A 1171 47.56 -28.85 13.33
CA LEU A 1171 47.87 -28.46 11.95
C LEU A 1171 47.11 -29.34 10.94
N GLU A 1172 47.10 -30.66 11.10
CA GLU A 1172 46.37 -31.57 10.21
C GLU A 1172 44.85 -31.28 10.19
N ALA A 1173 44.27 -30.99 11.36
CA ALA A 1173 42.88 -30.58 11.48
C ALA A 1173 42.58 -29.24 10.78
N GLU A 1174 43.49 -28.26 10.88
CA GLU A 1174 43.36 -26.96 10.18
C GLU A 1174 43.62 -27.08 8.67
N LEU A 1175 44.52 -27.96 8.22
CA LEU A 1175 44.73 -28.26 6.80
C LEU A 1175 43.49 -28.89 6.16
N LEU A 1176 42.81 -29.81 6.88
CA LEU A 1176 41.52 -30.35 6.45
C LEU A 1176 40.41 -29.30 6.42
N ARG A 1177 40.51 -28.24 7.24
CA ARG A 1177 39.59 -27.09 7.19
C ARG A 1177 39.90 -26.16 6.03
N LEU A 1178 41.17 -25.95 5.67
CA LEU A 1178 41.58 -25.14 4.51
C LEU A 1178 41.15 -25.70 3.16
N ASP A 1179 40.93 -27.03 3.07
CA ASP A 1179 40.41 -27.68 1.87
C ASP A 1179 38.86 -27.61 1.77
N ARG A 1180 38.18 -27.08 2.81
CA ARG A 1180 36.76 -26.67 2.68
C ARG A 1180 36.70 -25.32 1.97
N ILE A 1181 35.56 -25.01 1.36
CA ILE A 1181 35.31 -23.69 0.77
C ILE A 1181 34.81 -22.75 1.89
N PRO A 1182 35.64 -21.80 2.39
CA PRO A 1182 35.26 -20.92 3.49
C PRO A 1182 34.35 -19.77 3.03
N LEU A 1183 33.70 -19.12 3.99
CA LEU A 1183 33.14 -17.78 3.77
C LEU A 1183 34.26 -16.75 3.57
N LEU A 1184 33.99 -15.67 2.85
CA LEU A 1184 34.97 -14.61 2.62
C LEU A 1184 35.51 -14.04 3.94
N ARG A 1185 34.65 -13.85 4.94
CA ARG A 1185 35.04 -13.38 6.29
C ARG A 1185 35.82 -14.39 7.13
N GLU A 1186 35.71 -15.69 6.84
CA GLU A 1186 36.39 -16.75 7.59
C GLU A 1186 37.86 -16.88 7.19
N VAL A 1187 38.24 -16.42 5.98
CA VAL A 1187 39.62 -16.53 5.48
C VAL A 1187 40.62 -15.80 6.38
N PRO A 1188 40.42 -14.52 6.76
CA PRO A 1188 41.32 -13.83 7.68
C PRO A 1188 41.43 -14.49 9.06
N GLU A 1189 40.32 -15.02 9.59
CA GLU A 1189 40.29 -15.67 10.91
C GLU A 1189 41.07 -16.99 10.89
N THR A 1190 40.90 -17.77 9.82
CA THR A 1190 41.59 -19.04 9.60
C THR A 1190 43.09 -18.81 9.44
N ALA A 1191 43.48 -17.79 8.66
CA ALA A 1191 44.87 -17.37 8.53
C ALA A 1191 45.51 -16.96 9.87
N GLY A 1192 44.79 -16.21 10.70
CA GLY A 1192 45.24 -15.81 12.03
C GLY A 1192 45.46 -16.97 13.00
N LYS A 1193 44.70 -18.06 12.86
CA LYS A 1193 44.87 -19.30 13.66
C LYS A 1193 46.01 -20.18 13.15
N LEU A 1194 46.21 -20.26 11.85
CA LEU A 1194 47.24 -21.10 11.22
C LEU A 1194 48.66 -20.57 11.42
N MET A 1195 48.86 -19.25 11.41
CA MET A 1195 50.20 -18.65 11.53
C MET A 1195 50.99 -19.10 12.77
N PRO A 1196 50.45 -19.01 14.01
CA PRO A 1196 51.20 -19.42 15.20
C PRO A 1196 51.52 -20.92 15.21
N ILE A 1197 50.65 -21.75 14.64
CA ILE A 1197 50.85 -23.20 14.52
C ILE A 1197 52.00 -23.49 13.55
N ILE A 1198 52.02 -22.82 12.39
CA ILE A 1198 53.09 -22.96 11.39
C ILE A 1198 54.43 -22.48 11.94
N ASP A 1199 54.47 -21.38 12.69
CA ASP A 1199 55.70 -20.85 13.31
C ASP A 1199 56.24 -21.79 14.40
N GLN A 1200 55.35 -22.34 15.23
CA GLN A 1200 55.71 -23.30 16.28
C GLN A 1200 56.31 -24.59 15.70
N ILE A 1201 55.75 -25.10 14.60
CA ILE A 1201 56.27 -26.29 13.93
C ILE A 1201 57.58 -25.95 13.19
N SER A 1202 57.62 -24.85 12.44
CA SER A 1202 58.78 -24.43 11.64
C SER A 1202 60.04 -24.16 12.46
N SER A 1203 59.90 -23.67 13.69
CA SER A 1203 61.03 -23.42 14.61
C SER A 1203 61.68 -24.68 15.19
N ARG A 1204 61.02 -25.85 15.10
CA ARG A 1204 61.44 -27.11 15.72
C ARG A 1204 61.79 -28.22 14.70
N ILE A 1205 61.72 -27.94 13.40
CA ILE A 1205 62.10 -28.88 12.31
C ILE A 1205 63.63 -29.04 12.24
N ARG A 1206 64.11 -30.27 12.13
CA ARG A 1206 65.54 -30.61 11.96
C ARG A 1206 66.04 -30.27 10.55
N ASP A 1207 67.34 -30.01 10.40
CA ASP A 1207 67.97 -29.59 9.12
C ASP A 1207 67.87 -30.64 7.98
N ASP A 1208 67.50 -31.88 8.27
CA ASP A 1208 67.31 -32.98 7.30
C ASP A 1208 65.94 -33.00 6.59
N CYS A 1209 64.95 -32.23 7.07
CA CYS A 1209 63.59 -32.15 6.50
C CYS A 1209 63.38 -30.89 5.62
N GLN A 1210 64.23 -30.68 4.62
CA GLN A 1210 64.18 -29.46 3.76
C GLN A 1210 62.86 -29.29 2.98
N THR A 1211 62.20 -30.38 2.58
CA THR A 1211 60.95 -30.33 1.80
C THR A 1211 59.75 -29.87 2.64
N GLU A 1212 59.61 -30.37 3.88
CA GLU A 1212 58.58 -29.95 4.85
C GLU A 1212 58.68 -28.47 5.17
N ARG A 1213 59.91 -28.02 5.43
CA ARG A 1213 60.20 -26.63 5.76
C ARG A 1213 59.85 -25.68 4.60
N LYS A 1214 60.19 -26.05 3.35
CA LYS A 1214 59.82 -25.26 2.16
C LYS A 1214 58.31 -25.19 1.97
N TRP A 1215 57.61 -26.30 2.11
CA TRP A 1215 56.15 -26.35 1.96
C TRP A 1215 55.42 -25.52 3.02
N LEU A 1216 55.83 -25.61 4.29
CA LEU A 1216 55.26 -24.80 5.38
C LEU A 1216 55.53 -23.29 5.19
N GLN A 1217 56.71 -22.93 4.67
CA GLN A 1217 57.02 -21.55 4.31
C GLN A 1217 56.13 -21.04 3.17
N GLU A 1218 55.90 -21.85 2.13
CA GLU A 1218 54.99 -21.51 1.04
C GLU A 1218 53.55 -21.40 1.52
N LEU A 1219 53.08 -22.32 2.37
CA LEU A 1219 51.75 -22.27 2.98
C LEU A 1219 51.57 -20.99 3.79
N SER A 1220 52.52 -20.67 4.67
CA SER A 1220 52.51 -19.43 5.46
C SER A 1220 52.40 -18.20 4.56
N LEU A 1221 53.25 -18.08 3.54
CA LEU A 1221 53.22 -16.96 2.60
C LEU A 1221 51.86 -16.84 1.89
N LYS A 1222 51.33 -17.96 1.37
CA LYS A 1222 50.06 -17.99 0.63
C LYS A 1222 48.88 -17.63 1.54
N THR A 1223 48.87 -18.12 2.78
CA THR A 1223 47.83 -17.80 3.77
C THR A 1223 47.91 -16.34 4.23
N MET A 1224 49.11 -15.74 4.36
CA MET A 1224 49.29 -14.30 4.62
C MET A 1224 48.77 -13.44 3.45
N ASP A 1225 49.12 -13.81 2.22
CA ASP A 1225 48.65 -13.10 1.02
C ASP A 1225 47.12 -13.13 0.94
N ALA A 1226 46.52 -14.29 1.20
CA ALA A 1226 45.07 -14.45 1.25
C ALA A 1226 44.41 -13.58 2.33
N GLN A 1227 44.96 -13.56 3.55
CA GLN A 1227 44.47 -12.72 4.65
C GLN A 1227 44.48 -11.24 4.26
N ARG A 1228 45.56 -10.78 3.63
CA ARG A 1228 45.67 -9.39 3.15
C ARG A 1228 44.66 -9.09 2.05
N CYS A 1229 44.58 -9.94 1.03
CA CYS A 1229 43.69 -9.74 -0.13
C CYS A 1229 42.20 -9.79 0.27
N THR A 1230 41.82 -10.73 1.12
CA THR A 1230 40.43 -10.85 1.62
C THR A 1230 40.06 -9.71 2.55
N GLY A 1231 40.95 -9.31 3.47
CA GLY A 1231 40.74 -8.14 4.32
C GLY A 1231 40.56 -6.85 3.52
N GLN A 1232 41.38 -6.64 2.48
CA GLN A 1232 41.22 -5.52 1.54
C GLN A 1232 39.90 -5.59 0.78
N ARG A 1233 39.50 -6.78 0.33
CA ARG A 1233 38.22 -6.98 -0.38
C ARG A 1233 37.02 -6.64 0.50
N ILE A 1234 36.99 -7.09 1.75
CA ILE A 1234 35.87 -6.79 2.68
C ILE A 1234 35.77 -5.28 2.92
N ALA A 1235 36.88 -4.61 3.24
CA ALA A 1235 36.89 -3.16 3.42
C ALA A 1235 36.45 -2.41 2.15
N PHE A 1236 36.80 -2.95 0.97
CA PHE A 1236 36.40 -2.37 -0.30
C PHE A 1236 34.91 -2.55 -0.59
N ILE A 1237 34.34 -3.71 -0.28
CA ILE A 1237 32.89 -3.97 -0.37
C ILE A 1237 32.12 -3.00 0.55
N GLU A 1238 32.57 -2.81 1.79
CA GLU A 1238 31.97 -1.86 2.73
C GLU A 1238 32.00 -0.42 2.18
N LYS A 1239 33.12 -0.02 1.57
CA LYS A 1239 33.24 1.30 0.90
C LYS A 1239 32.22 1.43 -0.24
N LEU A 1240 32.08 0.43 -1.11
CA LEU A 1240 31.10 0.47 -2.20
C LEU A 1240 29.65 0.54 -1.66
N ALA A 1241 29.37 -0.16 -0.57
CA ALA A 1241 28.06 -0.12 0.08
C ALA A 1241 27.75 1.28 0.64
N LEU A 1242 28.75 1.99 1.19
CA LEU A 1242 28.63 3.38 1.61
C LEU A 1242 28.41 4.31 0.41
N ASP A 1243 29.18 4.14 -0.67
CA ASP A 1243 29.05 4.92 -1.90
C ASP A 1243 27.63 4.82 -2.51
N CYS A 1244 27.02 3.64 -2.46
CA CYS A 1244 25.62 3.44 -2.86
C CYS A 1244 24.65 4.27 -2.00
N GLY A 1245 24.87 4.31 -0.69
CA GLY A 1245 24.07 5.11 0.24
C GLY A 1245 24.18 6.61 -0.05
N GLU A 1246 25.40 7.11 -0.24
CA GLU A 1246 25.64 8.53 -0.56
C GLU A 1246 25.00 8.94 -1.90
N LEU A 1247 25.09 8.09 -2.92
CA LEU A 1247 24.46 8.37 -4.23
C LEU A 1247 22.93 8.27 -4.20
N ALA A 1248 22.35 7.57 -3.21
CA ALA A 1248 20.91 7.52 -3.01
C ALA A 1248 20.37 8.76 -2.29
N GLU A 1249 21.22 9.60 -1.68
CA GLU A 1249 20.81 10.83 -1.03
C GLU A 1249 20.54 11.95 -2.05
N MET A 1250 19.26 12.21 -2.33
CA MET A 1250 18.82 13.23 -3.29
C MET A 1250 17.83 14.21 -2.65
N ARG A 1251 17.90 15.50 -3.01
CA ARG A 1251 17.06 16.56 -2.41
C ARG A 1251 15.75 16.75 -3.17
N TYR A 1252 14.75 15.95 -2.82
CA TYR A 1252 13.41 15.98 -3.42
C TYR A 1252 12.60 17.27 -3.17
N ASP A 1253 13.05 18.18 -2.31
CA ASP A 1253 12.34 19.44 -2.00
C ASP A 1253 12.00 20.27 -3.25
N LEU A 1254 12.91 20.28 -4.25
CA LEU A 1254 12.73 21.04 -5.50
C LEU A 1254 11.69 20.39 -6.43
N LEU A 1255 11.55 19.07 -6.37
CA LEU A 1255 10.57 18.30 -7.14
C LEU A 1255 9.23 18.26 -6.41
N PHE A 1256 9.20 18.51 -5.09
CA PHE A 1256 7.99 18.42 -4.30
C PHE A 1256 7.15 19.70 -4.40
N ASP A 1257 6.02 19.59 -5.08
CA ASP A 1257 4.98 20.61 -5.03
C ASP A 1257 4.24 20.49 -3.69
N LYS A 1258 4.66 21.32 -2.72
CA LYS A 1258 4.05 21.40 -1.38
C LYS A 1258 2.54 21.65 -1.42
N SER A 1259 2.05 22.36 -2.44
CA SER A 1259 0.62 22.68 -2.56
C SER A 1259 -0.20 21.46 -3.00
N ARG A 1260 0.38 20.62 -3.85
CA ARG A 1260 -0.27 19.39 -4.35
C ARG A 1260 0.05 18.17 -3.49
N ARG A 1261 1.08 18.25 -2.65
CA ARG A 1261 1.70 17.12 -1.96
C ARG A 1261 2.08 16.00 -2.93
N LEU A 1262 2.59 16.40 -4.09
CA LEU A 1262 3.02 15.50 -5.15
C LEU A 1262 4.41 15.93 -5.62
N LEU A 1263 5.20 14.94 -6.00
CA LEU A 1263 6.43 15.20 -6.72
C LEU A 1263 6.08 15.50 -8.19
N ALA A 1264 6.64 16.57 -8.74
CA ALA A 1264 6.61 16.87 -10.16
C ALA A 1264 7.30 15.73 -10.90
N ILE A 1265 6.69 15.21 -11.96
CA ILE A 1265 7.24 14.07 -12.70
C ILE A 1265 8.60 14.44 -13.30
N GLY A 1266 8.79 15.71 -13.66
CA GLY A 1266 10.13 16.24 -13.74
C GLY A 1266 10.22 17.74 -13.98
N TYR A 1267 11.48 18.18 -14.07
CA TYR A 1267 11.91 19.55 -13.87
C TYR A 1267 12.95 19.90 -14.92
N ASN A 1268 12.67 20.89 -15.76
CA ASN A 1268 13.63 21.39 -16.73
C ASN A 1268 14.54 22.43 -16.04
N VAL A 1269 15.83 22.11 -15.94
CA VAL A 1269 16.84 22.92 -15.29
C VAL A 1269 17.22 24.13 -16.14
N ASP A 1270 17.07 24.06 -17.47
CA ASP A 1270 17.39 25.17 -18.38
C ASP A 1270 16.37 26.33 -18.34
N VAL A 1271 15.31 26.21 -17.52
CA VAL A 1271 14.30 27.25 -17.30
C VAL A 1271 14.65 28.17 -16.12
N LEU A 1272 15.73 27.86 -15.39
CA LEU A 1272 16.38 28.77 -14.43
C LEU A 1272 17.24 29.81 -15.16
#